data_AF-A0AAV6IQD4-F1
#
_entry.id   AF-A0AAV6IQD4-F1
#
_cell.length_a   1.000
_cell.length_b   1.000
_cell.length_c   1.000
_cell.angle_alpha   90.00
_cell.angle_beta   90.00
_cell.angle_gamma   90.00
#
_symmetry.space_group_name_H-M   'P 1'
#
loop_
_entity.id
_entity.type
_entity.pdbx_description
1 polymer ?
#
loop_
_entity_poly.entity_id
_entity_poly.type
_entity_poly.pdbx_seq_one_letter_code
_entity_poly.pdbx_strand_id
1 'polypeptide(L)'
;MDTSTHNIPTLFPSLNAHISLLTASAFILFLLPIASSNYFDFPNFYPTTTDNGILYQGYAGSLVGAVEFNSLIYLCRVGWATYAERVQLWDSETRALSDFTTNFSFTIDTLKSPNYGHGLAFFLAPVGFQIPPNSAGGFLGLFNTTTSHSVKNQMVVVEFDSYPNPEWDPPYEHVGINNNSIGSVITTPWNASLHTGLTCDASITYNASTKNLSVFWSYVGNSSSQGNSSLSYKIDLKEVLPEWVMVGFSAATGAFLEKNTLQSWQFTSSFDTKTTSGKHAKDIKLIVGLTVAMGILIFGVMIFIGSAVLRKRRHVQREKTEKIHLTSINDDLQRGAGPRRFSYGYLATATSNFSAERKLGEGGFGGVYKGYLNDLDMAVAVKKISRGSRQGEKEYTTEVKIISRLRHRNLVQLIGRRKIEEDWVDSAFEPMFEIMPDYFQVTSFSPATPDVVYQGDAVTLAGAVEFNSLTYLCHVGWTTYAERVQLWDSKTGTLSDFTTNFSFIIDTQESSTYGHGLAFFLAPVGFQIPPNSAGGFLGLFNTTTSNSAENQMVTVEFDSYPNPEWDPAYEHIGINNNSIGSVITTPWNASLHSGETCTASITYNASTKNLSVHRFTRMKKVGWLELLVQLFFVLADSSHYNGGISETSQELSHDSRVHLQLHGHQVVMSNGLVTVTFSNPVGMVTGIQYDGMKNVLETANKEDNRGYWDVYWDRPFTNITNDKQSSDSRHAFKLSGTKLKVIVQNDNQVEIAFVTLWNSAGFPLNVDKRYIMLRGSSGFYSYAIFERSKGMPEVNIYQARIAFKLQENKFHYMAMSDKRQRVMPTAKDRRNAQPLDYPEAVRFSRPGNPSLKGEVDDKYQYSCDNKDNQVHGWISDNPRSVGFWIITPSNEFRTGGPLKQDLTSHVGPTVLSMFVSTHYAGENLGMKFRNGERWKKVFGPVFVYLNSASNNHRSSLWHDAKSQMAKETASWPYNFPQSPDFLHANQRGSVSGQLLVRDGRKLMSAASASVGLAPPGNAGSWQYENKGYQFWTQADHKGNFVIKGIRPGLYNLFAWVPGVIGDYKYGPSVKVASGSNIRLSNLVYEPPRTGPTLWEIGTPDRVAAEFFVPDPKPALENHLYDRFDKFRQYGLWNRYAEIYPRQDLVYTVGVSNYSRDWFFAHVTRHEGDGKYTAATWKILFEIKAVNRAGNYTLRVRVNDESGPPIFSTGLIGKDNAIARHGIHGLYWLYGIVIPGFQLYEGRNTIFLTQSRGSGPFKGLMYDYIRLETTWVDTRQYH
;
A
#
# COMPACT_ATOMS: atom_id res chain seq x y z
N MET A 1 -10.23 -59.39 51.87
CA MET A 1 -10.00 -60.33 50.75
C MET A 1 -9.35 -59.56 49.62
N ASP A 2 -8.17 -58.96 49.83
CA ASP A 2 -6.85 -59.57 50.20
C ASP A 2 -6.04 -59.73 48.90
N THR A 3 -4.75 -59.44 48.80
CA THR A 3 -3.67 -59.04 49.73
C THR A 3 -2.56 -58.42 48.85
N SER A 4 -1.47 -57.76 49.28
CA SER A 4 -0.83 -57.50 50.58
C SER A 4 0.28 -56.44 50.43
N THR A 5 0.55 -55.69 51.51
CA THR A 5 1.89 -55.18 51.97
C THR A 5 2.84 -54.48 50.97
N HIS A 6 3.14 -53.19 51.13
CA HIS A 6 4.08 -52.58 52.12
C HIS A 6 5.57 -52.95 51.97
N ASN A 7 6.42 -51.95 51.66
CA ASN A 7 7.50 -51.39 52.52
C ASN A 7 8.41 -50.45 51.67
N ILE A 8 8.73 -49.18 52.04
CA ILE A 8 9.51 -48.66 53.20
C ILE A 8 11.03 -48.91 53.04
N PRO A 9 11.96 -47.95 53.27
CA PRO A 9 11.86 -46.47 53.22
C PRO A 9 13.18 -45.71 52.83
N THR A 10 13.26 -44.38 53.08
CA THR A 10 14.49 -43.58 53.39
C THR A 10 15.62 -43.42 52.34
N LEU A 11 16.59 -42.48 52.41
CA LEU A 11 16.94 -41.35 53.32
C LEU A 11 17.73 -40.30 52.47
N PHE A 12 17.41 -39.00 52.54
CA PHE A 12 18.29 -37.79 52.67
C PHE A 12 19.65 -37.65 51.89
N PRO A 13 20.29 -36.45 51.82
CA PRO A 13 19.76 -35.11 51.47
C PRO A 13 20.78 -34.21 50.69
N SER A 14 20.53 -32.89 50.68
CA SER A 14 21.48 -31.76 50.52
C SER A 14 21.83 -31.35 49.07
N LEU A 15 22.14 -30.07 48.77
CA LEU A 15 22.31 -28.89 49.64
C LEU A 15 22.02 -27.58 48.85
N ASN A 16 21.48 -26.54 49.54
CA ASN A 16 21.61 -25.06 49.37
C ASN A 16 21.84 -24.41 47.98
N ALA A 17 21.51 -23.14 47.70
CA ALA A 17 20.64 -22.08 48.24
C ALA A 17 20.66 -20.95 47.15
N HIS A 18 19.84 -19.89 47.12
CA HIS A 18 19.78 -18.79 48.08
C HIS A 18 18.80 -17.69 47.60
N ILE A 19 18.24 -16.93 48.55
CA ILE A 19 18.05 -15.45 48.50
C ILE A 19 16.90 -14.88 47.61
N SER A 20 15.73 -14.72 48.27
CA SER A 20 15.15 -13.41 48.67
C SER A 20 14.05 -12.67 47.87
N LEU A 21 13.32 -11.85 48.66
CA LEU A 21 12.30 -10.81 48.39
C LEU A 21 10.89 -11.31 47.98
N LEU A 22 9.87 -11.24 48.86
CA LEU A 22 9.09 -10.08 49.37
C LEU A 22 8.04 -9.61 48.31
N THR A 23 6.71 -9.74 48.43
CA THR A 23 5.66 -9.27 49.39
C THR A 23 4.61 -8.41 48.61
N ALA A 24 3.49 -8.06 49.26
CA ALA A 24 2.44 -7.11 48.82
C ALA A 24 1.41 -7.71 47.82
N SER A 25 0.10 -7.37 47.81
CA SER A 25 -0.74 -6.37 48.54
C SER A 25 -2.11 -7.02 48.84
N ALA A 26 -2.68 -6.97 50.06
CA ALA A 26 -3.42 -5.86 50.70
C ALA A 26 -4.84 -5.58 50.12
N PHE A 27 -5.83 -5.65 51.03
CA PHE A 27 -7.11 -4.89 51.09
C PHE A 27 -7.98 -4.68 49.83
N ILE A 28 -9.24 -5.15 49.88
CA ILE A 28 -10.47 -4.31 49.99
C ILE A 28 -11.73 -5.21 50.00
N LEU A 29 -12.54 -5.04 51.06
CA LEU A 29 -13.96 -5.38 51.17
C LEU A 29 -14.58 -4.27 52.06
N PHE A 30 -15.88 -4.00 51.93
CA PHE A 30 -16.58 -2.76 52.39
C PHE A 30 -16.16 -1.53 51.55
N LEU A 31 -16.93 -0.95 50.63
CA LEU A 31 -18.39 -0.90 50.36
C LEU A 31 -19.26 -0.14 51.37
N LEU A 32 -19.91 0.91 50.84
CA LEU A 32 -20.92 1.84 51.39
C LEU A 32 -20.41 3.01 52.26
N PRO A 33 -21.02 4.22 52.19
CA PRO A 33 -21.92 4.79 51.16
C PRO A 33 -21.44 6.18 50.65
N ILE A 34 -22.22 6.83 49.77
CA ILE A 34 -22.75 8.22 49.87
C ILE A 34 -23.49 8.53 48.54
N ALA A 35 -24.60 9.26 48.61
CA ALA A 35 -25.29 9.76 47.42
C ALA A 35 -24.61 11.04 46.89
N SER A 36 -24.43 11.14 45.57
CA SER A 36 -23.81 12.30 44.92
C SER A 36 -24.80 13.01 43.99
N SER A 37 -25.44 14.07 44.49
CA SER A 37 -25.82 15.20 43.64
C SER A 37 -24.54 15.84 43.09
N ASN A 38 -24.53 16.27 41.83
CA ASN A 38 -23.39 17.03 41.28
C ASN A 38 -23.29 18.38 42.02
N TYR A 39 -22.34 18.49 42.96
CA TYR A 39 -22.10 19.65 43.80
C TYR A 39 -20.61 19.95 43.88
N PHE A 40 -20.24 21.21 43.66
CA PHE A 40 -18.91 21.72 43.99
C PHE A 40 -18.99 23.18 44.45
N ASP A 41 -17.99 23.59 45.24
CA ASP A 41 -17.90 24.92 45.82
C ASP A 41 -16.43 25.32 45.97
N PHE A 42 -16.01 26.29 45.16
CA PHE A 42 -14.67 26.88 45.14
C PHE A 42 -14.76 28.33 45.61
N PRO A 43 -14.64 28.60 46.92
CA PRO A 43 -14.70 29.97 47.45
C PRO A 43 -13.46 30.82 47.11
N ASN A 44 -12.40 30.19 46.58
CA ASN A 44 -11.18 30.79 46.05
C ASN A 44 -10.36 29.73 45.29
N PHE A 45 -9.33 30.18 44.56
CA PHE A 45 -8.47 29.37 43.71
C PHE A 45 -7.00 29.48 44.13
N TYR A 46 -6.62 28.90 45.28
CA TYR A 46 -5.22 28.88 45.73
C TYR A 46 -4.40 27.74 45.10
N PRO A 47 -3.13 27.97 44.73
CA PRO A 47 -2.25 26.93 44.18
C PRO A 47 -1.66 26.05 45.30
N THR A 48 -2.44 25.09 45.79
CA THR A 48 -1.94 23.99 46.65
C THR A 48 -1.77 22.71 45.84
N THR A 49 -0.69 21.98 46.11
CA THR A 49 -0.34 20.76 45.38
C THR A 49 -1.34 19.63 45.64
N THR A 50 -1.90 19.08 44.55
CA THR A 50 -2.90 18.00 44.45
C THR A 50 -4.32 18.34 44.97
N ASP A 51 -5.32 18.01 44.14
CA ASP A 51 -6.78 18.06 44.39
C ASP A 51 -7.52 19.41 44.46
N ASN A 52 -7.28 20.30 43.48
CA ASN A 52 -8.30 21.28 43.08
C ASN A 52 -9.01 20.78 41.80
N GLY A 53 -10.31 20.53 41.86
CA GLY A 53 -11.13 19.98 40.75
C GLY A 53 -11.40 20.94 39.59
N ILE A 54 -10.45 21.81 39.24
CA ILE A 54 -10.53 22.81 38.18
C ILE A 54 -9.36 22.61 37.21
N LEU A 55 -9.65 22.61 35.92
CA LEU A 55 -8.68 22.52 34.84
C LEU A 55 -8.52 23.90 34.18
N TYR A 56 -7.29 24.38 34.07
CA TYR A 56 -6.95 25.62 33.37
C TYR A 56 -6.42 25.33 31.96
N GLN A 57 -6.85 26.10 30.97
CA GLN A 57 -6.39 25.98 29.57
C GLN A 57 -6.18 27.37 28.93
N GLY A 58 -5.44 27.43 27.83
CA GLY A 58 -5.06 28.71 27.21
C GLY A 58 -4.10 29.50 28.11
N TYR A 59 -4.34 30.80 28.29
CA TYR A 59 -3.58 31.64 29.23
C TYR A 59 -4.09 31.57 30.68
N ALA A 60 -5.19 30.84 30.96
CA ALA A 60 -5.79 30.84 32.29
C ALA A 60 -4.84 30.28 33.36
N GLY A 61 -4.77 30.94 34.52
CA GLY A 61 -3.93 30.49 35.63
C GLY A 61 -4.37 31.06 36.98
N SER A 62 -4.18 30.27 38.05
CA SER A 62 -4.49 30.72 39.41
C SER A 62 -3.38 31.62 39.95
N LEU A 63 -3.68 32.89 40.19
CA LEU A 63 -2.78 33.87 40.81
C LEU A 63 -3.44 34.44 42.06
N VAL A 64 -2.82 34.21 43.23
CA VAL A 64 -3.23 34.81 44.52
C VAL A 64 -4.71 34.55 44.90
N GLY A 65 -5.21 33.33 44.65
CA GLY A 65 -6.56 32.94 45.05
C GLY A 65 -7.66 33.23 44.03
N ALA A 66 -7.32 33.75 42.86
CA ALA A 66 -8.24 34.00 41.74
C ALA A 66 -7.66 33.45 40.42
N VAL A 67 -8.50 33.27 39.40
CA VAL A 67 -8.10 32.81 38.06
C VAL A 67 -8.01 34.01 37.12
N GLU A 68 -6.82 34.31 36.59
CA GLU A 68 -6.65 35.32 35.53
C GLU A 68 -6.69 34.64 34.16
N PHE A 69 -7.43 35.20 33.19
CA PHE A 69 -7.66 34.55 31.88
C PHE A 69 -6.82 35.09 30.72
N ASN A 70 -6.25 36.30 30.83
CA ASN A 70 -5.56 37.00 29.74
C ASN A 70 -4.41 37.88 30.23
N SER A 71 -3.55 38.30 29.28
CA SER A 71 -2.33 39.07 29.54
C SER A 71 -2.45 40.48 28.98
N LEU A 72 -1.88 41.47 29.68
CA LEU A 72 -1.81 42.86 29.21
C LEU A 72 -0.61 43.15 28.30
N ILE A 73 0.28 42.17 28.10
CA ILE A 73 1.51 42.31 27.29
C ILE A 73 1.29 41.83 25.84
N TYR A 74 0.35 40.92 25.62
CA TYR A 74 0.18 40.24 24.34
C TYR A 74 -1.26 40.33 23.83
N LEU A 75 -1.43 40.76 22.59
CA LEU A 75 -2.71 40.80 21.88
C LEU A 75 -3.25 39.39 21.60
N CYS A 76 -4.55 39.30 21.30
CA CYS A 76 -5.22 38.08 20.89
C CYS A 76 -4.97 36.90 21.86
N ARG A 77 -5.43 36.98 23.11
CA ARG A 77 -5.23 35.95 24.14
C ARG A 77 -6.53 35.33 24.63
N VAL A 78 -6.62 34.00 24.56
CA VAL A 78 -7.72 33.18 25.11
C VAL A 78 -7.28 32.41 26.35
N GLY A 79 -8.16 32.30 27.36
CA GLY A 79 -8.01 31.40 28.51
C GLY A 79 -9.34 30.78 28.95
N TRP A 80 -9.30 29.55 29.47
CA TRP A 80 -10.45 28.79 30.01
C TRP A 80 -10.20 28.24 31.42
N ALA A 81 -11.25 28.14 32.23
CA ALA A 81 -11.25 27.45 33.52
C ALA A 81 -12.49 26.56 33.62
N THR A 82 -12.31 25.24 33.70
CA THR A 82 -13.41 24.25 33.59
C THR A 82 -13.42 23.30 34.80
N TYR A 83 -14.60 22.81 35.17
CA TYR A 83 -14.70 21.78 36.20
C TYR A 83 -14.15 20.45 35.69
N ALA A 84 -13.37 19.75 36.53
CA ALA A 84 -12.63 18.56 36.11
C ALA A 84 -13.52 17.33 35.89
N GLU A 85 -14.68 17.25 36.56
CA GLU A 85 -15.65 16.18 36.36
C GLU A 85 -16.78 16.58 35.40
N ARG A 86 -17.41 15.58 34.78
CA ARG A 86 -18.56 15.76 33.89
C ARG A 86 -19.85 15.91 34.69
N VAL A 87 -20.72 16.82 34.27
CA VAL A 87 -22.02 17.08 34.91
C VAL A 87 -23.13 16.42 34.09
N GLN A 88 -23.95 15.59 34.73
CA GLN A 88 -25.17 15.03 34.12
C GLN A 88 -26.31 16.05 34.26
N LEU A 89 -26.96 16.42 33.15
CA LEU A 89 -28.10 17.34 33.13
C LEU A 89 -29.44 16.63 32.88
N TRP A 90 -29.43 15.48 32.21
CA TRP A 90 -30.64 14.71 31.95
C TRP A 90 -30.35 13.21 31.87
N ASP A 91 -31.41 12.41 31.77
CA ASP A 91 -31.34 10.94 31.72
C ASP A 91 -31.81 10.43 30.36
N SER A 92 -31.03 9.59 29.68
CA SER A 92 -31.43 9.08 28.36
C SER A 92 -32.56 8.04 28.41
N GLU A 93 -32.65 7.23 29.47
CA GLU A 93 -33.67 6.18 29.61
C GLU A 93 -35.04 6.74 30.02
N THR A 94 -35.10 7.51 31.10
CA THR A 94 -36.34 8.09 31.64
C THR A 94 -36.71 9.42 30.97
N ARG A 95 -35.80 10.01 30.18
CA ARG A 95 -35.95 11.33 29.54
C ARG A 95 -36.20 12.47 30.55
N ALA A 96 -35.90 12.25 31.84
CA ALA A 96 -35.95 13.25 32.91
C ALA A 96 -34.80 14.27 32.80
N LEU A 97 -35.01 15.50 33.27
CA LEU A 97 -34.10 16.65 33.15
C LEU A 97 -33.96 17.28 34.55
N SER A 98 -32.75 17.60 35.00
CA SER A 98 -32.51 18.19 36.32
C SER A 98 -32.53 19.71 36.31
N ASP A 99 -32.91 20.28 37.45
CA ASP A 99 -32.62 21.68 37.76
C ASP A 99 -31.11 21.82 38.05
N PHE A 100 -30.55 23.00 37.78
CA PHE A 100 -29.22 23.36 38.27
C PHE A 100 -29.15 24.83 38.69
N THR A 101 -28.19 25.15 39.54
CA THR A 101 -27.83 26.53 39.90
C THR A 101 -26.33 26.64 40.06
N THR A 102 -25.73 27.66 39.45
CA THR A 102 -24.32 27.99 39.62
C THR A 102 -24.16 29.45 40.02
N ASN A 103 -23.27 29.71 40.97
CA ASN A 103 -22.99 31.03 41.52
C ASN A 103 -21.49 31.30 41.36
N PHE A 104 -21.10 32.51 40.99
CA PHE A 104 -19.69 32.86 40.80
C PHE A 104 -19.45 34.36 40.96
N SER A 105 -18.25 34.71 41.42
CA SER A 105 -17.79 36.09 41.57
C SER A 105 -16.66 36.36 40.56
N PHE A 106 -16.69 37.46 39.82
CA PHE A 106 -15.66 37.81 38.83
C PHE A 106 -15.43 39.32 38.71
N THR A 107 -14.33 39.73 38.06
CA THR A 107 -14.01 41.13 37.75
C THR A 107 -13.56 41.26 36.30
N ILE A 108 -14.03 42.31 35.62
CA ILE A 108 -13.50 42.77 34.33
C ILE A 108 -12.91 44.16 34.56
N ASP A 109 -11.62 44.34 34.27
CA ASP A 109 -10.94 45.64 34.37
C ASP A 109 -10.49 46.11 32.99
N THR A 110 -11.21 47.11 32.47
CA THR A 110 -10.97 47.82 31.20
C THR A 110 -9.71 48.69 31.23
N LEU A 111 -9.02 48.77 32.38
CA LEU A 111 -7.87 49.64 32.64
C LEU A 111 -8.15 51.14 32.44
N LYS A 112 -9.44 51.52 32.34
CA LYS A 112 -9.92 52.86 31.95
C LYS A 112 -9.44 53.28 30.55
N SER A 113 -9.16 52.30 29.68
CA SER A 113 -8.89 52.53 28.26
C SER A 113 -10.15 53.06 27.55
N PRO A 114 -10.03 53.92 26.52
CA PRO A 114 -11.17 54.26 25.65
C PRO A 114 -11.54 53.13 24.67
N ASN A 115 -10.67 52.11 24.49
CA ASN A 115 -10.97 50.91 23.71
C ASN A 115 -10.52 49.66 24.50
N TYR A 116 -11.45 48.76 24.81
CA TYR A 116 -11.27 47.51 25.58
C TYR A 116 -12.09 46.38 24.92
N GLY A 117 -12.01 45.15 25.43
CA GLY A 117 -12.70 43.98 24.85
C GLY A 117 -12.01 42.65 25.21
N HIS A 118 -12.67 41.49 25.13
CA HIS A 118 -14.01 41.22 24.58
C HIS A 118 -14.96 40.49 25.57
N GLY A 119 -14.62 40.42 26.85
CA GLY A 119 -15.51 39.91 27.90
C GLY A 119 -15.24 38.48 28.38
N LEU A 120 -16.16 38.02 29.24
CA LEU A 120 -16.14 36.74 29.96
C LEU A 120 -17.42 35.95 29.66
N ALA A 121 -17.30 34.65 29.42
CA ALA A 121 -18.42 33.77 29.14
C ALA A 121 -18.43 32.51 30.03
N PHE A 122 -19.56 32.22 30.67
CA PHE A 122 -19.86 30.91 31.24
C PHE A 122 -20.46 30.00 30.16
N PHE A 123 -20.05 28.74 30.09
CA PHE A 123 -20.54 27.81 29.06
C PHE A 123 -20.87 26.41 29.57
N LEU A 124 -21.85 25.80 28.91
CA LEU A 124 -22.19 24.39 28.96
C LEU A 124 -21.90 23.79 27.58
N ALA A 125 -21.01 22.80 27.48
CA ALA A 125 -20.58 22.19 26.22
C ALA A 125 -20.42 20.66 26.33
N PRO A 126 -20.28 19.91 25.24
CA PRO A 126 -20.04 18.46 25.29
C PRO A 126 -18.74 18.14 26.04
N VAL A 127 -18.71 17.07 26.82
CA VAL A 127 -17.51 16.66 27.57
C VAL A 127 -16.33 16.45 26.62
N GLY A 128 -15.25 17.19 26.84
CA GLY A 128 -14.05 17.16 25.99
C GLY A 128 -14.05 18.16 24.84
N PHE A 129 -14.97 19.12 24.80
CA PHE A 129 -14.87 20.30 23.95
C PHE A 129 -13.56 21.06 24.24
N GLN A 130 -12.95 21.66 23.21
CA GLN A 130 -11.61 22.28 23.27
C GLN A 130 -11.67 23.72 22.73
N ILE A 131 -10.78 24.59 23.21
CA ILE A 131 -10.63 25.97 22.70
C ILE A 131 -10.51 25.93 21.17
N PRO A 132 -11.43 26.53 20.40
CA PRO A 132 -11.32 26.50 18.94
C PRO A 132 -10.09 27.28 18.49
N PRO A 133 -9.40 26.87 17.40
CA PRO A 133 -8.36 27.68 16.81
C PRO A 133 -8.96 29.00 16.29
N ASN A 134 -8.18 30.08 16.39
CA ASN A 134 -8.56 31.43 15.98
C ASN A 134 -9.80 32.00 16.72
N SER A 135 -10.02 31.57 17.97
CA SER A 135 -11.13 32.00 18.85
C SER A 135 -10.86 33.25 19.68
N ALA A 136 -9.76 33.97 19.41
CA ALA A 136 -9.45 35.23 20.08
C ALA A 136 -10.39 36.38 19.64
N GLY A 137 -10.37 37.50 20.37
CA GLY A 137 -11.29 38.61 20.13
C GLY A 137 -12.75 38.26 20.42
N GLY A 138 -13.68 38.82 19.64
CA GLY A 138 -15.13 38.62 19.79
C GLY A 138 -15.65 37.21 19.48
N PHE A 139 -14.77 36.22 19.29
CA PHE A 139 -15.15 34.80 19.33
C PHE A 139 -15.14 34.21 20.76
N LEU A 140 -14.81 35.03 21.77
CA LEU A 140 -14.88 34.74 23.21
C LEU A 140 -14.13 33.49 23.69
N GLY A 141 -13.20 32.96 22.89
CA GLY A 141 -12.55 31.67 23.16
C GLY A 141 -13.43 30.44 22.95
N LEU A 142 -14.66 30.62 22.44
CA LEU A 142 -15.70 29.57 22.34
C LEU A 142 -16.11 29.25 20.90
N PHE A 143 -15.88 30.18 19.97
CA PHE A 143 -16.26 30.05 18.55
C PHE A 143 -15.06 30.31 17.63
N ASN A 144 -15.26 30.13 16.33
CA ASN A 144 -14.41 30.69 15.28
C ASN A 144 -15.25 30.93 14.02
N THR A 145 -14.60 31.39 12.94
CA THR A 145 -15.20 31.67 11.63
C THR A 145 -16.05 30.54 11.04
N THR A 146 -15.79 29.27 11.41
CA THR A 146 -16.53 28.10 10.92
C THR A 146 -17.62 27.61 11.88
N THR A 147 -17.49 27.90 13.18
CA THR A 147 -18.43 27.41 14.21
C THR A 147 -19.42 28.47 14.69
N SER A 148 -19.21 29.75 14.37
CA SER A 148 -20.01 30.90 14.83
C SER A 148 -21.54 30.77 14.68
N HIS A 149 -22.04 29.96 13.75
CA HIS A 149 -23.49 29.71 13.56
C HIS A 149 -23.82 28.20 13.41
N SER A 150 -23.05 27.33 14.05
CA SER A 150 -23.15 25.86 13.88
C SER A 150 -24.02 25.18 14.95
N VAL A 151 -25.18 24.67 14.54
CA VAL A 151 -26.04 23.78 15.38
C VAL A 151 -25.35 22.50 15.87
N LYS A 152 -24.14 22.19 15.37
CA LYS A 152 -23.34 21.04 15.83
C LYS A 152 -22.49 21.34 17.06
N ASN A 153 -22.41 22.60 17.52
CA ASN A 153 -21.60 22.97 18.68
C ASN A 153 -22.12 22.33 19.97
N GLN A 154 -23.43 22.08 20.06
CA GLN A 154 -24.15 21.59 21.25
C GLN A 154 -23.77 22.37 22.51
N MET A 155 -23.83 23.70 22.41
CA MET A 155 -23.36 24.63 23.44
C MET A 155 -24.43 25.66 23.81
N VAL A 156 -24.50 25.95 25.12
CA VAL A 156 -25.24 27.09 25.66
C VAL A 156 -24.24 27.97 26.42
N VAL A 157 -24.28 29.28 26.13
CA VAL A 157 -23.35 30.27 26.66
C VAL A 157 -24.13 31.36 27.39
N VAL A 158 -23.51 31.92 28.42
CA VAL A 158 -23.93 33.16 29.08
C VAL A 158 -22.71 34.09 29.08
N GLU A 159 -22.78 35.15 28.30
CA GLU A 159 -21.67 36.09 28.08
C GLU A 159 -21.89 37.43 28.78
N PHE A 160 -20.79 38.04 29.19
CA PHE A 160 -20.67 39.41 29.64
C PHE A 160 -19.73 40.10 28.64
N ASP A 161 -20.28 40.55 27.52
CA ASP A 161 -19.53 41.08 26.37
C ASP A 161 -19.29 42.59 26.54
N SER A 162 -18.01 42.96 26.56
CA SER A 162 -17.49 44.32 26.73
C SER A 162 -17.12 45.02 25.43
N TYR A 163 -17.30 44.40 24.25
CA TYR A 163 -16.98 44.99 22.96
C TYR A 163 -18.00 44.60 21.87
N PRO A 164 -18.90 45.52 21.44
CA PRO A 164 -19.91 45.19 20.44
C PRO A 164 -19.28 44.96 19.05
N ASN A 165 -19.24 43.70 18.60
CA ASN A 165 -18.83 43.31 17.26
C ASN A 165 -20.00 43.51 16.27
N PRO A 166 -19.94 44.50 15.33
CA PRO A 166 -21.07 44.86 14.48
C PRO A 166 -21.58 43.74 13.56
N GLU A 167 -20.80 42.66 13.40
CA GLU A 167 -21.13 41.50 12.60
C GLU A 167 -22.20 40.59 13.23
N TRP A 168 -22.33 40.56 14.56
CA TRP A 168 -23.27 39.67 15.26
C TRP A 168 -23.91 40.25 16.54
N ASP A 169 -23.34 41.32 17.13
CA ASP A 169 -23.82 41.90 18.39
C ASP A 169 -24.85 43.01 18.23
N PRO A 170 -25.64 43.30 19.28
CA PRO A 170 -26.27 44.61 19.40
C PRO A 170 -25.22 45.74 19.39
N PRO A 171 -25.61 46.98 19.03
CA PRO A 171 -24.69 48.14 18.98
C PRO A 171 -24.35 48.69 20.39
N TYR A 172 -24.23 47.82 21.39
CA TYR A 172 -23.93 48.12 22.79
C TYR A 172 -23.32 46.89 23.49
N GLU A 173 -22.45 47.16 24.47
CA GLU A 173 -21.98 46.16 25.45
C GLU A 173 -23.18 45.51 26.17
N HIS A 174 -23.12 44.21 26.46
CA HIS A 174 -24.30 43.47 26.90
C HIS A 174 -24.00 42.20 27.72
N VAL A 175 -24.99 41.79 28.51
CA VAL A 175 -25.09 40.40 28.99
C VAL A 175 -25.97 39.64 28.03
N GLY A 176 -25.53 38.45 27.63
CA GLY A 176 -26.17 37.63 26.61
C GLY A 176 -26.46 36.19 27.06
N ILE A 177 -27.40 35.54 26.39
CA ILE A 177 -27.55 34.08 26.40
C ILE A 177 -27.48 33.62 24.96
N ASN A 178 -26.54 32.72 24.65
CA ASN A 178 -26.31 32.20 23.31
C ASN A 178 -26.67 30.70 23.23
N ASN A 179 -27.15 30.29 22.05
CA ASN A 179 -27.56 28.92 21.78
C ASN A 179 -26.94 28.47 20.44
N ASN A 180 -25.89 27.66 20.51
CA ASN A 180 -25.14 27.14 19.35
C ASN A 180 -24.55 28.19 18.37
N SER A 181 -24.58 29.48 18.70
CA SER A 181 -24.08 30.57 17.86
C SER A 181 -23.36 31.62 18.70
N ILE A 182 -22.44 32.37 18.09
CA ILE A 182 -21.81 33.54 18.72
C ILE A 182 -22.83 34.66 18.97
N GLY A 183 -23.79 34.88 18.06
CA GLY A 183 -24.84 35.86 18.28
C GLY A 183 -25.81 35.40 19.39
N SER A 184 -25.94 36.22 20.43
CA SER A 184 -26.87 35.97 21.54
C SER A 184 -28.34 35.92 21.09
N VAL A 185 -29.10 34.96 21.63
CA VAL A 185 -30.55 34.82 21.33
C VAL A 185 -31.42 35.78 22.15
N ILE A 186 -30.90 36.31 23.25
CA ILE A 186 -31.48 37.41 24.02
C ILE A 186 -30.35 38.17 24.74
N THR A 187 -30.45 39.50 24.81
CA THR A 187 -29.45 40.37 25.44
C THR A 187 -30.10 41.40 26.36
N THR A 188 -29.35 41.86 27.36
CA THR A 188 -29.65 43.04 28.19
C THR A 188 -28.45 43.97 28.13
N PRO A 189 -28.62 45.29 27.86
CA PRO A 189 -27.52 46.25 27.89
C PRO A 189 -26.79 46.25 29.24
N TRP A 190 -25.47 46.20 29.20
CA TRP A 190 -24.58 46.15 30.37
C TRP A 190 -23.26 46.79 29.98
N ASN A 191 -22.66 47.63 30.83
CA ASN A 191 -21.45 48.36 30.47
C ASN A 191 -20.29 48.00 31.40
N ALA A 192 -19.22 47.44 30.85
CA ALA A 192 -18.04 47.02 31.58
C ALA A 192 -17.27 48.21 32.17
N SER A 193 -17.17 49.35 31.46
CA SER A 193 -16.41 50.52 31.93
C SER A 193 -16.98 51.16 33.21
N LEU A 194 -18.31 51.15 33.38
CA LEU A 194 -18.98 51.61 34.60
C LEU A 194 -18.65 50.76 35.84
N HIS A 195 -18.15 49.54 35.61
CA HIS A 195 -17.89 48.55 36.64
C HIS A 195 -16.44 48.03 36.63
N THR A 196 -15.52 48.77 36.00
CA THR A 196 -14.13 48.37 35.80
C THR A 196 -13.44 48.02 37.13
N GLY A 197 -12.98 46.78 37.25
CA GLY A 197 -12.33 46.24 38.46
C GLY A 197 -13.26 45.99 39.66
N LEU A 198 -14.58 46.18 39.54
CA LEU A 198 -15.53 45.85 40.60
C LEU A 198 -15.91 44.36 40.55
N THR A 199 -16.01 43.71 41.71
CA THR A 199 -16.52 42.33 41.81
C THR A 199 -18.00 42.29 41.46
N CYS A 200 -18.32 41.51 40.43
CA CYS A 200 -19.65 41.10 40.02
C CYS A 200 -19.95 39.71 40.61
N ASP A 201 -20.99 39.62 41.42
CA ASP A 201 -21.58 38.34 41.86
C ASP A 201 -22.70 37.97 40.89
N ALA A 202 -22.58 36.83 40.23
CA ALA A 202 -23.52 36.31 39.25
C ALA A 202 -24.05 34.93 39.63
N SER A 203 -25.31 34.66 39.24
CA SER A 203 -25.99 33.39 39.44
C SER A 203 -26.74 32.99 38.17
N ILE A 204 -26.53 31.75 37.72
CA ILE A 204 -27.23 31.16 36.58
C ILE A 204 -28.05 29.99 37.10
N THR A 205 -29.36 30.05 36.88
CA THR A 205 -30.36 29.07 37.34
C THR A 205 -31.06 28.45 36.15
N TYR A 206 -31.24 27.13 36.15
CA TYR A 206 -32.07 26.44 35.16
C TYR A 206 -33.16 25.64 35.87
N ASN A 207 -34.40 25.86 35.43
CA ASN A 207 -35.56 25.10 35.90
C ASN A 207 -36.07 24.18 34.78
N ALA A 208 -35.87 22.87 34.94
CA ALA A 208 -36.23 21.82 34.00
C ALA A 208 -37.74 21.72 33.74
N SER A 209 -38.57 22.01 34.75
CA SER A 209 -40.03 21.92 34.62
C SER A 209 -40.61 23.03 33.73
N THR A 210 -40.01 24.21 33.75
CA THR A 210 -40.42 25.39 32.95
C THR A 210 -39.55 25.62 31.71
N LYS A 211 -38.43 24.88 31.60
CA LYS A 211 -37.40 25.01 30.56
C LYS A 211 -36.85 26.42 30.47
N ASN A 212 -36.56 27.03 31.61
CA ASN A 212 -36.20 28.43 31.72
C ASN A 212 -34.79 28.56 32.31
N LEU A 213 -33.87 29.14 31.55
CA LEU A 213 -32.52 29.53 31.98
C LEU A 213 -32.58 31.01 32.39
N SER A 214 -32.17 31.35 33.60
CA SER A 214 -32.17 32.72 34.12
C SER A 214 -30.83 33.08 34.74
N VAL A 215 -30.27 34.19 34.29
CA VAL A 215 -29.03 34.81 34.72
C VAL A 215 -29.39 36.00 35.61
N PHE A 216 -28.72 36.14 36.74
CA PHE A 216 -28.83 37.27 37.67
C PHE A 216 -27.42 37.76 37.99
N TRP A 217 -27.22 39.08 38.10
CA TRP A 217 -25.93 39.63 38.51
C TRP A 217 -26.06 40.93 39.32
N SER A 218 -25.05 41.21 40.15
CA SER A 218 -24.98 42.39 41.02
C SER A 218 -23.53 42.75 41.36
N TYR A 219 -23.27 44.00 41.72
CA TYR A 219 -21.93 44.46 42.07
C TYR A 219 -21.79 44.76 43.57
N VAL A 220 -20.69 44.27 44.15
CA VAL A 220 -20.41 44.44 45.59
C VAL A 220 -20.30 45.92 45.94
N GLY A 221 -21.14 46.38 46.87
CA GLY A 221 -21.13 47.74 47.41
C GLY A 221 -22.07 48.74 46.74
N ASN A 222 -22.80 48.38 45.67
CA ASN A 222 -23.75 49.29 45.03
C ASN A 222 -25.20 48.99 45.39
N SER A 223 -25.65 49.52 46.53
CA SER A 223 -27.05 49.42 47.01
C SER A 223 -28.00 50.47 46.39
N SER A 224 -27.63 51.09 45.26
CA SER A 224 -28.53 51.99 44.52
C SER A 224 -29.56 51.21 43.70
N SER A 225 -30.83 51.40 44.02
CA SER A 225 -31.96 50.61 43.53
C SER A 225 -32.40 50.95 42.09
N GLN A 226 -31.57 50.64 41.10
CA GLN A 226 -31.98 50.58 39.69
C GLN A 226 -31.67 49.21 39.07
N GLY A 227 -32.62 48.28 39.25
CA GLY A 227 -32.69 47.01 38.53
C GLY A 227 -31.90 45.87 39.15
N ASN A 228 -32.61 44.90 39.73
CA ASN A 228 -32.07 43.53 39.83
C ASN A 228 -31.75 43.10 38.40
N SER A 229 -30.46 43.05 38.06
CA SER A 229 -30.06 42.83 36.69
C SER A 229 -30.21 41.34 36.37
N SER A 230 -31.15 41.05 35.49
CA SER A 230 -31.55 39.67 35.18
C SER A 230 -31.91 39.51 33.71
N LEU A 231 -31.56 38.34 33.16
CA LEU A 231 -31.84 37.94 31.79
C LEU A 231 -32.39 36.52 31.81
N SER A 232 -33.46 36.22 31.06
CA SER A 232 -34.02 34.87 31.04
C SER A 232 -34.46 34.43 29.65
N TYR A 233 -34.21 33.16 29.34
CA TYR A 233 -34.51 32.56 28.05
C TYR A 233 -35.13 31.17 28.22
N LYS A 234 -36.18 30.88 27.44
CA LYS A 234 -36.80 29.56 27.42
C LYS A 234 -36.05 28.65 26.45
N ILE A 235 -35.36 27.66 26.98
CA ILE A 235 -34.53 26.70 26.25
C ILE A 235 -34.70 25.31 26.83
N ASP A 236 -34.98 24.33 25.96
CA ASP A 236 -34.95 22.92 26.35
C ASP A 236 -33.53 22.41 26.25
N LEU A 237 -32.78 22.45 27.36
CA LEU A 237 -31.38 22.04 27.38
C LEU A 237 -31.16 20.60 26.89
N LYS A 238 -32.20 19.75 26.96
CA LYS A 238 -32.16 18.35 26.50
C LYS A 238 -32.23 18.17 24.98
N GLU A 239 -32.69 19.18 24.26
CA GLU A 239 -32.71 19.20 22.80
C GLU A 239 -31.50 19.97 22.22
N VAL A 240 -30.67 20.54 23.09
CA VAL A 240 -29.50 21.39 22.75
C VAL A 240 -28.18 20.76 23.21
N LEU A 241 -28.12 20.24 24.43
CA LEU A 241 -26.94 19.70 25.10
C LEU A 241 -27.02 18.16 25.22
N PRO A 242 -25.88 17.45 25.15
CA PRO A 242 -25.83 16.03 25.46
C PRO A 242 -26.18 15.74 26.94
N GLU A 243 -26.40 14.47 27.24
CA GLU A 243 -26.75 13.97 28.59
C GLU A 243 -25.73 14.40 29.67
N TRP A 244 -24.45 14.37 29.30
CA TRP A 244 -23.31 14.76 30.11
C TRP A 244 -22.58 15.93 29.45
N VAL A 245 -22.33 16.99 30.20
CA VAL A 245 -21.65 18.22 29.76
C VAL A 245 -20.38 18.48 30.58
N MET A 246 -19.47 19.25 30.00
CA MET A 246 -18.50 20.03 30.77
C MET A 246 -19.05 21.43 31.02
N VAL A 247 -18.65 22.01 32.14
CA VAL A 247 -19.03 23.37 32.57
C VAL A 247 -17.76 24.18 32.82
N GLY A 248 -17.79 25.49 32.53
CA GLY A 248 -16.62 26.34 32.73
C GLY A 248 -16.78 27.78 32.26
N PHE A 249 -15.67 28.51 32.33
CA PHE A 249 -15.52 29.89 31.92
C PHE A 249 -14.49 30.05 30.80
N SER A 250 -14.71 31.03 29.93
CA SER A 250 -13.82 31.45 28.86
C SER A 250 -13.72 32.97 28.83
N ALA A 251 -12.54 33.52 28.54
CA ALA A 251 -12.38 34.92 28.18
C ALA A 251 -11.37 35.08 27.03
N ALA A 252 -11.55 36.14 26.24
CA ALA A 252 -10.67 36.45 25.10
C ALA A 252 -10.37 37.95 24.99
N THR A 253 -9.13 38.28 24.62
CA THR A 253 -8.75 39.60 24.12
C THR A 253 -8.46 39.56 22.62
N GLY A 254 -8.44 40.71 21.96
CA GLY A 254 -8.23 40.84 20.52
C GLY A 254 -7.14 41.88 20.23
N ALA A 255 -7.43 42.82 19.33
CA ALA A 255 -6.63 44.04 19.13
C ALA A 255 -6.79 45.03 20.30
N PHE A 256 -7.90 44.93 21.04
CA PHE A 256 -8.13 45.64 22.30
C PHE A 256 -7.93 44.69 23.48
N LEU A 257 -7.56 45.27 24.63
CA LEU A 257 -7.16 44.55 25.83
C LEU A 257 -7.99 44.99 27.03
N GLU A 258 -8.26 44.05 27.92
CA GLU A 258 -8.80 44.23 29.25
C GLU A 258 -8.33 43.05 30.13
N LYS A 259 -8.46 43.15 31.45
CA LYS A 259 -8.15 42.05 32.37
C LYS A 259 -9.42 41.35 32.86
N ASN A 260 -9.51 40.05 32.62
CA ASN A 260 -10.60 39.19 33.09
C ASN A 260 -10.12 38.30 34.26
N THR A 261 -10.91 38.21 35.34
CA THR A 261 -10.52 37.41 36.53
C THR A 261 -11.73 36.79 37.25
N LEU A 262 -11.70 35.50 37.55
CA LEU A 262 -12.71 34.74 38.32
C LEU A 262 -12.23 34.53 39.76
N GLN A 263 -13.08 34.83 40.75
CA GLN A 263 -12.74 34.87 42.18
C GLN A 263 -13.37 33.71 42.98
N SER A 264 -14.60 33.31 42.66
CA SER A 264 -15.30 32.19 43.30
C SER A 264 -16.16 31.43 42.28
N TRP A 265 -16.44 30.14 42.52
CA TRP A 265 -17.38 29.37 41.69
C TRP A 265 -18.02 28.17 42.43
N GLN A 266 -19.34 28.12 42.46
CA GLN A 266 -20.16 27.07 43.05
C GLN A 266 -21.16 26.52 42.02
N PHE A 267 -21.48 25.23 42.07
CA PHE A 267 -22.46 24.58 41.21
C PHE A 267 -23.26 23.52 41.98
N THR A 268 -24.56 23.41 41.68
CA THR A 268 -25.52 22.45 42.26
C THR A 268 -26.41 21.89 41.15
N SER A 269 -26.71 20.59 41.15
CA SER A 269 -27.78 20.00 40.32
C SER A 269 -28.57 18.91 41.04
N SER A 270 -29.87 18.81 40.73
CA SER A 270 -30.87 18.02 41.46
C SER A 270 -31.05 16.57 40.97
N PHE A 271 -30.06 15.99 40.26
CA PHE A 271 -30.19 14.69 39.60
C PHE A 271 -30.00 13.52 40.59
N ASP A 272 -30.97 12.60 40.66
CA ASP A 272 -31.08 11.56 41.71
C ASP A 272 -31.31 10.16 41.08
N THR A 273 -30.27 9.32 41.04
CA THR A 273 -30.26 8.03 40.33
C THR A 273 -30.95 6.89 41.12
N LYS A 274 -32.28 6.92 41.16
CA LYS A 274 -33.08 5.85 41.78
C LYS A 274 -33.20 4.61 40.89
N THR A 275 -32.54 3.53 41.32
CA THR A 275 -32.75 2.17 40.82
C THR A 275 -34.20 1.71 41.06
N THR A 276 -34.95 1.42 39.99
CA THR A 276 -36.25 0.74 40.10
C THR A 276 -36.07 -0.77 40.25
N SER A 277 -35.96 -1.22 41.51
CA SER A 277 -36.28 -2.60 41.89
C SER A 277 -36.97 -2.62 43.25
N GLY A 278 -38.26 -2.98 43.27
CA GLY A 278 -39.00 -3.23 44.51
C GLY A 278 -40.33 -2.48 44.70
N LYS A 279 -41.42 -3.08 44.23
CA LYS A 279 -42.60 -3.28 45.08
C LYS A 279 -42.57 -4.77 45.44
N HIS A 280 -42.47 -5.19 46.70
CA HIS A 280 -43.29 -4.74 47.82
C HIS A 280 -42.58 -4.85 49.19
N ALA A 281 -43.07 -4.01 50.12
CA ALA A 281 -43.30 -4.27 51.54
C ALA A 281 -42.14 -4.70 52.48
N LYS A 282 -41.90 -3.84 53.48
CA LYS A 282 -41.70 -4.11 54.91
C LYS A 282 -40.86 -5.33 55.36
N ASP A 283 -39.78 -4.99 56.07
CA ASP A 283 -39.22 -5.70 57.24
C ASP A 283 -38.74 -7.15 57.01
N ILE A 284 -37.47 -7.37 56.63
CA ILE A 284 -36.27 -7.43 57.50
C ILE A 284 -36.23 -8.65 58.46
N LYS A 285 -35.29 -9.57 58.15
CA LYS A 285 -34.56 -10.55 59.01
C LYS A 285 -35.36 -11.63 59.76
N LEU A 286 -35.12 -12.89 59.38
CA LEU A 286 -34.82 -13.96 60.34
C LEU A 286 -34.08 -15.14 59.65
N ILE A 287 -32.86 -15.49 60.11
CA ILE A 287 -32.22 -16.84 60.08
C ILE A 287 -32.04 -17.48 58.67
N VAL A 288 -30.85 -17.67 58.07
CA VAL A 288 -29.56 -18.20 58.59
C VAL A 288 -29.71 -19.55 59.31
N GLY A 289 -30.20 -20.57 58.60
CA GLY A 289 -30.13 -21.95 59.07
C GLY A 289 -30.83 -22.97 58.16
N LEU A 290 -30.23 -24.16 58.04
CA LEU A 290 -30.90 -25.44 57.73
C LEU A 290 -31.57 -25.64 56.35
N THR A 291 -30.80 -25.83 55.26
CA THR A 291 -31.07 -26.90 54.24
C THR A 291 -29.85 -27.13 53.30
N VAL A 292 -28.80 -27.75 53.82
CA VAL A 292 -27.58 -28.12 53.06
C VAL A 292 -27.76 -29.38 52.17
N ALA A 293 -28.78 -30.20 52.39
CA ALA A 293 -28.65 -31.65 52.16
C ALA A 293 -29.03 -32.22 50.78
N MET A 294 -30.00 -31.66 50.03
CA MET A 294 -30.63 -32.43 48.93
C MET A 294 -30.01 -32.31 47.53
N GLY A 295 -29.41 -31.18 47.16
CA GLY A 295 -28.96 -30.95 45.77
C GLY A 295 -27.81 -31.84 45.31
N ILE A 296 -26.93 -32.24 46.24
CA ILE A 296 -25.66 -32.93 45.95
C ILE A 296 -25.87 -34.41 45.53
N LEU A 297 -26.98 -35.04 45.94
CA LEU A 297 -27.16 -36.49 45.80
C LEU A 297 -27.59 -36.93 44.39
N ILE A 298 -28.40 -36.13 43.69
CA ILE A 298 -29.08 -36.54 42.46
C ILE A 298 -28.15 -36.45 41.23
N PHE A 299 -27.23 -35.48 41.21
CA PHE A 299 -26.40 -35.21 40.03
C PHE A 299 -25.24 -36.20 39.84
N GLY A 300 -24.73 -36.80 40.92
CA GLY A 300 -23.58 -37.71 40.88
C GLY A 300 -23.87 -39.08 40.24
N VAL A 301 -25.09 -39.61 40.41
CA VAL A 301 -25.43 -40.98 39.98
C VAL A 301 -25.52 -41.11 38.45
N MET A 302 -26.00 -40.07 37.76
CA MET A 302 -26.20 -40.07 36.31
C MET A 302 -24.87 -40.07 35.52
N ILE A 303 -23.80 -39.48 36.08
CA ILE A 303 -22.49 -39.34 35.42
C ILE A 303 -21.70 -40.66 35.45
N PHE A 304 -21.90 -41.49 36.49
CA PHE A 304 -21.12 -42.70 36.72
C PHE A 304 -21.46 -43.84 35.76
N ILE A 305 -22.74 -44.03 35.42
CA ILE A 305 -23.20 -45.18 34.62
C ILE A 305 -22.87 -45.01 33.13
N GLY A 306 -23.04 -43.80 32.58
CA GLY A 306 -22.79 -43.54 31.15
C GLY A 306 -21.32 -43.63 30.73
N SER A 307 -20.40 -43.30 31.65
CA SER A 307 -18.95 -43.23 31.36
C SER A 307 -18.25 -44.60 31.31
N ALA A 308 -18.78 -45.60 32.01
CA ALA A 308 -18.15 -46.92 32.12
C ALA A 308 -18.27 -47.79 30.85
N VAL A 309 -19.41 -47.73 30.15
CA VAL A 309 -19.72 -48.66 29.03
C VAL A 309 -19.01 -48.28 27.74
N LEU A 310 -18.87 -46.98 27.45
CA LEU A 310 -18.31 -46.49 26.19
C LEU A 310 -16.76 -46.55 26.15
N ARG A 311 -16.09 -46.43 27.31
CA ARG A 311 -14.61 -46.47 27.38
C ARG A 311 -14.01 -47.84 27.06
N LYS A 312 -14.69 -48.96 27.38
CA LYS A 312 -14.07 -50.29 27.33
C LYS A 312 -13.95 -50.90 25.92
N ARG A 313 -14.75 -50.48 24.94
CA ARG A 313 -14.82 -51.14 23.61
C ARG A 313 -14.04 -50.46 22.48
N ARG A 314 -13.55 -49.22 22.63
CA ARG A 314 -12.81 -48.50 21.56
C ARG A 314 -11.30 -48.39 21.80
N HIS A 315 -10.80 -48.72 23.00
CA HIS A 315 -9.43 -48.44 23.41
C HIS A 315 -8.37 -49.46 22.93
N VAL A 316 -8.77 -50.67 22.50
CA VAL A 316 -7.84 -51.81 22.39
C VAL A 316 -7.22 -52.00 20.99
N GLN A 317 -7.80 -51.42 19.93
CA GLN A 317 -7.49 -51.86 18.55
C GLN A 317 -6.92 -50.79 17.59
N ARG A 318 -6.61 -49.57 18.03
CA ARG A 318 -6.06 -48.50 17.15
C ARG A 318 -4.70 -47.91 17.55
N GLU A 319 -4.25 -48.08 18.81
CA GLU A 319 -3.01 -47.48 19.33
C GLU A 319 -1.70 -47.94 18.64
N LYS A 320 -1.71 -49.02 17.85
CA LYS A 320 -0.49 -49.60 17.26
C LYS A 320 -0.03 -48.98 15.93
N THR A 321 -0.88 -48.23 15.22
CA THR A 321 -0.54 -47.69 13.89
C THR A 321 -0.30 -46.17 13.88
N GLU A 322 -0.90 -45.41 14.80
CA GLU A 322 -0.67 -43.95 14.89
C GLU A 322 0.68 -43.57 15.53
N LYS A 323 1.20 -44.39 16.46
CA LYS A 323 2.44 -44.10 17.22
C LYS A 323 3.73 -44.01 16.39
N ILE A 324 3.76 -44.57 15.16
CA ILE A 324 4.96 -44.54 14.30
C ILE A 324 4.96 -43.29 13.38
N HIS A 325 3.80 -42.73 13.05
CA HIS A 325 3.70 -41.57 12.15
C HIS A 325 3.68 -40.23 12.92
N LEU A 326 3.22 -40.20 14.19
CA LEU A 326 3.24 -38.96 14.99
C LEU A 326 4.65 -38.59 15.51
N THR A 327 5.50 -39.57 15.81
CA THR A 327 6.85 -39.32 16.35
C THR A 327 7.73 -38.54 15.37
N SER A 328 7.73 -38.91 14.09
CA SER A 328 8.44 -38.19 13.03
C SER A 328 7.96 -36.75 12.81
N ILE A 329 6.72 -36.41 13.16
CA ILE A 329 6.13 -35.07 12.94
C ILE A 329 6.42 -34.12 14.11
N ASN A 330 6.59 -34.66 15.33
CA ASN A 330 6.80 -33.85 16.52
C ASN A 330 8.26 -33.38 16.67
N ASP A 331 9.25 -34.21 16.28
CA ASP A 331 10.68 -33.89 16.41
C ASP A 331 11.09 -32.64 15.59
N ASP A 332 10.53 -32.46 14.40
CA ASP A 332 10.75 -31.29 13.54
C ASP A 332 10.11 -29.99 14.08
N LEU A 333 9.17 -30.10 15.02
CA LEU A 333 8.42 -28.98 15.58
C LEU A 333 8.88 -28.58 17.00
N GLN A 334 9.71 -29.42 17.65
CA GLN A 334 10.30 -29.12 18.96
C GLN A 334 11.68 -28.45 18.88
N ARG A 335 12.37 -28.49 17.72
CA ARG A 335 13.68 -27.81 17.52
C ARG A 335 13.56 -26.31 17.19
N GLY A 336 13.01 -25.55 18.14
CA GLY A 336 13.55 -24.22 18.50
C GLY A 336 13.20 -22.94 17.73
N ALA A 337 12.46 -22.96 16.61
CA ALA A 337 12.24 -21.73 15.81
C ALA A 337 10.84 -21.59 15.14
N GLY A 338 9.76 -21.71 15.91
CA GLY A 338 8.37 -21.50 15.42
C GLY A 338 7.69 -20.24 16.01
N PRO A 339 6.60 -19.74 15.40
CA PRO A 339 5.86 -18.57 15.90
C PRO A 339 5.17 -18.83 17.25
N ARG A 340 5.04 -17.78 18.07
CA ARG A 340 4.57 -17.85 19.47
C ARG A 340 3.13 -18.36 19.56
N ARG A 341 2.83 -19.18 20.57
CA ARG A 341 1.50 -19.80 20.76
C ARG A 341 0.65 -18.97 21.73
N PHE A 342 -0.56 -18.62 21.34
CA PHE A 342 -1.51 -17.83 22.14
C PHE A 342 -2.80 -18.62 22.41
N SER A 343 -3.52 -18.36 23.51
CA SER A 343 -4.81 -19.01 23.77
C SER A 343 -5.95 -18.29 23.02
N TYR A 344 -7.07 -18.98 22.76
CA TYR A 344 -8.25 -18.35 22.16
C TYR A 344 -8.78 -17.20 23.03
N GLY A 345 -8.88 -17.41 24.35
CA GLY A 345 -9.29 -16.37 25.29
C GLY A 345 -8.38 -15.13 25.23
N TYR A 346 -7.08 -15.31 25.00
CA TYR A 346 -6.16 -14.19 24.84
C TYR A 346 -6.41 -13.39 23.55
N LEU A 347 -6.59 -14.07 22.41
CA LEU A 347 -6.89 -13.43 21.12
C LEU A 347 -8.29 -12.81 21.08
N ALA A 348 -9.27 -13.45 21.72
CA ALA A 348 -10.60 -12.89 21.92
C ALA A 348 -10.53 -11.61 22.78
N THR A 349 -9.85 -11.62 23.93
CA THR A 349 -9.66 -10.42 24.75
C THR A 349 -8.95 -9.31 23.97
N ALA A 350 -7.85 -9.63 23.28
CA ALA A 350 -7.10 -8.69 22.45
C ALA A 350 -7.98 -8.00 21.38
N THR A 351 -8.90 -8.75 20.75
CA THR A 351 -9.79 -8.28 19.67
C THR A 351 -11.16 -7.80 20.15
N SER A 352 -11.40 -7.66 21.46
CA SER A 352 -12.72 -7.40 22.05
C SER A 352 -13.78 -8.37 21.52
N ASN A 353 -13.52 -9.66 21.76
CA ASN A 353 -14.28 -10.82 21.32
C ASN A 353 -14.60 -10.86 19.82
N PHE A 354 -13.70 -10.33 18.98
CA PHE A 354 -13.89 -10.13 17.54
C PHE A 354 -15.11 -9.24 17.22
N SER A 355 -15.25 -8.13 17.95
CA SER A 355 -16.25 -7.08 17.69
C SER A 355 -16.20 -6.60 16.24
N ALA A 356 -17.37 -6.35 15.64
CA ALA A 356 -17.49 -5.77 14.31
C ALA A 356 -16.80 -4.39 14.21
N GLU A 357 -16.75 -3.62 15.30
CA GLU A 357 -16.09 -2.30 15.39
C GLU A 357 -14.57 -2.41 15.27
N ARG A 358 -13.99 -3.57 15.63
CA ARG A 358 -12.56 -3.86 15.44
C ARG A 358 -12.29 -4.58 14.12
N LYS A 359 -13.29 -4.80 13.26
CA LYS A 359 -13.10 -5.52 12.00
C LYS A 359 -12.35 -4.65 10.99
N LEU A 360 -11.09 -5.00 10.72
CA LEU A 360 -10.23 -4.35 9.72
C LEU A 360 -10.64 -4.68 8.28
N GLY A 361 -11.36 -5.78 8.07
CA GLY A 361 -11.88 -6.19 6.77
C GLY A 361 -12.41 -7.61 6.75
N GLU A 362 -12.96 -8.03 5.61
CA GLU A 362 -13.45 -9.39 5.39
C GLU A 362 -13.18 -9.84 3.96
N GLY A 363 -12.80 -11.11 3.79
CA GLY A 363 -12.61 -11.75 2.50
C GLY A 363 -13.06 -13.21 2.51
N GLY A 364 -12.82 -13.94 1.43
CA GLY A 364 -13.27 -15.34 1.26
C GLY A 364 -12.76 -16.35 2.30
N PHE A 365 -11.81 -15.94 3.16
CA PHE A 365 -11.23 -16.76 4.24
C PHE A 365 -11.63 -16.28 5.65
N GLY A 366 -12.61 -15.38 5.78
CA GLY A 366 -13.10 -14.86 7.06
C GLY A 366 -12.75 -13.40 7.32
N GLY A 367 -13.09 -12.94 8.53
CA GLY A 367 -12.90 -11.55 8.98
C GLY A 367 -11.54 -11.32 9.65
N VAL A 368 -10.94 -10.17 9.40
CA VAL A 368 -9.71 -9.71 10.07
C VAL A 368 -10.09 -8.67 11.11
N TYR A 369 -9.57 -8.79 12.33
CA TYR A 369 -9.91 -7.97 13.48
C TYR A 369 -8.66 -7.34 14.11
N LYS A 370 -8.72 -6.06 14.47
CA LYS A 370 -7.69 -5.34 15.22
C LYS A 370 -7.64 -5.88 16.64
N GLY A 371 -6.58 -6.60 16.96
CA GLY A 371 -6.22 -7.02 18.30
C GLY A 371 -5.16 -6.11 18.90
N TYR A 372 -5.04 -6.13 20.22
CA TYR A 372 -3.90 -5.56 20.93
C TYR A 372 -3.36 -6.58 21.94
N LEU A 373 -2.07 -6.90 21.85
CA LEU A 373 -1.45 -7.88 22.74
C LEU A 373 -0.77 -7.17 23.91
N ASN A 374 -1.41 -7.22 25.08
CA ASN A 374 -0.90 -6.60 26.31
C ASN A 374 0.45 -7.19 26.78
N ASP A 375 0.84 -8.40 26.33
CA ASP A 375 2.09 -9.08 26.72
C ASP A 375 3.29 -8.77 25.80
N LEU A 376 3.03 -8.07 24.69
CA LEU A 376 4.03 -7.59 23.73
C LEU A 376 3.92 -6.07 23.47
N ASP A 377 2.88 -5.43 24.02
CA ASP A 377 2.59 -4.00 23.86
C ASP A 377 2.56 -3.61 22.37
N MET A 378 1.72 -4.33 21.61
CA MET A 378 1.71 -4.29 20.15
C MET A 378 0.30 -4.47 19.58
N ALA A 379 -0.06 -3.60 18.64
CA ALA A 379 -1.27 -3.74 17.82
C ALA A 379 -1.05 -4.83 16.76
N VAL A 380 -2.04 -5.70 16.59
CA VAL A 380 -1.97 -6.87 15.69
C VAL A 380 -3.25 -7.00 14.88
N ALA A 381 -3.16 -7.55 13.67
CA ALA A 381 -4.31 -8.02 12.93
C ALA A 381 -4.52 -9.52 13.19
N VAL A 382 -5.68 -9.92 13.72
CA VAL A 382 -6.07 -11.31 14.02
C VAL A 382 -7.13 -11.75 13.01
N LYS A 383 -6.79 -12.72 12.16
CA LYS A 383 -7.67 -13.21 11.08
C LYS A 383 -8.52 -14.39 11.56
N LYS A 384 -9.80 -14.18 11.86
CA LYS A 384 -10.72 -15.24 12.31
C LYS A 384 -11.35 -15.96 11.11
N ILE A 385 -10.92 -17.20 10.88
CA ILE A 385 -11.39 -17.99 9.72
C ILE A 385 -12.84 -18.47 9.91
N SER A 386 -13.70 -18.15 8.95
CA SER A 386 -15.14 -18.46 8.98
C SER A 386 -15.46 -19.89 8.52
N ARG A 387 -16.41 -20.56 9.20
CA ARG A 387 -16.90 -21.93 8.92
C ARG A 387 -17.38 -22.20 7.48
N GLY A 388 -17.61 -21.17 6.66
CA GLY A 388 -18.11 -21.29 5.28
C GLY A 388 -17.05 -21.42 4.18
N SER A 389 -15.75 -21.29 4.48
CA SER A 389 -14.69 -21.46 3.47
C SER A 389 -14.55 -22.94 3.08
N ARG A 390 -14.53 -23.22 1.77
CA ARG A 390 -14.40 -24.59 1.21
C ARG A 390 -12.98 -25.17 1.30
N GLN A 391 -12.02 -24.45 1.88
CA GLN A 391 -10.60 -24.83 1.95
C GLN A 391 -10.12 -24.93 3.41
N GLY A 392 -10.41 -26.07 4.04
CA GLY A 392 -10.07 -26.34 5.44
C GLY A 392 -8.64 -26.85 5.67
N GLU A 393 -8.03 -26.39 6.77
CA GLU A 393 -6.81 -26.88 7.47
C GLU A 393 -5.49 -26.99 6.67
N LYS A 394 -5.47 -27.62 5.48
CA LYS A 394 -4.26 -27.76 4.65
C LYS A 394 -3.71 -26.42 4.17
N GLU A 395 -4.60 -25.51 3.77
CA GLU A 395 -4.20 -24.18 3.33
C GLU A 395 -3.76 -23.31 4.51
N TYR A 396 -4.47 -23.34 5.65
CA TYR A 396 -4.00 -22.70 6.89
C TYR A 396 -2.61 -23.19 7.31
N THR A 397 -2.36 -24.50 7.28
CA THR A 397 -1.05 -25.09 7.62
C THR A 397 0.02 -24.66 6.62
N THR A 398 -0.33 -24.45 5.35
CA THR A 398 0.58 -23.98 4.30
C THR A 398 0.86 -22.48 4.42
N GLU A 399 -0.17 -21.65 4.63
CA GLU A 399 -0.11 -20.20 4.89
C GLU A 399 0.77 -19.93 6.12
N VAL A 400 0.52 -20.61 7.24
CA VAL A 400 1.35 -20.52 8.46
C VAL A 400 2.78 -20.98 8.20
N LYS A 401 3.02 -22.08 7.46
CA LYS A 401 4.38 -22.60 7.17
C LYS A 401 5.17 -21.72 6.21
N ILE A 402 4.49 -20.99 5.31
CA ILE A 402 5.12 -20.02 4.40
C ILE A 402 5.42 -18.73 5.16
N ILE A 403 4.43 -18.13 5.85
CA ILE A 403 4.59 -16.82 6.48
C ILE A 403 5.48 -16.88 7.73
N SER A 404 5.44 -17.97 8.52
CA SER A 404 6.41 -18.14 9.64
C SER A 404 7.88 -18.21 9.20
N ARG A 405 8.14 -18.39 7.90
CA ARG A 405 9.48 -18.45 7.29
C ARG A 405 9.79 -17.23 6.43
N LEU A 406 8.88 -16.25 6.35
CA LEU A 406 9.07 -14.98 5.67
C LEU A 406 9.31 -13.88 6.71
N ARG A 407 10.52 -13.31 6.74
CA ARG A 407 10.84 -12.08 7.46
C ARG A 407 11.33 -11.06 6.44
N HIS A 408 10.56 -10.00 6.21
CA HIS A 408 10.88 -8.95 5.24
C HIS A 408 10.22 -7.64 5.67
N ARG A 409 10.95 -6.53 5.65
CA ARG A 409 10.54 -5.19 6.13
C ARG A 409 9.34 -4.52 5.43
N ASN A 410 8.71 -5.22 4.47
CA ASN A 410 7.49 -4.79 3.78
C ASN A 410 6.42 -5.90 3.79
N LEU A 411 6.62 -6.97 4.57
CA LEU A 411 5.67 -8.07 4.72
C LEU A 411 5.34 -8.23 6.20
N VAL A 412 4.07 -7.99 6.48
CA VAL A 412 3.33 -8.30 7.70
C VAL A 412 3.84 -9.59 8.37
N GLN A 413 4.55 -9.46 9.49
CA GLN A 413 5.16 -10.59 10.20
C GLN A 413 4.11 -11.45 10.91
N LEU A 414 4.23 -12.78 10.82
CA LEU A 414 3.42 -13.72 11.61
C LEU A 414 4.00 -13.84 13.02
N ILE A 415 3.46 -13.06 13.96
CA ILE A 415 3.93 -13.00 15.35
C ILE A 415 3.52 -14.28 16.11
N GLY A 416 2.37 -14.87 15.78
CA GLY A 416 1.84 -16.02 16.50
C GLY A 416 0.65 -16.73 15.87
N ARG A 417 0.27 -17.84 16.51
CA ARG A 417 -0.93 -18.62 16.18
C ARG A 417 -1.57 -19.19 17.44
N ARG A 418 -2.84 -19.57 17.35
CA ARG A 418 -3.53 -20.24 18.47
C ARG A 418 -2.87 -21.58 18.88
N LYS A 419 -2.76 -21.82 20.19
CA LYS A 419 -2.48 -23.13 20.79
C LYS A 419 -3.70 -24.03 20.58
N ILE A 420 -3.52 -25.11 19.82
CA ILE A 420 -4.48 -26.21 19.77
C ILE A 420 -4.26 -27.03 21.04
N GLU A 421 -5.29 -27.13 21.88
CA GLU A 421 -5.39 -28.12 22.96
C GLU A 421 -6.27 -29.25 22.43
N GLU A 422 -5.90 -30.50 22.69
CA GLU A 422 -6.27 -31.65 21.85
C GLU A 422 -7.75 -32.08 21.89
N ASP A 423 -8.60 -31.42 22.70
CA ASP A 423 -9.93 -31.90 23.07
C ASP A 423 -11.14 -31.05 22.61
N TRP A 424 -10.99 -30.11 21.65
CA TRP A 424 -12.16 -29.39 21.06
C TRP A 424 -12.14 -29.32 19.53
N VAL A 425 -13.05 -30.07 18.90
CA VAL A 425 -13.23 -30.17 17.43
C VAL A 425 -13.94 -28.95 16.81
N ASP A 426 -14.51 -28.07 17.63
CA ASP A 426 -15.26 -26.90 17.18
C ASP A 426 -14.57 -25.58 17.57
N SER A 427 -13.75 -25.01 16.68
CA SER A 427 -13.36 -23.58 16.75
C SER A 427 -12.51 -23.09 15.56
N ALA A 428 -12.55 -21.79 15.30
CA ALA A 428 -11.84 -21.13 14.20
C ALA A 428 -10.30 -21.15 14.36
N PHE A 429 -9.61 -21.08 13.22
CA PHE A 429 -8.17 -20.83 13.14
C PHE A 429 -7.89 -19.33 13.07
N GLU A 430 -6.84 -18.88 13.77
CA GLU A 430 -6.49 -17.46 13.95
C GLU A 430 -4.97 -17.24 13.85
N PRO A 431 -4.44 -16.85 12.67
CA PRO A 431 -3.10 -16.27 12.52
C PRO A 431 -3.08 -14.76 12.81
N MET A 432 -1.90 -14.26 13.18
CA MET A 432 -1.71 -12.93 13.78
C MET A 432 -0.55 -12.14 13.17
N PHE A 433 -0.80 -10.88 12.82
CA PHE A 433 -0.11 -10.15 11.76
C PHE A 433 0.32 -8.72 12.17
N GLU A 434 1.52 -8.27 11.77
CA GLU A 434 2.14 -6.94 12.05
C GLU A 434 1.91 -5.91 10.92
N ILE A 435 1.71 -4.61 11.21
CA ILE A 435 1.38 -3.56 10.21
C ILE A 435 2.63 -2.72 9.88
N MET A 436 2.84 -2.28 8.61
CA MET A 436 4.03 -1.54 8.12
C MET A 436 3.70 -0.57 6.95
N PRO A 437 4.56 0.43 6.61
CA PRO A 437 4.17 1.85 6.79
C PRO A 437 3.90 2.72 5.53
N ASP A 438 2.98 3.67 5.71
CA ASP A 438 2.96 5.10 5.34
C ASP A 438 3.67 5.57 4.04
N TYR A 439 2.95 5.55 2.92
CA TYR A 439 3.25 6.35 1.72
C TYR A 439 1.97 7.01 1.20
N PHE A 440 2.03 8.31 0.88
CA PHE A 440 0.91 9.06 0.29
C PHE A 440 1.37 10.05 -0.78
N GLN A 441 0.45 10.42 -1.68
CA GLN A 441 0.66 11.47 -2.67
C GLN A 441 -0.66 12.21 -2.94
N VAL A 442 -0.66 13.53 -2.71
CA VAL A 442 -1.80 14.41 -3.03
C VAL A 442 -1.43 15.26 -4.25
N THR A 443 -2.32 15.31 -5.25
CA THR A 443 -2.09 16.05 -6.52
C THR A 443 -3.19 17.07 -6.84
N SER A 444 -4.25 17.09 -6.03
CA SER A 444 -5.30 18.11 -6.03
C SER A 444 -6.00 18.06 -4.69
N PHE A 445 -6.27 19.23 -4.11
CA PHE A 445 -6.97 19.38 -2.85
C PHE A 445 -8.47 19.67 -3.08
N SER A 446 -9.29 19.10 -2.21
CA SER A 446 -10.75 19.26 -2.20
C SER A 446 -11.28 18.92 -0.81
N PRO A 447 -12.51 19.32 -0.44
CA PRO A 447 -13.09 18.98 0.87
C PRO A 447 -13.35 17.47 1.05
N ALA A 448 -13.21 16.68 -0.02
CA ALA A 448 -13.38 15.23 -0.03
C ALA A 448 -12.09 14.48 -0.38
N THR A 449 -10.92 15.14 -0.35
CA THR A 449 -9.63 14.47 -0.53
C THR A 449 -9.40 13.56 0.69
N PRO A 450 -9.33 12.23 0.51
CA PRO A 450 -9.16 11.32 1.63
C PRO A 450 -7.79 11.51 2.28
N ASP A 451 -7.73 11.19 3.57
CA ASP A 451 -6.50 11.13 4.38
C ASP A 451 -5.75 12.47 4.52
N VAL A 452 -6.41 13.60 4.22
CA VAL A 452 -5.92 14.96 4.43
C VAL A 452 -6.86 15.71 5.37
N VAL A 453 -6.31 16.33 6.42
CA VAL A 453 -7.07 17.12 7.40
C VAL A 453 -6.70 18.59 7.23
N TYR A 454 -7.70 19.43 6.98
CA TYR A 454 -7.57 20.89 6.96
C TYR A 454 -7.95 21.44 8.34
N GLN A 455 -7.13 22.33 8.91
CA GLN A 455 -7.33 22.88 10.25
C GLN A 455 -7.07 24.40 10.25
N GLY A 456 -7.65 25.12 11.21
CA GLY A 456 -7.63 26.59 11.21
C GLY A 456 -8.37 27.16 10.00
N ASP A 457 -7.79 28.18 9.37
CA ASP A 457 -8.39 28.88 8.21
C ASP A 457 -8.09 28.22 6.86
N ALA A 458 -7.54 26.99 6.85
CA ALA A 458 -7.16 26.31 5.62
C ALA A 458 -8.38 25.88 4.79
N VAL A 459 -8.52 26.44 3.58
CA VAL A 459 -9.63 26.17 2.65
C VAL A 459 -9.12 25.68 1.30
N THR A 460 -9.89 24.83 0.62
CA THR A 460 -9.50 24.31 -0.70
C THR A 460 -10.08 25.15 -1.83
N LEU A 461 -9.25 25.85 -2.59
CA LEU A 461 -9.66 26.62 -3.77
C LEU A 461 -8.94 26.12 -5.03
N ALA A 462 -9.69 25.96 -6.13
CA ALA A 462 -9.18 25.62 -7.47
C ALA A 462 -8.24 24.38 -7.56
N GLY A 463 -8.27 23.47 -6.58
CA GLY A 463 -7.40 22.30 -6.51
C GLY A 463 -6.13 22.49 -5.66
N ALA A 464 -5.94 23.67 -5.06
CA ALA A 464 -4.90 24.00 -4.09
C ALA A 464 -5.50 24.16 -2.67
N VAL A 465 -4.64 24.43 -1.68
CA VAL A 465 -5.03 24.89 -0.34
C VAL A 465 -4.59 26.35 -0.18
N GLU A 466 -5.49 27.19 0.30
CA GLU A 466 -5.21 28.53 0.78
C GLU A 466 -5.21 28.48 2.30
N PHE A 467 -4.14 28.96 2.94
CA PHE A 467 -3.94 28.84 4.40
C PHE A 467 -4.39 30.09 5.19
N ASN A 468 -4.78 31.16 4.51
CA ASN A 468 -5.16 32.45 5.06
C ASN A 468 -6.12 33.21 4.13
N SER A 469 -6.90 34.13 4.70
CA SER A 469 -7.74 35.09 3.96
C SER A 469 -7.13 36.50 4.01
N LEU A 470 -7.59 37.39 3.13
CA LEU A 470 -7.28 38.82 3.14
C LEU A 470 -8.34 39.66 3.88
N THR A 471 -9.39 39.04 4.43
CA THR A 471 -10.54 39.76 5.03
C THR A 471 -10.42 40.07 6.51
N TYR A 472 -9.54 39.38 7.26
CA TYR A 472 -9.33 39.59 8.69
C TYR A 472 -7.83 39.55 9.05
N LEU A 473 -7.49 39.93 10.28
CA LEU A 473 -6.14 39.83 10.83
C LEU A 473 -5.97 38.53 11.63
N CYS A 474 -4.70 38.13 11.84
CA CYS A 474 -4.31 36.98 12.68
C CYS A 474 -4.77 35.59 12.20
N HIS A 475 -4.65 35.32 10.90
CA HIS A 475 -4.94 34.00 10.32
C HIS A 475 -3.88 32.93 10.62
N VAL A 476 -4.35 31.69 10.81
CA VAL A 476 -3.53 30.46 10.86
C VAL A 476 -4.31 29.33 10.20
N GLY A 477 -3.73 28.70 9.18
CA GLY A 477 -4.24 27.49 8.54
C GLY A 477 -3.18 26.40 8.47
N TRP A 478 -3.60 25.15 8.70
CA TRP A 478 -2.76 23.96 8.58
C TRP A 478 -3.37 22.95 7.61
N THR A 479 -2.53 22.08 7.07
CA THR A 479 -2.97 20.87 6.38
C THR A 479 -2.06 19.71 6.76
N THR A 480 -2.64 18.69 7.39
CA THR A 480 -1.92 17.54 7.93
C THR A 480 -2.37 16.25 7.24
N TYR A 481 -1.52 15.23 7.26
CA TYR A 481 -1.89 13.88 6.82
C TYR A 481 -2.61 13.16 7.97
N ALA A 482 -3.73 12.51 7.68
CA ALA A 482 -4.64 11.99 8.72
C ALA A 482 -4.08 10.76 9.47
N GLU A 483 -3.23 9.97 8.82
CA GLU A 483 -2.63 8.78 9.40
C GLU A 483 -1.28 9.06 10.07
N ARG A 484 -0.98 8.28 11.12
CA ARG A 484 0.19 8.50 11.97
C ARG A 484 1.48 8.04 11.29
N VAL A 485 2.36 8.97 10.91
CA VAL A 485 3.68 8.62 10.35
C VAL A 485 4.65 8.21 11.46
N GLN A 486 5.06 6.94 11.49
CA GLN A 486 6.03 6.47 12.49
C GLN A 486 7.49 6.74 12.07
N LEU A 487 8.10 7.78 12.63
CA LEU A 487 9.49 8.17 12.32
C LEU A 487 10.57 7.38 13.07
N TRP A 488 10.26 6.81 14.24
CA TRP A 488 11.18 5.92 14.96
C TRP A 488 10.44 4.84 15.77
N ASP A 489 11.17 3.79 16.09
CA ASP A 489 10.76 2.77 17.06
C ASP A 489 11.18 3.20 18.47
N SER A 490 10.20 3.44 19.35
CA SER A 490 10.44 3.88 20.73
C SER A 490 11.05 2.81 21.64
N LYS A 491 11.02 1.53 21.25
CA LYS A 491 11.60 0.40 22.01
C LYS A 491 13.03 0.09 21.59
N THR A 492 13.39 0.31 20.32
CA THR A 492 14.75 0.06 19.81
C THR A 492 15.58 1.31 19.56
N GLY A 493 14.97 2.50 19.54
CA GLY A 493 15.63 3.77 19.20
C GLY A 493 15.98 3.91 17.70
N THR A 494 15.46 3.02 16.85
CA THR A 494 15.78 3.01 15.42
C THR A 494 15.00 4.10 14.69
N LEU A 495 15.71 5.05 14.08
CA LEU A 495 15.17 6.14 13.24
C LEU A 495 14.92 5.68 11.79
N SER A 496 13.94 6.30 11.13
CA SER A 496 13.58 6.06 9.73
C SER A 496 13.97 7.24 8.83
N ASP A 497 14.41 6.94 7.60
CA ASP A 497 14.58 7.95 6.55
C ASP A 497 13.21 8.47 6.08
N PHE A 498 13.11 9.75 5.71
CA PHE A 498 11.92 10.27 5.03
C PHE A 498 12.27 11.25 3.90
N THR A 499 11.31 11.45 2.99
CA THR A 499 11.41 12.47 1.94
C THR A 499 10.01 13.00 1.62
N THR A 500 9.85 14.32 1.63
CA THR A 500 8.62 15.00 1.19
C THR A 500 8.94 16.00 0.08
N ASN A 501 7.99 16.20 -0.83
CA ASN A 501 8.09 17.14 -1.94
C ASN A 501 6.76 17.87 -2.09
N PHE A 502 6.79 19.20 -2.11
CA PHE A 502 5.59 20.02 -2.27
C PHE A 502 5.83 21.25 -3.15
N SER A 503 4.74 21.87 -3.57
CA SER A 503 4.72 23.09 -4.37
C SER A 503 3.82 24.11 -3.68
N PHE A 504 4.23 25.37 -3.66
CA PHE A 504 3.52 26.44 -2.97
C PHE A 504 3.65 27.77 -3.73
N ILE A 505 2.80 28.73 -3.40
CA ILE A 505 2.86 30.11 -3.88
C ILE A 505 2.76 30.99 -2.65
N ILE A 506 3.64 31.98 -2.52
CA ILE A 506 3.44 33.14 -1.65
C ILE A 506 3.23 34.33 -2.58
N ASP A 507 2.18 35.10 -2.35
CA ASP A 507 1.87 36.30 -3.11
C ASP A 507 1.77 37.48 -2.15
N THR A 508 2.73 38.40 -2.23
CA THR A 508 2.80 39.61 -1.40
C THR A 508 1.92 40.73 -1.93
N GLN A 509 1.24 40.56 -3.07
CA GLN A 509 0.36 41.55 -3.71
C GLN A 509 1.05 42.91 -3.95
N GLU A 510 2.37 42.89 -4.18
CA GLU A 510 3.22 44.10 -4.30
C GLU A 510 3.20 45.04 -3.06
N SER A 511 2.70 44.56 -1.91
CA SER A 511 2.66 45.33 -0.66
C SER A 511 4.05 45.59 -0.10
N SER A 512 4.25 46.76 0.51
CA SER A 512 5.47 47.08 1.28
C SER A 512 5.53 46.41 2.65
N THR A 513 4.43 45.80 3.10
CA THR A 513 4.32 45.05 4.37
C THR A 513 3.46 43.81 4.15
N TYR A 514 4.02 42.62 4.37
CA TYR A 514 3.35 41.33 4.18
C TYR A 514 3.51 40.42 5.42
N GLY A 515 2.82 39.27 5.42
CA GLY A 515 2.80 38.34 6.54
C GLY A 515 4.06 37.47 6.68
N HIS A 516 4.03 36.58 7.67
CA HIS A 516 5.22 35.87 8.18
C HIS A 516 5.62 34.59 7.40
N GLY A 517 4.80 34.09 6.48
CA GLY A 517 5.22 33.02 5.54
C GLY A 517 4.55 31.66 5.75
N LEU A 518 5.29 30.58 5.46
CA LEU A 518 4.79 29.20 5.37
C LEU A 518 5.79 28.22 6.03
N ALA A 519 5.31 27.17 6.70
CA ALA A 519 6.17 26.13 7.27
C ALA A 519 5.73 24.70 6.93
N PHE A 520 6.70 23.83 6.66
CA PHE A 520 6.55 22.38 6.80
C PHE A 520 6.92 21.98 8.24
N PHE A 521 6.16 21.09 8.87
CA PHE A 521 6.44 20.66 10.23
C PHE A 521 6.22 19.16 10.43
N LEU A 522 6.99 18.61 11.39
CA LEU A 522 6.77 17.32 12.00
C LEU A 522 6.51 17.56 13.49
N ALA A 523 5.39 17.08 14.00
CA ALA A 523 4.97 17.25 15.39
C ALA A 523 4.28 15.96 15.90
N PRO A 524 4.07 15.81 17.23
CA PRO A 524 3.42 14.63 17.80
C PRO A 524 1.98 14.49 17.30
N VAL A 525 1.50 13.25 17.17
CA VAL A 525 0.13 13.00 16.71
C VAL A 525 -0.88 13.61 17.68
N GLY A 526 -1.76 14.47 17.17
CA GLY A 526 -2.75 15.18 17.96
C GLY A 526 -2.28 16.55 18.44
N PHE A 527 -1.06 16.99 18.09
CA PHE A 527 -0.65 18.39 18.20
C PHE A 527 -1.71 19.29 17.53
N GLN A 528 -2.18 20.30 18.25
CA GLN A 528 -3.15 21.28 17.78
C GLN A 528 -2.44 22.61 17.53
N ILE A 529 -3.02 23.46 16.67
CA ILE A 529 -2.63 24.86 16.53
C ILE A 529 -2.62 25.47 17.94
N PRO A 530 -1.48 25.93 18.49
CA PRO A 530 -1.46 26.45 19.84
C PRO A 530 -2.36 27.68 19.94
N PRO A 531 -3.05 27.90 21.07
CA PRO A 531 -3.81 29.12 21.25
C PRO A 531 -2.85 30.31 21.15
N ASN A 532 -3.29 31.32 20.40
CA ASN A 532 -2.58 32.61 20.25
C ASN A 532 -1.25 32.51 19.45
N SER A 533 -1.21 31.62 18.46
CA SER A 533 -0.05 31.29 17.60
C SER A 533 0.03 32.02 16.25
N ALA A 534 -0.82 33.03 16.03
CA ALA A 534 -0.81 33.82 14.80
C ALA A 534 0.42 34.74 14.70
N GLY A 535 0.71 35.22 13.49
CA GLY A 535 1.86 36.10 13.22
C GLY A 535 3.18 35.32 13.16
N GLY A 536 4.24 35.89 13.73
CA GLY A 536 5.60 35.31 13.70
C GLY A 536 5.72 33.92 14.35
N PHE A 537 4.73 33.48 15.14
CA PHE A 537 4.70 32.12 15.68
C PHE A 537 4.28 31.04 14.66
N LEU A 538 3.97 31.42 13.40
CA LEU A 538 3.65 30.56 12.24
C LEU A 538 2.56 29.50 12.49
N GLY A 539 1.67 29.73 13.45
CA GLY A 539 0.68 28.74 13.87
C GLY A 539 1.22 27.56 14.66
N LEU A 540 2.52 27.56 15.00
CA LEU A 540 3.28 26.42 15.51
C LEU A 540 3.77 26.61 16.96
N PHE A 541 3.94 27.85 17.40
CA PHE A 541 4.40 28.22 18.73
C PHE A 541 3.45 29.23 19.41
N ASN A 542 3.69 29.57 20.66
CA ASN A 542 3.14 30.76 21.30
C ASN A 542 4.14 31.31 22.34
N THR A 543 3.76 32.35 23.07
CA THR A 543 4.66 33.04 24.03
C THR A 543 5.13 32.18 25.22
N THR A 544 4.53 31.01 25.47
CA THR A 544 5.01 30.07 26.51
C THR A 544 5.77 28.88 25.92
N THR A 545 5.51 28.51 24.65
CA THR A 545 6.18 27.38 24.00
C THR A 545 7.35 27.78 23.10
N SER A 546 7.50 29.06 22.73
CA SER A 546 8.49 29.53 21.72
C SER A 546 9.93 29.04 21.92
N ASN A 547 10.38 28.87 23.17
CA ASN A 547 11.71 28.36 23.51
C ASN A 547 11.66 27.20 24.52
N SER A 548 10.58 26.38 24.50
CA SER A 548 10.46 25.24 25.42
C SER A 548 11.26 24.02 24.94
N ALA A 549 12.15 23.52 25.81
CA ALA A 549 12.85 22.25 25.60
C ALA A 549 11.92 21.02 25.61
N GLU A 550 10.64 21.18 26.03
CA GLU A 550 9.62 20.13 25.99
C GLU A 550 8.93 20.00 24.63
N ASN A 551 9.12 20.95 23.71
CA ASN A 551 8.65 20.82 22.34
C ASN A 551 9.27 19.57 21.69
N GLN A 552 8.50 18.90 20.83
CA GLN A 552 8.93 17.71 20.09
C GLN A 552 8.64 17.89 18.60
N MET A 553 9.21 18.96 18.02
CA MET A 553 8.89 19.38 16.66
C MET A 553 10.11 19.85 15.88
N VAL A 554 10.12 19.49 14.60
CA VAL A 554 11.11 19.92 13.62
C VAL A 554 10.37 20.62 12.50
N THR A 555 10.79 21.84 12.20
CA THR A 555 10.13 22.74 11.25
C THR A 555 11.10 23.17 10.17
N VAL A 556 10.58 23.39 8.97
CA VAL A 556 11.27 24.03 7.86
C VAL A 556 10.40 25.19 7.41
N GLU A 557 10.82 26.40 7.74
CA GLU A 557 10.08 27.62 7.45
C GLU A 557 10.57 28.30 6.17
N PHE A 558 9.64 29.02 5.56
CA PHE A 558 9.81 29.92 4.43
C PHE A 558 9.33 31.27 4.94
N ASP A 559 10.15 31.89 5.80
CA ASP A 559 9.83 33.13 6.51
C ASP A 559 9.94 34.33 5.57
N SER A 560 8.85 35.11 5.54
CA SER A 560 8.73 36.33 4.74
C SER A 560 8.63 37.61 5.59
N TYR A 561 8.86 37.56 6.91
CA TYR A 561 8.83 38.74 7.76
C TYR A 561 9.99 38.76 8.77
N PRO A 562 10.98 39.67 8.62
CA PRO A 562 12.10 39.77 9.55
C PRO A 562 11.67 40.01 11.01
N ASN A 563 11.90 39.01 11.87
CA ASN A 563 11.62 39.05 13.31
C ASN A 563 12.93 39.09 14.14
N PRO A 564 13.61 40.26 14.26
CA PRO A 564 14.96 40.38 14.83
C PRO A 564 15.10 40.06 16.33
N GLU A 565 14.01 39.69 17.01
CA GLU A 565 14.03 39.24 18.41
C GLU A 565 14.47 37.77 18.55
N TRP A 566 14.28 36.95 17.51
CA TRP A 566 14.63 35.52 17.52
C TRP A 566 15.15 34.97 16.19
N ASP A 567 14.92 35.67 15.07
CA ASP A 567 15.38 35.28 13.73
C ASP A 567 16.26 36.37 13.09
N PRO A 568 16.94 36.08 11.97
CA PRO A 568 17.74 37.07 11.27
C PRO A 568 16.90 38.28 10.81
N ALA A 569 17.54 39.45 10.71
CA ALA A 569 16.89 40.67 10.21
C ALA A 569 16.68 40.68 8.67
N TYR A 570 16.39 39.51 8.08
CA TYR A 570 16.12 39.30 6.65
C TYR A 570 15.24 38.06 6.41
N GLU A 571 14.46 38.09 5.32
CA GLU A 571 13.62 36.97 4.88
C GLU A 571 14.47 35.75 4.51
N HIS A 572 14.05 34.56 4.94
CA HIS A 572 14.91 33.37 4.90
C HIS A 572 14.14 32.04 4.82
N ILE A 573 14.85 31.00 4.41
CA ILE A 573 14.43 29.60 4.62
C ILE A 573 15.19 29.09 5.83
N GLY A 574 14.47 28.59 6.81
CA GLY A 574 14.98 28.19 8.11
C GLY A 574 14.74 26.71 8.44
N ILE A 575 15.54 26.17 9.36
CA ILE A 575 15.27 24.89 10.02
C ILE A 575 15.28 25.13 11.53
N ASN A 576 14.11 25.07 12.15
CA ASN A 576 13.93 25.21 13.58
C ASN A 576 13.75 23.83 14.24
N ASN A 577 14.25 23.71 15.48
CA ASN A 577 14.27 22.48 16.24
C ASN A 577 13.80 22.79 17.67
N ASN A 578 12.59 22.35 18.01
CA ASN A 578 11.95 22.59 19.30
C ASN A 578 11.84 24.07 19.75
N SER A 579 12.05 25.04 18.86
CA SER A 579 12.02 26.47 19.15
C SER A 579 11.58 27.27 17.94
N ILE A 580 11.11 28.50 18.17
CA ILE A 580 10.76 29.45 17.12
C ILE A 580 11.98 29.94 16.35
N GLY A 581 13.10 30.19 17.04
CA GLY A 581 14.32 30.68 16.39
C GLY A 581 14.97 29.61 15.52
N SER A 582 15.35 29.98 14.31
CA SER A 582 15.93 29.02 13.36
C SER A 582 17.38 28.61 13.71
N VAL A 583 17.67 27.31 13.64
CA VAL A 583 19.00 26.75 13.97
C VAL A 583 19.99 26.92 12.80
N ILE A 584 19.49 26.91 11.58
CA ILE A 584 20.25 27.18 10.36
C ILE A 584 19.35 27.84 9.33
N THR A 585 19.82 28.92 8.72
CA THR A 585 19.07 29.72 7.75
C THR A 585 19.82 29.85 6.43
N THR A 586 19.07 30.19 5.37
CA THR A 586 19.62 30.68 4.11
C THR A 586 18.73 31.80 3.56
N PRO A 587 19.29 32.93 3.06
CA PRO A 587 18.48 34.05 2.60
C PRO A 587 17.49 33.67 1.49
N TRP A 588 16.25 34.11 1.63
CA TRP A 588 15.18 33.86 0.67
C TRP A 588 14.19 35.02 0.66
N ASN A 589 14.26 35.84 -0.39
CA ASN A 589 13.34 36.96 -0.55
C ASN A 589 12.04 36.51 -1.23
N ALA A 590 10.94 36.54 -0.49
CA ALA A 590 9.61 36.16 -0.93
C ALA A 590 9.05 37.15 -1.97
N SER A 591 9.31 38.46 -1.83
CA SER A 591 8.84 39.48 -2.79
C SER A 591 9.37 39.26 -4.21
N LEU A 592 10.62 38.77 -4.37
CA LEU A 592 11.20 38.40 -5.67
C LEU A 592 10.49 37.20 -6.34
N HIS A 593 9.67 36.46 -5.59
CA HIS A 593 8.93 35.30 -6.04
C HIS A 593 7.41 35.43 -5.85
N SER A 594 6.91 36.67 -5.65
CA SER A 594 5.48 36.94 -5.48
C SER A 594 4.66 36.33 -6.62
N GLY A 595 3.66 35.53 -6.26
CA GLY A 595 2.78 34.85 -7.22
C GLY A 595 3.46 33.77 -8.08
N GLU A 596 4.71 33.39 -7.79
CA GLU A 596 5.40 32.31 -8.49
C GLU A 596 5.22 30.96 -7.79
N THR A 597 4.99 29.90 -8.57
CA THR A 597 5.00 28.54 -8.03
C THR A 597 6.43 28.12 -7.67
N CYS A 598 6.71 28.06 -6.37
CA CYS A 598 7.92 27.52 -5.79
C CYS A 598 7.78 26.01 -5.57
N THR A 599 8.89 25.26 -5.67
CA THR A 599 8.91 23.84 -5.30
C THR A 599 10.06 23.53 -4.34
N ALA A 600 9.78 22.71 -3.33
CA ALA A 600 10.68 22.35 -2.26
C ALA A 600 10.70 20.83 -2.05
N SER A 601 11.87 20.31 -1.69
CA SER A 601 12.11 18.92 -1.32
C SER A 601 12.83 18.89 0.02
N ILE A 602 12.29 18.14 0.99
CA ILE A 602 12.88 17.99 2.32
C ILE A 602 13.18 16.52 2.53
N THR A 603 14.44 16.21 2.88
CA THR A 603 14.93 14.84 3.05
C THR A 603 15.59 14.69 4.41
N TYR A 604 15.27 13.62 5.13
CA TYR A 604 15.97 13.22 6.35
C TYR A 604 16.62 11.85 6.16
N ASN A 605 17.89 11.75 6.51
CA ASN A 605 18.65 10.51 6.52
C ASN A 605 18.96 10.11 7.96
N ALA A 606 18.34 9.03 8.42
CA ALA A 606 18.47 8.49 9.77
C ALA A 606 19.88 7.98 10.09
N SER A 607 20.63 7.51 9.08
CA SER A 607 22.00 7.02 9.27
C SER A 607 23.02 8.13 9.49
N THR A 608 22.81 9.30 8.86
CA THR A 608 23.66 10.49 9.06
C THR A 608 23.06 11.52 10.02
N LYS A 609 21.80 11.33 10.43
CA LYS A 609 20.95 12.27 11.18
C LYS A 609 20.82 13.65 10.52
N ASN A 610 20.98 13.72 9.20
CA ASN A 610 20.99 14.97 8.45
C ASN A 610 19.62 15.27 7.85
N LEU A 611 19.08 16.46 8.15
CA LEU A 611 17.91 17.04 7.47
C LEU A 611 18.40 18.01 6.39
N SER A 612 17.92 17.88 5.16
CA SER A 612 18.33 18.73 4.03
C SER A 612 17.12 19.29 3.30
N VAL A 613 17.19 20.58 2.96
CA VAL A 613 16.17 21.30 2.19
C VAL A 613 16.76 21.64 0.81
N HIS A 614 16.07 21.22 -0.25
CA HIS A 614 16.46 21.46 -1.64
C HIS A 614 15.36 22.25 -2.36
N ARG A 615 15.75 23.38 -2.95
CA ARG A 615 14.85 24.33 -3.62
C ARG A 615 14.97 24.26 -5.14
N PHE A 616 13.85 24.33 -5.86
CA PHE A 616 13.83 24.48 -7.32
C PHE A 616 12.88 25.61 -7.77
N THR A 617 13.47 26.70 -8.28
CA THR A 617 12.84 27.82 -9.02
C THR A 617 13.88 28.33 -10.02
N ARG A 618 13.59 28.65 -11.30
CA ARG A 618 12.35 29.16 -11.91
C ARG A 618 12.26 28.72 -13.38
N MET A 619 11.05 28.53 -13.92
CA MET A 619 10.77 28.68 -15.36
C MET A 619 9.71 29.76 -15.55
N LYS A 620 10.08 30.94 -16.09
CA LYS A 620 9.14 31.88 -16.71
C LYS A 620 9.55 32.11 -18.17
N LYS A 621 8.56 32.15 -19.06
CA LYS A 621 8.75 32.29 -20.52
C LYS A 621 8.90 33.75 -20.93
N VAL A 622 10.09 34.20 -21.32
CA VAL A 622 10.30 35.30 -22.29
C VAL A 622 11.64 35.07 -23.01
N GLY A 623 11.72 35.40 -24.31
CA GLY A 623 12.97 35.78 -24.98
C GLY A 623 14.01 34.67 -25.28
N TRP A 624 14.19 34.35 -26.56
CA TRP A 624 15.46 33.74 -27.02
C TRP A 624 16.50 34.88 -27.21
N LEU A 625 17.71 34.67 -26.65
CA LEU A 625 18.87 35.59 -26.48
C LEU A 625 18.92 36.31 -25.12
N GLU A 626 19.89 35.91 -24.29
CA GLU A 626 20.82 36.77 -23.49
C GLU A 626 21.56 36.00 -22.38
N LEU A 627 21.19 34.73 -22.10
CA LEU A 627 21.81 33.91 -21.05
C LEU A 627 23.17 33.29 -21.48
N LEU A 628 24.13 34.16 -21.80
CA LEU A 628 25.50 33.82 -22.21
C LEU A 628 26.61 34.47 -21.36
N VAL A 629 26.28 35.41 -20.46
CA VAL A 629 27.27 36.14 -19.64
C VAL A 629 26.78 36.33 -18.20
N GLN A 630 27.15 35.41 -17.31
CA GLN A 630 27.54 35.63 -15.90
C GLN A 630 27.64 34.28 -15.17
N LEU A 631 28.81 33.65 -15.29
CA LEU A 631 29.20 32.48 -14.49
C LEU A 631 30.72 32.53 -14.24
N PHE A 632 31.17 33.67 -13.71
CA PHE A 632 32.53 33.94 -13.23
C PHE A 632 32.43 34.87 -12.02
N PHE A 633 33.29 34.61 -11.01
CA PHE A 633 33.34 35.24 -9.68
C PHE A 633 32.13 34.87 -8.78
N VAL A 634 32.30 34.48 -7.51
CA VAL A 634 33.44 34.63 -6.58
C VAL A 634 33.78 33.31 -5.86
N LEU A 635 35.09 33.03 -5.72
CA LEU A 635 35.67 32.25 -4.62
C LEU A 635 36.45 33.24 -3.75
N ALA A 636 36.22 33.29 -2.44
CA ALA A 636 37.22 33.61 -1.40
C ALA A 636 36.59 33.63 0.02
N ASP A 637 37.38 33.12 0.97
CA ASP A 637 37.20 33.03 2.43
C ASP A 637 36.19 32.01 3.01
N SER A 638 36.52 31.29 4.10
CA SER A 638 37.67 31.44 5.02
C SER A 638 38.34 30.12 5.40
N SER A 639 39.67 30.13 5.54
CA SER A 639 40.48 29.04 6.11
C SER A 639 40.67 29.17 7.63
N HIS A 640 40.69 28.01 8.33
CA HIS A 640 41.44 27.67 9.57
C HIS A 640 40.61 26.99 10.67
N TYR A 641 40.81 25.68 10.86
CA TYR A 641 41.58 25.18 12.02
C TYR A 641 42.14 23.77 11.72
N ASN A 642 43.21 23.37 12.40
CA ASN A 642 44.12 22.31 11.94
C ASN A 642 44.42 21.25 13.02
N GLY A 643 44.72 20.02 12.59
CA GLY A 643 45.22 18.91 13.42
C GLY A 643 44.37 17.64 13.34
N GLY A 644 44.90 16.48 12.94
CA GLY A 644 46.24 16.14 12.47
C GLY A 644 46.44 14.61 12.38
N ILE A 645 47.53 14.16 11.74
CA ILE A 645 47.91 12.74 11.47
C ILE A 645 47.19 12.14 10.23
N SER A 646 47.77 12.20 9.02
CA SER A 646 48.71 11.21 8.39
C SER A 646 48.11 9.78 8.36
N GLU A 647 47.95 9.05 7.25
CA GLU A 647 48.48 9.12 5.87
C GLU A 647 47.64 8.15 4.98
N THR A 648 47.58 8.20 3.63
CA THR A 648 48.20 9.04 2.58
C THR A 648 47.17 9.21 1.45
N SER A 649 47.22 10.27 0.64
CA SER A 649 46.27 10.52 -0.46
C SER A 649 46.82 10.20 -1.86
N GLN A 650 46.01 9.52 -2.69
CA GLN A 650 46.02 9.67 -4.14
C GLN A 650 44.65 10.17 -4.58
N GLU A 651 44.56 11.47 -4.87
CA GLU A 651 43.35 12.09 -5.41
C GLU A 651 43.15 11.68 -6.87
N LEU A 652 41.91 11.31 -7.22
CA LEU A 652 41.45 11.18 -8.60
C LEU A 652 40.22 12.08 -8.77
N SER A 653 40.44 13.31 -9.23
CA SER A 653 39.38 14.25 -9.59
C SER A 653 38.47 13.62 -10.65
N HIS A 654 37.27 13.20 -10.26
CA HIS A 654 36.28 12.70 -11.20
C HIS A 654 35.63 13.88 -11.92
N ASP A 655 36.11 14.16 -13.13
CA ASP A 655 35.35 14.94 -14.11
C ASP A 655 33.99 14.26 -14.29
N SER A 656 32.93 14.94 -13.87
CA SER A 656 31.57 14.41 -13.86
C SER A 656 30.82 14.67 -15.15
N ARG A 657 31.49 15.17 -16.20
CA ARG A 657 30.91 15.36 -17.53
C ARG A 657 30.78 14.04 -18.29
N VAL A 658 29.85 14.00 -19.26
CA VAL A 658 29.79 12.87 -20.21
C VAL A 658 30.81 13.09 -21.33
N HIS A 659 31.77 12.18 -21.43
CA HIS A 659 32.80 12.16 -22.46
C HIS A 659 32.49 11.13 -23.55
N LEU A 660 32.74 11.50 -24.81
CA LEU A 660 32.73 10.61 -25.96
C LEU A 660 34.11 10.65 -26.63
N GLN A 661 34.73 9.49 -26.80
CA GLN A 661 35.99 9.32 -27.53
C GLN A 661 35.77 8.43 -28.75
N LEU A 662 36.21 8.90 -29.91
CA LEU A 662 36.11 8.19 -31.18
C LEU A 662 37.50 7.72 -31.63
N HIS A 663 37.71 6.41 -31.66
CA HIS A 663 38.89 5.78 -32.22
C HIS A 663 38.54 5.04 -33.52
N GLY A 664 39.54 4.75 -34.36
CA GLY A 664 39.32 4.11 -35.66
C GLY A 664 38.55 2.78 -35.57
N HIS A 665 38.77 2.00 -34.50
CA HIS A 665 38.17 0.68 -34.31
C HIS A 665 37.15 0.62 -33.14
N GLN A 666 37.10 1.64 -32.28
CA GLN A 666 36.27 1.64 -31.06
C GLN A 666 35.68 3.01 -30.75
N VAL A 667 34.56 3.02 -30.04
CA VAL A 667 33.91 4.22 -29.47
C VAL A 667 33.83 4.03 -27.97
N VAL A 668 34.18 5.04 -27.17
CA VAL A 668 34.09 5.00 -25.71
C VAL A 668 33.17 6.11 -25.22
N MET A 669 32.13 5.76 -24.46
CA MET A 669 31.31 6.71 -23.70
C MET A 669 31.65 6.55 -22.21
N SER A 670 31.86 7.66 -21.49
CA SER A 670 32.07 7.66 -20.04
C SER A 670 31.37 8.83 -19.38
N ASN A 671 30.94 8.68 -18.13
CA ASN A 671 30.37 9.75 -17.30
C ASN A 671 31.02 9.85 -15.91
N GLY A 672 32.25 9.34 -15.77
CA GLY A 672 32.96 9.22 -14.50
C GLY A 672 32.52 8.04 -13.61
N LEU A 673 31.30 7.52 -13.78
CA LEU A 673 30.79 6.36 -13.01
C LEU A 673 30.90 5.05 -13.80
N VAL A 674 30.43 5.08 -15.05
CA VAL A 674 30.42 3.93 -15.97
C VAL A 674 31.15 4.34 -17.24
N THR A 675 32.01 3.45 -17.75
CA THR A 675 32.62 3.60 -19.08
C THR A 675 32.20 2.42 -19.94
N VAL A 676 31.66 2.70 -21.14
CA VAL A 676 31.16 1.71 -22.09
C VAL A 676 31.92 1.82 -23.41
N THR A 677 32.51 0.71 -23.84
CA THR A 677 33.24 0.60 -25.10
C THR A 677 32.41 -0.15 -26.13
N PHE A 678 32.34 0.40 -27.35
CA PHE A 678 31.66 -0.17 -28.50
C PHE A 678 32.64 -0.41 -29.65
N SER A 679 32.38 -1.40 -30.49
CA SER A 679 33.10 -1.58 -31.76
C SER A 679 32.64 -0.54 -32.81
N ASN A 680 33.57 0.01 -33.58
CA ASN A 680 33.30 1.00 -34.63
C ASN A 680 33.45 0.38 -36.03
N PRO A 681 32.49 0.51 -36.97
CA PRO A 681 31.15 1.10 -36.88
C PRO A 681 30.06 0.08 -36.48
N VAL A 682 30.45 -1.09 -35.97
CA VAL A 682 29.56 -2.25 -35.79
C VAL A 682 28.58 -2.07 -34.62
N GLY A 683 28.97 -1.38 -33.56
CA GLY A 683 28.10 -1.05 -32.42
C GLY A 683 27.74 -2.24 -31.53
N MET A 684 28.64 -3.20 -31.35
CA MET A 684 28.56 -4.19 -30.28
C MET A 684 29.21 -3.61 -29.03
N VAL A 685 28.69 -3.91 -27.83
CA VAL A 685 29.30 -3.50 -26.56
C VAL A 685 30.44 -4.47 -26.25
N THR A 686 31.67 -4.00 -26.37
CA THR A 686 32.89 -4.81 -26.24
C THR A 686 33.48 -4.76 -24.82
N GLY A 687 33.14 -3.72 -24.05
CA GLY A 687 33.50 -3.60 -22.63
C GLY A 687 32.58 -2.65 -21.86
N ILE A 688 32.45 -2.93 -20.56
CA ILE A 688 31.78 -2.06 -19.58
C ILE A 688 32.67 -2.04 -18.34
N GLN A 689 33.28 -0.90 -18.03
CA GLN A 689 34.07 -0.67 -16.83
C GLN A 689 33.21 0.01 -15.77
N TYR A 690 33.28 -0.49 -14.54
CA TYR A 690 32.52 0.03 -13.40
C TYR A 690 33.22 -0.33 -12.08
N ASP A 691 33.27 0.62 -11.14
CA ASP A 691 33.68 0.39 -9.74
C ASP A 691 34.98 -0.43 -9.57
N GLY A 692 36.04 -0.01 -10.28
CA GLY A 692 37.35 -0.69 -10.31
C GLY A 692 37.41 -1.97 -11.15
N MET A 693 36.26 -2.52 -11.57
CA MET A 693 36.21 -3.66 -12.49
C MET A 693 36.49 -3.22 -13.93
N LYS A 694 37.70 -3.52 -14.44
CA LYS A 694 38.17 -3.15 -15.79
C LYS A 694 37.23 -3.54 -16.94
N ASN A 695 36.51 -4.65 -16.79
CA ASN A 695 35.42 -5.03 -17.67
C ASN A 695 34.46 -5.95 -16.89
N VAL A 696 33.15 -5.77 -17.06
CA VAL A 696 32.07 -6.63 -16.57
C VAL A 696 31.78 -7.79 -17.53
N LEU A 697 31.99 -7.55 -18.84
CA LEU A 697 31.70 -8.51 -19.91
C LEU A 697 32.80 -9.56 -20.06
N GLU A 698 32.40 -10.76 -20.52
CA GLU A 698 33.30 -11.91 -20.69
C GLU A 698 34.37 -11.64 -21.76
N THR A 699 35.59 -11.37 -21.33
CA THR A 699 36.71 -11.01 -22.21
C THR A 699 37.24 -12.18 -23.04
N ALA A 700 37.05 -13.43 -22.60
CA ALA A 700 37.40 -14.62 -23.38
C ALA A 700 36.52 -14.80 -24.63
N ASN A 701 35.33 -14.19 -24.65
CA ASN A 701 34.52 -14.10 -25.86
C ASN A 701 35.11 -13.08 -26.85
N LYS A 702 35.01 -13.41 -28.15
CA LYS A 702 35.18 -12.44 -29.25
C LYS A 702 34.33 -11.20 -29.00
N GLU A 703 34.82 -10.03 -29.41
CA GLU A 703 34.17 -8.74 -29.16
C GLU A 703 32.69 -8.68 -29.62
N ASP A 704 32.38 -9.31 -30.76
CA ASP A 704 31.02 -9.39 -31.31
C ASP A 704 30.10 -10.32 -30.50
N ASN A 705 30.62 -11.04 -29.51
CA ASN A 705 29.94 -12.06 -28.71
C ASN A 705 29.91 -11.70 -27.21
N ARG A 706 30.04 -10.41 -26.87
CA ARG A 706 30.00 -9.89 -25.49
C ARG A 706 28.63 -9.27 -25.17
N GLY A 707 28.41 -8.00 -25.50
CA GLY A 707 27.10 -7.34 -25.49
C GLY A 707 26.63 -7.03 -26.91
N TYR A 708 25.47 -7.55 -27.32
CA TYR A 708 24.98 -7.41 -28.70
C TYR A 708 23.45 -7.44 -28.81
N TRP A 709 22.96 -6.84 -29.90
CA TRP A 709 21.58 -7.03 -30.37
C TRP A 709 21.56 -8.16 -31.41
N ASP A 710 20.62 -9.10 -31.29
CA ASP A 710 20.39 -10.14 -32.31
C ASP A 710 18.91 -10.32 -32.67
N VAL A 711 18.71 -10.93 -33.84
CA VAL A 711 17.40 -11.38 -34.36
C VAL A 711 17.51 -12.81 -34.84
N TYR A 712 16.44 -13.58 -34.70
CA TYR A 712 16.30 -14.90 -35.35
C TYR A 712 15.24 -14.78 -36.43
N TRP A 713 15.61 -15.08 -37.66
CA TRP A 713 14.78 -14.81 -38.83
C TRP A 713 14.98 -15.82 -39.96
N ASP A 714 14.02 -15.88 -40.88
CA ASP A 714 14.16 -16.56 -42.17
C ASP A 714 13.43 -15.80 -43.29
N ARG A 715 13.61 -16.26 -44.53
CA ARG A 715 12.75 -15.88 -45.66
C ARG A 715 11.64 -16.94 -45.82
N PRO A 716 10.40 -16.55 -46.13
CA PRO A 716 9.37 -17.54 -46.47
C PRO A 716 9.78 -18.33 -47.72
N PHE A 717 9.66 -19.65 -47.65
CA PHE A 717 9.94 -20.56 -48.76
C PHE A 717 8.92 -20.37 -49.90
N THR A 718 9.40 -20.31 -51.14
CA THR A 718 8.57 -20.06 -52.33
C THR A 718 8.28 -21.31 -53.18
N ASN A 719 8.82 -22.49 -52.85
CA ASN A 719 8.52 -23.74 -53.56
C ASN A 719 8.46 -24.95 -52.62
N ILE A 720 7.51 -25.84 -52.89
CA ILE A 720 7.27 -27.08 -52.16
C ILE A 720 8.06 -28.22 -52.80
N THR A 721 9.03 -28.75 -52.09
CA THR A 721 9.45 -30.16 -52.21
C THR A 721 9.50 -30.78 -50.83
N ASN A 722 9.12 -32.06 -50.72
CA ASN A 722 8.76 -32.73 -49.46
C ASN A 722 9.97 -33.11 -48.59
N ASP A 723 10.81 -32.14 -48.22
CA ASP A 723 11.84 -32.35 -47.21
C ASP A 723 11.55 -31.59 -45.91
N LYS A 724 12.02 -32.16 -44.80
CA LYS A 724 11.56 -31.82 -43.46
C LYS A 724 11.89 -30.38 -43.13
N GLN A 725 10.86 -29.63 -42.71
CA GLN A 725 10.95 -28.27 -42.18
C GLN A 725 11.87 -28.24 -40.95
N SER A 726 13.19 -28.10 -41.17
CA SER A 726 14.18 -28.11 -40.11
C SER A 726 14.19 -26.76 -39.38
N SER A 727 14.31 -26.83 -38.05
CA SER A 727 14.55 -25.65 -37.21
C SER A 727 15.88 -24.96 -37.51
N ASP A 728 16.80 -25.64 -38.21
CA ASP A 728 18.10 -25.12 -38.66
C ASP A 728 18.01 -24.08 -39.80
N SER A 729 16.85 -23.93 -40.44
CA SER A 729 16.63 -22.89 -41.46
C SER A 729 16.55 -21.46 -40.89
N ARG A 730 16.51 -21.29 -39.55
CA ARG A 730 16.43 -19.99 -38.88
C ARG A 730 17.81 -19.41 -38.62
N HIS A 731 18.12 -18.28 -39.22
CA HIS A 731 19.42 -17.63 -39.06
C HIS A 731 19.43 -16.72 -37.83
N ALA A 732 20.31 -17.03 -36.87
CA ALA A 732 20.71 -16.11 -35.82
C ALA A 732 21.60 -15.02 -36.44
N PHE A 733 21.15 -13.77 -36.41
CA PHE A 733 21.84 -12.66 -37.06
C PHE A 733 22.07 -11.52 -36.07
N LYS A 734 23.35 -11.21 -35.82
CA LYS A 734 23.75 -10.08 -34.98
C LYS A 734 23.57 -8.79 -35.78
N LEU A 735 22.94 -7.79 -35.17
CA LEU A 735 22.68 -6.51 -35.84
C LEU A 735 23.95 -5.68 -35.86
N SER A 736 24.69 -5.71 -36.97
CA SER A 736 25.96 -5.01 -37.16
C SER A 736 25.77 -3.69 -37.90
N GLY A 737 26.14 -2.59 -37.25
CA GLY A 737 26.15 -1.25 -37.85
C GLY A 737 27.16 -1.14 -38.98
N THR A 738 26.82 -0.35 -40.01
CA THR A 738 27.73 0.04 -41.10
C THR A 738 28.16 1.49 -41.01
N LYS A 739 27.47 2.31 -40.19
CA LYS A 739 27.77 3.73 -39.97
C LYS A 739 27.48 4.13 -38.52
N LEU A 740 28.48 4.73 -37.86
CA LEU A 740 28.28 5.50 -36.62
C LEU A 740 27.73 6.91 -36.94
N LYS A 741 26.87 7.42 -36.06
CA LYS A 741 26.52 8.83 -35.95
C LYS A 741 26.56 9.24 -34.48
N VAL A 742 27.09 10.42 -34.19
CA VAL A 742 26.83 11.11 -32.92
C VAL A 742 25.55 11.91 -33.12
N ILE A 743 24.57 11.73 -32.23
CA ILE A 743 23.26 12.40 -32.30
C ILE A 743 23.25 13.61 -31.39
N VAL A 744 23.71 13.43 -30.15
CA VAL A 744 23.95 14.50 -29.17
C VAL A 744 25.26 14.22 -28.44
N GLN A 745 26.00 15.27 -28.15
CA GLN A 745 27.16 15.27 -27.26
C GLN A 745 27.23 16.63 -26.54
N ASN A 746 27.03 16.61 -25.23
CA ASN A 746 27.24 17.73 -24.32
C ASN A 746 27.59 17.19 -22.94
N ASP A 747 27.96 18.07 -22.00
CA ASP A 747 28.39 17.73 -20.65
C ASP A 747 27.40 16.85 -19.85
N ASN A 748 26.10 16.89 -20.20
CA ASN A 748 25.04 16.18 -19.49
C ASN A 748 24.56 14.90 -20.21
N GLN A 749 24.74 14.79 -21.53
CA GLN A 749 24.24 13.68 -22.35
C GLN A 749 25.14 13.41 -23.56
N VAL A 750 25.35 12.11 -23.83
CA VAL A 750 25.76 11.62 -25.14
C VAL A 750 24.71 10.64 -25.67
N GLU A 751 24.31 10.80 -26.93
CA GLU A 751 23.53 9.81 -27.69
C GLU A 751 24.29 9.45 -28.98
N ILE A 752 24.55 8.15 -29.18
CA ILE A 752 25.18 7.62 -30.40
C ILE A 752 24.26 6.60 -31.09
N ALA A 753 24.37 6.54 -32.41
CA ALA A 753 23.59 5.68 -33.29
C ALA A 753 24.49 4.85 -34.20
N PHE A 754 24.25 3.54 -34.25
CA PHE A 754 24.89 2.60 -35.15
C PHE A 754 23.86 2.11 -36.16
N VAL A 755 23.95 2.63 -37.38
CA VAL A 755 22.95 2.45 -38.44
C VAL A 755 23.41 1.38 -39.43
N THR A 756 22.49 0.49 -39.77
CA THR A 756 22.57 -0.49 -40.85
C THR A 756 21.45 -0.19 -41.83
N LEU A 757 21.78 0.08 -43.09
CA LEU A 757 20.80 0.09 -44.17
C LEU A 757 20.80 -1.27 -44.84
N TRP A 758 19.61 -1.77 -45.21
CA TRP A 758 19.50 -3.01 -45.96
C TRP A 758 20.13 -2.85 -47.35
N ASN A 759 21.02 -3.79 -47.69
CA ASN A 759 21.46 -4.07 -49.05
C ASN A 759 20.99 -5.47 -49.44
N SER A 760 21.02 -5.83 -50.73
CA SER A 760 20.46 -7.08 -51.26
C SER A 760 20.95 -8.37 -50.56
N ALA A 761 22.09 -8.34 -49.87
CA ALA A 761 22.63 -9.42 -49.05
C ALA A 761 22.44 -9.17 -47.54
N GLY A 762 21.42 -9.78 -46.93
CA GLY A 762 21.25 -9.82 -45.47
C GLY A 762 19.80 -9.75 -44.98
N PHE A 763 19.67 -9.36 -43.70
CA PHE A 763 18.41 -9.17 -42.99
C PHE A 763 17.62 -7.98 -43.58
N PRO A 764 16.39 -8.17 -44.10
CA PRO A 764 15.66 -7.18 -44.91
C PRO A 764 14.98 -6.05 -44.11
N LEU A 765 15.74 -5.42 -43.21
CA LEU A 765 15.33 -4.28 -42.39
C LEU A 765 16.45 -3.25 -42.34
N ASN A 766 16.08 -1.97 -42.34
CA ASN A 766 16.95 -0.90 -41.84
C ASN A 766 16.91 -0.93 -40.30
N VAL A 767 18.06 -0.75 -39.66
CA VAL A 767 18.20 -0.76 -38.21
C VAL A 767 19.02 0.44 -37.76
N ASP A 768 18.50 1.21 -36.82
CA ASP A 768 19.20 2.28 -36.10
C ASP A 768 19.29 1.88 -34.63
N LYS A 769 20.42 1.27 -34.22
CA LYS A 769 20.69 0.90 -32.82
C LYS A 769 21.25 2.11 -32.10
N ARG A 770 20.70 2.45 -30.94
CA ARG A 770 21.10 3.65 -30.19
C ARG A 770 21.47 3.34 -28.75
N TYR A 771 22.40 4.15 -28.25
CA TYR A 771 22.86 4.12 -26.88
C TYR A 771 22.92 5.54 -26.33
N ILE A 772 22.42 5.74 -25.11
CA ILE A 772 22.42 7.05 -24.44
C ILE A 772 23.11 6.89 -23.08
N MET A 773 24.03 7.81 -22.77
CA MET A 773 24.64 7.95 -21.46
C MET A 773 24.33 9.35 -20.91
N LEU A 774 23.90 9.40 -19.65
CA LEU A 774 23.56 10.64 -18.95
C LEU A 774 24.56 10.89 -17.80
N ARG A 775 24.81 12.17 -17.50
CA ARG A 775 25.61 12.60 -16.34
C ARG A 775 25.00 12.09 -15.03
N GLY A 776 25.86 11.63 -14.12
CA GLY A 776 25.44 11.12 -12.79
C GLY A 776 24.66 9.80 -12.79
N SER A 777 24.38 9.20 -13.95
CA SER A 777 23.66 7.93 -14.06
C SER A 777 24.62 6.74 -13.94
N SER A 778 24.38 5.82 -12.99
CA SER A 778 25.17 4.58 -12.85
C SER A 778 24.74 3.51 -13.87
N GLY A 779 24.76 3.87 -15.15
CA GLY A 779 24.27 3.02 -16.24
C GLY A 779 24.14 3.74 -17.58
N PHE A 780 23.62 3.04 -18.58
CA PHE A 780 23.33 3.57 -19.91
C PHE A 780 22.06 2.96 -20.51
N TYR A 781 21.38 3.71 -21.36
CA TYR A 781 20.16 3.27 -22.04
C TYR A 781 20.49 2.68 -23.41
N SER A 782 19.72 1.69 -23.86
CA SER A 782 19.77 1.19 -25.23
C SER A 782 18.37 1.03 -25.82
N TYR A 783 18.21 1.44 -27.08
CA TYR A 783 16.99 1.29 -27.86
C TYR A 783 17.32 1.09 -29.34
N ALA A 784 16.38 0.61 -30.14
CA ALA A 784 16.57 0.48 -31.58
C ALA A 784 15.31 0.84 -32.36
N ILE A 785 15.50 1.52 -33.51
CA ILE A 785 14.45 1.71 -34.50
C ILE A 785 14.64 0.68 -35.60
N PHE A 786 13.62 -0.14 -35.83
CA PHE A 786 13.55 -1.11 -36.92
C PHE A 786 12.60 -0.54 -37.99
N GLU A 787 13.06 -0.45 -39.24
CA GLU A 787 12.28 0.11 -40.35
C GLU A 787 12.31 -0.80 -41.59
N ARG A 788 11.14 -0.96 -42.21
CA ARG A 788 10.94 -1.59 -43.52
C ARG A 788 10.36 -0.58 -44.48
N SER A 789 11.11 -0.27 -45.53
CA SER A 789 10.63 0.49 -46.67
C SER A 789 9.66 -0.35 -47.52
N LYS A 790 8.73 0.31 -48.22
CA LYS A 790 7.82 -0.35 -49.16
C LYS A 790 8.63 -1.11 -50.22
N GLY A 791 8.26 -2.36 -50.50
CA GLY A 791 8.91 -3.21 -51.50
C GLY A 791 10.12 -4.03 -51.02
N MET A 792 10.51 -3.95 -49.74
CA MET A 792 11.56 -4.83 -49.19
C MET A 792 11.13 -6.32 -49.21
N PRO A 793 12.06 -7.27 -49.41
CA PRO A 793 11.76 -8.71 -49.44
C PRO A 793 11.02 -9.21 -48.21
N GLU A 794 10.23 -10.27 -48.40
CA GLU A 794 9.47 -10.91 -47.33
C GLU A 794 10.39 -11.51 -46.26
N VAL A 795 9.93 -11.50 -45.01
CA VAL A 795 10.71 -11.97 -43.86
C VAL A 795 9.82 -12.44 -42.73
N ASN A 796 10.33 -13.39 -41.95
CA ASN A 796 9.75 -13.78 -40.67
C ASN A 796 10.78 -13.48 -39.56
N ILE A 797 10.36 -12.81 -38.49
CA ILE A 797 11.19 -12.55 -37.30
C ILE A 797 10.58 -13.29 -36.12
N TYR A 798 11.32 -14.28 -35.61
CA TYR A 798 10.88 -15.15 -34.51
C TYR A 798 11.46 -14.74 -33.16
N GLN A 799 12.49 -13.89 -33.17
CA GLN A 799 13.09 -13.33 -31.96
C GLN A 799 13.76 -11.99 -32.28
N ALA A 800 13.71 -11.04 -31.35
CA ALA A 800 14.53 -9.84 -31.31
C ALA A 800 14.87 -9.51 -29.85
N ARG A 801 16.16 -9.30 -29.53
CA ARG A 801 16.62 -9.10 -28.15
C ARG A 801 17.98 -8.38 -28.06
N ILE A 802 18.32 -7.95 -26.84
CA ILE A 802 19.70 -7.69 -26.41
C ILE A 802 20.19 -8.89 -25.59
N ALA A 803 21.48 -9.21 -25.68
CA ALA A 803 22.17 -10.13 -24.79
C ALA A 803 23.47 -9.52 -24.27
N PHE A 804 23.75 -9.65 -22.97
CA PHE A 804 25.03 -9.31 -22.34
C PHE A 804 25.63 -10.52 -21.64
N LYS A 805 26.80 -10.97 -22.09
CA LYS A 805 27.55 -12.07 -21.47
C LYS A 805 28.57 -11.51 -20.48
N LEU A 806 28.32 -11.72 -19.19
CA LEU A 806 29.16 -11.26 -18.09
C LEU A 806 30.26 -12.30 -17.79
N GLN A 807 31.31 -11.89 -17.07
CA GLN A 807 32.44 -12.77 -16.75
C GLN A 807 32.05 -14.02 -15.95
N GLU A 808 32.33 -15.20 -16.50
CA GLU A 808 31.93 -16.50 -15.94
C GLU A 808 32.58 -16.77 -14.57
N ASN A 809 33.78 -16.22 -14.33
CA ASN A 809 34.55 -16.37 -13.10
C ASN A 809 34.25 -15.30 -12.03
N LYS A 810 33.25 -14.45 -12.24
CA LYS A 810 32.83 -13.41 -11.30
C LYS A 810 31.34 -13.44 -11.02
N PHE A 811 30.52 -13.46 -12.07
CA PHE A 811 29.06 -13.37 -11.96
C PHE A 811 28.47 -14.77 -11.81
N HIS A 812 28.31 -15.23 -10.57
CA HIS A 812 27.75 -16.55 -10.27
C HIS A 812 26.33 -16.48 -9.69
N TYR A 813 25.82 -15.32 -9.28
CA TYR A 813 24.51 -15.21 -8.63
C TYR A 813 23.49 -14.49 -9.52
N MET A 814 22.40 -15.15 -9.90
CA MET A 814 21.32 -14.59 -10.70
C MET A 814 20.15 -14.18 -9.81
N ALA A 815 19.53 -13.03 -10.08
CA ALA A 815 18.29 -12.57 -9.44
C ALA A 815 17.26 -12.11 -10.49
N MET A 816 16.07 -12.73 -10.46
CA MET A 816 14.94 -12.39 -11.37
C MET A 816 13.71 -11.86 -10.63
N SER A 817 13.56 -12.21 -9.35
CA SER A 817 12.44 -11.82 -8.48
C SER A 817 12.82 -12.15 -7.03
N ASP A 818 12.06 -11.67 -6.04
CA ASP A 818 12.32 -11.96 -4.61
C ASP A 818 12.29 -13.47 -4.28
N LYS A 819 11.61 -14.29 -5.09
CA LYS A 819 11.48 -15.75 -4.91
C LYS A 819 12.41 -16.58 -5.78
N ARG A 820 13.00 -16.00 -6.84
CA ARG A 820 13.82 -16.72 -7.84
C ARG A 820 15.18 -16.07 -7.99
N GLN A 821 16.07 -16.41 -7.06
CA GLN A 821 17.48 -16.01 -7.05
C GLN A 821 18.33 -17.20 -6.60
N ARG A 822 19.48 -17.43 -7.24
CA ARG A 822 20.42 -18.49 -6.81
C ARG A 822 21.84 -18.26 -7.29
N VAL A 823 22.77 -18.96 -6.63
CA VAL A 823 24.06 -19.30 -7.26
C VAL A 823 23.75 -20.23 -8.43
N MET A 824 24.18 -19.83 -9.62
CA MET A 824 23.92 -20.52 -10.87
C MET A 824 25.04 -21.51 -11.20
N PRO A 825 24.73 -22.60 -11.92
CA PRO A 825 25.76 -23.50 -12.44
C PRO A 825 26.68 -22.80 -13.45
N THR A 826 27.96 -23.14 -13.43
CA THR A 826 28.91 -22.64 -14.44
C THR A 826 28.68 -23.30 -15.80
N ALA A 827 29.20 -22.72 -16.88
CA ALA A 827 29.15 -23.36 -18.19
C ALA A 827 30.02 -24.64 -18.21
N LYS A 828 31.06 -24.73 -17.37
CA LYS A 828 31.82 -25.97 -17.13
C LYS A 828 30.94 -27.05 -16.49
N ASP A 829 30.15 -26.71 -15.47
CA ASP A 829 29.22 -27.66 -14.83
C ASP A 829 28.21 -28.20 -15.83
N ARG A 830 27.63 -27.32 -16.65
CA ARG A 830 26.68 -27.71 -17.71
C ARG A 830 27.30 -28.57 -18.82
N ARG A 831 28.56 -28.33 -19.21
CA ARG A 831 29.27 -29.19 -20.20
C ARG A 831 29.54 -30.60 -19.67
N ASN A 832 29.69 -30.74 -18.36
CA ASN A 832 29.94 -32.03 -17.69
C ASN A 832 28.65 -32.69 -17.14
N ALA A 833 27.50 -32.02 -17.29
CA ALA A 833 26.21 -32.51 -16.85
C ALA A 833 25.64 -33.53 -17.86
N GLN A 834 24.70 -34.36 -17.39
CA GLN A 834 23.99 -35.32 -18.23
C GLN A 834 22.83 -34.60 -18.96
N PRO A 835 22.78 -34.58 -20.30
CA PRO A 835 21.61 -34.09 -21.04
C PRO A 835 20.36 -34.93 -20.76
N LEU A 836 19.20 -34.29 -20.77
CA LEU A 836 17.89 -34.94 -20.60
C LEU A 836 17.14 -35.00 -21.94
N ASP A 837 15.80 -34.99 -21.94
CA ASP A 837 14.97 -35.25 -23.14
C ASP A 837 15.10 -34.17 -24.23
N TYR A 838 15.74 -33.03 -23.94
CA TYR A 838 16.07 -31.95 -24.87
C TYR A 838 17.31 -31.17 -24.38
N PRO A 839 18.12 -30.59 -25.29
CA PRO A 839 19.48 -30.13 -24.97
C PRO A 839 19.57 -28.94 -24.01
N GLU A 840 18.49 -28.18 -23.81
CA GLU A 840 18.46 -27.10 -22.84
C GLU A 840 18.37 -27.57 -21.37
N ALA A 841 17.89 -28.80 -21.11
CA ALA A 841 17.80 -29.38 -19.77
C ALA A 841 18.94 -30.35 -19.50
N VAL A 842 19.68 -30.13 -18.40
CA VAL A 842 20.79 -30.98 -17.98
C VAL A 842 20.75 -31.28 -16.49
N ARG A 843 21.27 -32.43 -16.08
CA ARG A 843 21.34 -32.89 -14.69
C ARG A 843 22.79 -32.97 -14.19
N PHE A 844 23.09 -32.36 -13.05
CA PHE A 844 24.47 -32.32 -12.54
C PHE A 844 24.86 -33.58 -11.78
N SER A 845 25.89 -34.27 -12.25
CA SER A 845 26.49 -35.43 -11.58
C SER A 845 27.62 -35.04 -10.62
N ARG A 846 28.50 -34.11 -11.05
CA ARG A 846 29.69 -33.63 -10.32
C ARG A 846 29.92 -32.12 -10.58
N PRO A 847 29.01 -31.23 -10.14
CA PRO A 847 29.19 -29.78 -10.28
C PRO A 847 30.27 -29.26 -9.31
N GLY A 848 30.89 -28.13 -9.66
CA GLY A 848 31.89 -27.44 -8.82
C GLY A 848 31.31 -26.88 -7.52
N ASN A 849 30.03 -26.49 -7.51
CA ASN A 849 29.28 -26.20 -6.28
C ASN A 849 28.52 -27.46 -5.83
N PRO A 850 28.87 -28.09 -4.69
CA PRO A 850 28.23 -29.31 -4.21
C PRO A 850 26.72 -29.19 -3.98
N SER A 851 26.18 -28.00 -3.69
CA SER A 851 24.73 -27.83 -3.46
C SER A 851 23.88 -28.10 -4.70
N LEU A 852 24.46 -27.98 -5.89
CA LEU A 852 23.79 -28.25 -7.17
C LEU A 852 23.81 -29.73 -7.57
N LYS A 853 24.44 -30.61 -6.77
CA LYS A 853 24.64 -32.02 -7.12
C LYS A 853 23.31 -32.76 -7.14
N GLY A 854 22.99 -33.36 -8.28
CA GLY A 854 21.73 -34.07 -8.53
C GLY A 854 20.66 -33.19 -9.16
N GLU A 855 20.77 -31.86 -9.07
CA GLU A 855 19.77 -30.94 -9.61
C GLU A 855 19.69 -30.94 -11.13
N VAL A 856 18.51 -30.56 -11.64
CA VAL A 856 18.28 -30.25 -13.06
C VAL A 856 18.30 -28.74 -13.29
N ASP A 857 19.05 -28.29 -14.29
CA ASP A 857 19.09 -26.91 -14.74
C ASP A 857 18.63 -26.79 -16.20
N ASP A 858 17.61 -25.98 -16.42
CA ASP A 858 17.02 -25.71 -17.72
C ASP A 858 16.86 -24.20 -17.94
N LYS A 859 17.38 -23.74 -19.07
CA LYS A 859 17.19 -22.39 -19.64
C LYS A 859 15.79 -21.82 -19.41
N TYR A 860 14.73 -22.58 -19.67
CA TYR A 860 13.36 -22.06 -19.66
C TYR A 860 12.79 -21.81 -18.25
N GLN A 861 13.46 -22.32 -17.21
CA GLN A 861 13.14 -21.97 -15.81
C GLN A 861 13.35 -20.46 -15.55
N TYR A 862 14.21 -19.81 -16.34
CA TYR A 862 14.54 -18.38 -16.26
C TYR A 862 13.64 -17.49 -17.12
N SER A 863 12.34 -17.82 -17.16
CA SER A 863 11.30 -17.06 -17.89
C SER A 863 10.30 -16.40 -16.94
N CYS A 864 9.66 -15.31 -17.37
CA CYS A 864 8.58 -14.65 -16.65
C CYS A 864 7.60 -13.95 -17.60
N ASP A 865 6.38 -13.68 -17.13
CA ASP A 865 5.36 -12.94 -17.87
C ASP A 865 5.79 -11.48 -18.07
N ASN A 866 5.44 -10.88 -19.21
CA ASN A 866 5.74 -9.47 -19.52
C ASN A 866 5.24 -8.49 -18.45
N LYS A 867 4.11 -8.79 -17.80
CA LYS A 867 3.57 -7.97 -16.70
C LYS A 867 4.49 -7.88 -15.47
N ASP A 868 5.31 -8.91 -15.21
CA ASP A 868 6.20 -8.97 -14.03
C ASP A 868 7.66 -8.64 -14.39
N ASN A 869 7.99 -8.59 -15.68
CA ASN A 869 9.36 -8.42 -16.19
C ASN A 869 9.78 -6.94 -16.25
N GLN A 870 10.08 -6.34 -15.09
CA GLN A 870 10.56 -4.95 -14.98
C GLN A 870 12.05 -4.82 -14.63
N VAL A 871 12.60 -5.71 -13.80
CA VAL A 871 14.04 -5.72 -13.46
C VAL A 871 14.55 -7.13 -13.17
N HIS A 872 15.71 -7.46 -13.72
CA HIS A 872 16.43 -8.72 -13.50
C HIS A 872 17.91 -8.56 -13.80
N GLY A 873 18.75 -9.44 -13.26
CA GLY A 873 20.19 -9.30 -13.41
C GLY A 873 21.02 -10.34 -12.67
N TRP A 874 22.30 -10.03 -12.55
CA TRP A 874 23.32 -10.90 -11.98
C TRP A 874 24.26 -10.11 -11.07
N ILE A 875 24.79 -10.77 -10.04
CA ILE A 875 25.70 -10.22 -9.04
C ILE A 875 27.04 -10.96 -9.09
N SER A 876 28.13 -10.22 -8.97
CA SER A 876 29.48 -10.76 -8.89
C SER A 876 29.91 -11.12 -7.46
N ASP A 877 30.61 -12.23 -7.29
CA ASP A 877 31.23 -12.60 -6.03
C ASP A 877 32.67 -12.07 -5.96
N ASN A 878 32.96 -11.18 -5.00
CA ASN A 878 34.28 -10.66 -4.60
C ASN A 878 34.07 -9.66 -3.43
N PRO A 879 35.11 -9.19 -2.70
CA PRO A 879 34.91 -8.36 -1.50
C PRO A 879 34.19 -7.02 -1.77
N ARG A 880 34.24 -6.53 -3.02
CA ARG A 880 33.38 -5.48 -3.56
C ARG A 880 32.53 -6.08 -4.68
N SER A 881 31.26 -6.30 -4.40
CA SER A 881 30.31 -6.98 -5.28
C SER A 881 29.64 -5.99 -6.23
N VAL A 882 29.58 -6.30 -7.51
CA VAL A 882 28.87 -5.51 -8.53
C VAL A 882 27.59 -6.22 -8.96
N GLY A 883 26.48 -5.51 -9.00
CA GLY A 883 25.24 -5.93 -9.66
C GLY A 883 25.18 -5.39 -11.10
N PHE A 884 24.71 -6.20 -12.03
CA PHE A 884 24.42 -5.83 -13.42
C PHE A 884 22.95 -6.14 -13.71
N TRP A 885 22.18 -5.11 -14.08
CA TRP A 885 20.72 -5.17 -14.16
C TRP A 885 20.20 -4.65 -15.49
N ILE A 886 19.14 -5.30 -16.00
CA ILE A 886 18.32 -4.77 -17.08
C ILE A 886 17.02 -4.26 -16.47
N ILE A 887 16.74 -2.97 -16.64
CA ILE A 887 15.51 -2.32 -16.22
C ILE A 887 14.67 -2.00 -17.47
N THR A 888 13.41 -2.43 -17.47
CA THR A 888 12.44 -2.18 -18.53
C THR A 888 11.29 -1.33 -17.98
N PRO A 889 11.30 0.01 -18.16
CA PRO A 889 10.33 0.93 -17.57
C PRO A 889 8.96 0.89 -18.25
N SER A 890 8.89 0.35 -19.47
CA SER A 890 7.67 0.29 -20.27
C SER A 890 7.55 -1.00 -21.07
N ASN A 891 6.31 -1.47 -21.20
CA ASN A 891 5.96 -2.61 -22.03
C ASN A 891 5.59 -2.22 -23.47
N GLU A 892 5.60 -0.94 -23.86
CA GLU A 892 4.89 -0.47 -25.07
C GLU A 892 5.28 -1.18 -26.38
N PHE A 893 6.52 -1.64 -26.45
CA PHE A 893 7.14 -2.27 -27.60
C PHE A 893 7.16 -3.81 -27.55
N ARG A 894 6.79 -4.42 -26.41
CA ARG A 894 6.72 -5.89 -26.29
C ARG A 894 5.56 -6.46 -27.13
N THR A 895 5.48 -7.78 -27.20
CA THR A 895 4.51 -8.52 -28.03
C THR A 895 3.69 -9.48 -27.17
N GLY A 896 2.47 -9.80 -27.59
CA GLY A 896 1.61 -10.80 -26.94
C GLY A 896 0.94 -10.38 -25.63
N GLY A 897 0.89 -9.09 -25.30
CA GLY A 897 0.21 -8.59 -24.11
C GLY A 897 0.85 -8.99 -22.77
N PRO A 898 0.09 -8.88 -21.65
CA PRO A 898 0.64 -8.98 -20.29
C PRO A 898 1.13 -10.38 -19.89
N LEU A 899 0.45 -11.44 -20.33
CA LEU A 899 0.77 -12.83 -19.96
C LEU A 899 1.82 -13.48 -20.88
N LYS A 900 2.31 -12.82 -21.92
CA LYS A 900 3.35 -13.44 -22.77
C LYS A 900 4.63 -13.66 -21.95
N GLN A 901 5.06 -14.91 -21.84
CA GLN A 901 6.30 -15.30 -21.16
C GLN A 901 7.54 -15.12 -22.05
N ASP A 902 8.61 -14.59 -21.46
CA ASP A 902 9.91 -14.44 -22.10
C ASP A 902 11.09 -14.65 -21.12
N LEU A 903 12.26 -14.94 -21.67
CA LEU A 903 13.49 -15.18 -20.91
C LEU A 903 14.08 -13.88 -20.36
N THR A 904 14.55 -13.91 -19.12
CA THR A 904 15.33 -12.83 -18.48
C THR A 904 16.83 -13.14 -18.47
N SER A 905 17.17 -14.42 -18.34
CA SER A 905 18.54 -14.94 -18.38
C SER A 905 18.65 -16.08 -19.39
N HIS A 906 19.87 -16.31 -19.89
CA HIS A 906 20.24 -17.59 -20.46
C HIS A 906 20.86 -18.50 -19.39
N VAL A 907 21.29 -19.70 -19.77
CA VAL A 907 22.15 -20.56 -18.93
C VAL A 907 23.56 -19.97 -18.85
N GLY A 908 24.15 -19.95 -17.65
CA GLY A 908 25.35 -19.16 -17.34
C GLY A 908 25.08 -17.64 -17.29
N PRO A 909 26.08 -16.81 -16.94
CA PRO A 909 25.92 -15.37 -16.72
C PRO A 909 25.67 -14.57 -18.00
N THR A 910 24.47 -14.70 -18.55
CA THR A 910 24.01 -14.00 -19.75
C THR A 910 22.66 -13.36 -19.50
N VAL A 911 22.63 -12.03 -19.41
CA VAL A 911 21.41 -11.26 -19.18
C VAL A 911 20.75 -10.92 -20.51
N LEU A 912 19.43 -11.09 -20.60
CA LEU A 912 18.67 -10.91 -21.84
C LEU A 912 17.64 -9.79 -21.69
N SER A 913 17.43 -9.01 -22.75
CA SER A 913 16.26 -8.14 -22.88
C SER A 913 15.47 -8.59 -24.11
N MET A 914 14.36 -9.31 -23.90
CA MET A 914 13.53 -9.87 -24.97
C MET A 914 12.46 -8.85 -25.40
N PHE A 915 12.38 -8.57 -26.70
CA PHE A 915 11.35 -7.69 -27.28
C PHE A 915 10.29 -8.46 -28.05
N VAL A 916 10.73 -9.49 -28.78
CA VAL A 916 9.90 -10.38 -29.58
C VAL A 916 10.41 -11.80 -29.35
N SER A 917 9.51 -12.76 -29.14
CA SER A 917 9.84 -14.18 -29.25
C SER A 917 8.64 -15.07 -29.51
N THR A 918 8.90 -16.23 -30.12
CA THR A 918 7.93 -17.34 -30.24
C THR A 918 7.89 -18.25 -29.00
N HIS A 919 8.60 -17.92 -27.91
CA HIS A 919 8.51 -18.70 -26.66
C HIS A 919 7.10 -18.61 -26.07
N TYR A 920 6.54 -19.74 -25.63
CA TYR A 920 5.18 -19.85 -25.03
C TYR A 920 3.99 -19.41 -25.91
N ALA A 921 4.24 -19.01 -27.17
CA ALA A 921 3.21 -18.60 -28.12
C ALA A 921 3.35 -19.20 -29.53
N GLY A 922 4.50 -19.78 -29.87
CA GLY A 922 4.76 -20.40 -31.15
C GLY A 922 4.73 -19.41 -32.32
N GLU A 923 4.42 -19.93 -33.51
CA GLU A 923 4.40 -19.22 -34.78
C GLU A 923 3.38 -18.05 -34.88
N ASN A 924 2.47 -17.95 -33.92
CA ASN A 924 1.43 -16.91 -33.86
C ASN A 924 1.99 -15.54 -33.44
N LEU A 925 3.12 -15.49 -32.71
CA LEU A 925 3.83 -14.25 -32.35
C LEU A 925 5.12 -14.02 -33.14
N GLY A 926 5.37 -14.80 -34.20
CA GLY A 926 6.40 -14.45 -35.18
C GLY A 926 5.92 -13.25 -36.02
N MET A 927 6.73 -12.19 -36.12
CA MET A 927 6.40 -11.05 -36.98
C MET A 927 6.63 -11.44 -38.44
N LYS A 928 5.55 -11.47 -39.23
CA LYS A 928 5.56 -11.93 -40.62
C LYS A 928 5.25 -10.77 -41.56
N PHE A 929 6.22 -10.36 -42.37
CA PHE A 929 6.08 -9.29 -43.36
C PHE A 929 5.95 -9.88 -44.75
N ARG A 930 4.95 -9.42 -45.51
CA ARG A 930 4.58 -9.95 -46.82
C ARG A 930 4.35 -8.82 -47.83
N ASN A 931 4.33 -9.14 -49.12
CA ASN A 931 3.88 -8.24 -50.20
C ASN A 931 4.53 -6.83 -50.17
N GLY A 932 5.78 -6.72 -49.74
CA GLY A 932 6.48 -5.43 -49.62
C GLY A 932 5.96 -4.48 -48.53
N GLU A 933 5.30 -5.00 -47.50
CA GLU A 933 4.75 -4.26 -46.35
C GLU A 933 5.75 -3.25 -45.74
N ARG A 934 5.33 -1.97 -45.68
CA ARG A 934 6.02 -0.90 -44.95
C ARG A 934 5.70 -1.02 -43.46
N TRP A 935 6.71 -0.94 -42.61
CA TRP A 935 6.54 -1.01 -41.16
C TRP A 935 7.68 -0.27 -40.45
N LYS A 936 7.41 0.28 -39.26
CA LYS A 936 8.43 0.93 -38.42
C LYS A 936 8.05 0.82 -36.95
N LYS A 937 9.00 0.43 -36.09
CA LYS A 937 8.81 0.32 -34.64
C LYS A 937 10.08 0.67 -33.87
N VAL A 938 9.90 1.27 -32.70
CA VAL A 938 10.95 1.51 -31.71
C VAL A 938 10.87 0.43 -30.62
N PHE A 939 12.00 -0.16 -30.29
CA PHE A 939 12.16 -1.14 -29.21
C PHE A 939 13.04 -0.54 -28.10
N GLY A 940 12.57 -0.58 -26.85
CA GLY A 940 13.19 0.17 -25.75
C GLY A 940 12.77 1.65 -25.72
N PRO A 941 13.50 2.52 -24.99
CA PRO A 941 14.68 2.20 -24.21
C PRO A 941 14.49 1.19 -23.08
N VAL A 942 15.51 0.35 -22.92
CA VAL A 942 15.81 -0.36 -21.67
C VAL A 942 17.06 0.25 -21.05
N PHE A 943 17.15 0.22 -19.73
CA PHE A 943 18.28 0.79 -18.98
C PHE A 943 19.17 -0.34 -18.46
N VAL A 944 20.46 -0.25 -18.76
CA VAL A 944 21.51 -1.12 -18.22
C VAL A 944 22.06 -0.44 -16.99
N TYR A 945 21.70 -0.95 -15.81
CA TYR A 945 22.06 -0.35 -14.52
C TYR A 945 23.14 -1.16 -13.81
N LEU A 946 24.09 -0.47 -13.19
CA LEU A 946 25.13 -1.07 -12.37
C LEU A 946 25.15 -0.43 -10.99
N ASN A 947 25.32 -1.25 -9.96
CA ASN A 947 25.49 -0.83 -8.58
C ASN A 947 26.55 -1.71 -7.88
N SER A 948 27.05 -1.26 -6.73
CA SER A 948 28.01 -2.05 -5.96
C SER A 948 27.81 -1.95 -4.45
N ALA A 949 28.37 -2.93 -3.74
CA ALA A 949 28.31 -3.05 -2.29
C ALA A 949 29.57 -3.76 -1.76
N SER A 950 30.04 -3.33 -0.59
CA SER A 950 31.04 -4.08 0.18
C SER A 950 30.46 -5.35 0.81
N ASN A 951 31.32 -6.33 1.12
CA ASN A 951 31.02 -7.48 1.98
C ASN A 951 29.90 -8.43 1.49
N ASN A 952 29.73 -8.62 0.17
CA ASN A 952 28.78 -9.58 -0.42
C ASN A 952 27.30 -9.36 0.01
N HIS A 953 26.87 -8.12 0.23
CA HIS A 953 25.47 -7.78 0.49
C HIS A 953 24.59 -7.90 -0.77
N ARG A 954 24.41 -9.13 -1.28
CA ARG A 954 23.61 -9.43 -2.49
C ARG A 954 22.18 -8.87 -2.39
N SER A 955 21.62 -8.85 -1.18
CA SER A 955 20.31 -8.27 -0.90
C SER A 955 20.26 -6.75 -1.11
N SER A 956 21.29 -5.97 -0.72
CA SER A 956 21.26 -4.51 -0.92
C SER A 956 21.33 -4.16 -2.40
N LEU A 957 22.19 -4.85 -3.17
CA LEU A 957 22.27 -4.69 -4.64
C LEU A 957 20.93 -4.93 -5.32
N TRP A 958 20.19 -5.95 -4.90
CA TRP A 958 18.86 -6.23 -5.45
C TRP A 958 17.80 -5.20 -5.02
N HIS A 959 17.82 -4.75 -3.76
CA HIS A 959 16.90 -3.71 -3.29
C HIS A 959 17.12 -2.37 -3.99
N ASP A 960 18.38 -1.98 -4.17
CA ASP A 960 18.76 -0.77 -4.88
C ASP A 960 18.41 -0.86 -6.39
N ALA A 961 18.60 -2.01 -7.03
CA ALA A 961 18.12 -2.23 -8.40
C ALA A 961 16.59 -2.12 -8.54
N LYS A 962 15.81 -2.61 -7.55
CA LYS A 962 14.36 -2.40 -7.48
C LYS A 962 14.01 -0.92 -7.27
N SER A 963 14.76 -0.19 -6.44
CA SER A 963 14.59 1.25 -6.24
C SER A 963 14.87 2.05 -7.51
N GLN A 964 15.93 1.72 -8.25
CA GLN A 964 16.21 2.34 -9.55
C GLN A 964 15.13 2.00 -10.58
N MET A 965 14.63 0.76 -10.63
CA MET A 965 13.52 0.37 -11.49
C MET A 965 12.26 1.22 -11.25
N ALA A 966 11.95 1.53 -9.99
CA ALA A 966 10.84 2.42 -9.65
C ALA A 966 11.08 3.85 -10.18
N LYS A 967 12.30 4.40 -10.05
CA LYS A 967 12.67 5.71 -10.60
C LYS A 967 12.55 5.77 -12.12
N GLU A 968 13.07 4.77 -12.84
CA GLU A 968 12.96 4.70 -14.31
C GLU A 968 11.50 4.56 -14.76
N THR A 969 10.69 3.76 -14.06
CA THR A 969 9.27 3.58 -14.36
C THR A 969 8.46 4.86 -14.11
N ALA A 970 8.77 5.61 -13.05
CA ALA A 970 8.16 6.91 -12.77
C ALA A 970 8.62 8.02 -13.75
N SER A 971 9.85 7.93 -14.25
CA SER A 971 10.44 8.87 -15.22
C SER A 971 9.99 8.62 -16.67
N TRP A 972 9.23 7.55 -16.91
CA TRP A 972 8.71 7.21 -18.24
C TRP A 972 7.40 7.95 -18.57
N PRO A 973 7.22 8.52 -19.78
CA PRO A 973 8.14 8.51 -20.93
C PRO A 973 9.27 9.54 -20.83
N TYR A 974 10.48 9.13 -21.24
CA TYR A 974 11.66 10.00 -21.22
C TYR A 974 11.58 11.17 -22.21
N ASN A 975 12.19 12.30 -21.86
CA ASN A 975 12.31 13.46 -22.75
C ASN A 975 13.72 13.63 -23.37
N PHE A 976 14.71 12.84 -22.94
CA PHE A 976 16.09 12.93 -23.44
C PHE A 976 16.40 12.19 -24.77
N PRO A 977 15.70 11.11 -25.21
CA PRO A 977 16.03 10.43 -26.46
C PRO A 977 15.71 11.29 -27.70
N GLN A 978 16.69 11.45 -28.59
CA GLN A 978 16.64 12.45 -29.68
C GLN A 978 16.11 11.90 -31.01
N SER A 979 15.57 10.68 -31.04
CA SER A 979 14.97 10.15 -32.27
C SER A 979 13.57 10.75 -32.50
N PRO A 980 13.25 11.27 -33.70
CA PRO A 980 11.88 11.73 -34.00
C PRO A 980 10.86 10.58 -34.04
N ASP A 981 11.31 9.32 -34.14
CA ASP A 981 10.46 8.14 -34.01
C ASP A 981 10.13 7.81 -32.54
N PHE A 982 10.85 8.41 -31.59
CA PHE A 982 10.59 8.32 -30.16
C PHE A 982 9.73 9.51 -29.72
N LEU A 983 8.49 9.25 -29.30
CA LEU A 983 7.59 10.31 -28.85
C LEU A 983 7.87 10.64 -27.38
N HIS A 984 7.97 11.93 -27.08
CA HIS A 984 8.16 12.48 -25.74
C HIS A 984 6.86 12.44 -24.90
N ALA A 985 6.95 12.75 -23.61
CA ALA A 985 5.81 12.67 -22.68
C ALA A 985 4.62 13.56 -23.11
N ASN A 986 4.89 14.79 -23.55
CA ASN A 986 3.87 15.74 -24.03
C ASN A 986 3.25 15.37 -25.39
N GLN A 987 3.87 14.46 -26.15
CA GLN A 987 3.38 13.97 -27.44
C GLN A 987 2.47 12.74 -27.30
N ARG A 988 2.22 12.28 -26.08
CA ARG A 988 1.48 11.06 -25.75
C ARG A 988 0.18 11.40 -25.00
N GLY A 989 -0.78 10.50 -25.06
CA GLY A 989 -2.07 10.63 -24.39
C GLY A 989 -2.24 9.69 -23.20
N SER A 990 -3.38 9.82 -22.53
CA SER A 990 -3.87 8.92 -21.48
C SER A 990 -5.31 8.51 -21.74
N VAL A 991 -5.68 7.31 -21.29
CA VAL A 991 -7.05 6.79 -21.31
C VAL A 991 -7.38 6.27 -19.92
N SER A 992 -8.52 6.69 -19.37
CA SER A 992 -9.03 6.29 -18.07
C SER A 992 -10.49 5.87 -18.13
N GLY A 993 -10.95 5.09 -17.16
CA GLY A 993 -12.34 4.66 -17.05
C GLY A 993 -12.55 3.71 -15.88
N GLN A 994 -13.77 3.17 -15.78
CA GLN A 994 -14.12 2.09 -14.84
C GLN A 994 -14.65 0.91 -15.63
N LEU A 995 -14.16 -0.30 -15.34
CA LEU A 995 -14.70 -1.55 -15.85
C LEU A 995 -15.51 -2.25 -14.75
N LEU A 996 -16.72 -2.67 -15.10
CA LEU A 996 -17.63 -3.45 -14.26
C LEU A 996 -17.95 -4.77 -14.96
N VAL A 997 -18.33 -5.79 -14.21
CA VAL A 997 -18.75 -7.09 -14.72
C VAL A 997 -20.22 -7.30 -14.39
N ARG A 998 -21.01 -7.74 -15.37
CA ARG A 998 -22.43 -8.09 -15.21
C ARG A 998 -22.64 -9.57 -15.56
N ASP A 999 -22.52 -10.45 -14.58
CA ASP A 999 -22.86 -11.88 -14.74
C ASP A 999 -24.34 -12.08 -14.40
N GLY A 1000 -25.16 -12.32 -15.42
CA GLY A 1000 -26.62 -12.36 -15.31
C GLY A 1000 -27.20 -11.06 -14.76
N ARG A 1001 -27.87 -11.12 -13.60
CA ARG A 1001 -28.44 -9.93 -12.92
C ARG A 1001 -27.47 -9.24 -11.96
N LYS A 1002 -26.28 -9.81 -11.69
CA LYS A 1002 -25.34 -9.31 -10.69
C LYS A 1002 -24.30 -8.40 -11.34
N LEU A 1003 -24.31 -7.12 -10.98
CA LEU A 1003 -23.25 -6.17 -11.28
C LEU A 1003 -22.17 -6.21 -10.18
N MET A 1004 -20.89 -6.23 -10.56
CA MET A 1004 -19.75 -6.23 -9.64
C MET A 1004 -18.56 -5.47 -10.23
N SER A 1005 -17.57 -5.09 -9.41
CA SER A 1005 -16.35 -4.44 -9.90
C SER A 1005 -15.49 -5.42 -10.71
N ALA A 1006 -14.82 -4.93 -11.75
CA ALA A 1006 -13.80 -5.69 -12.46
C ALA A 1006 -12.44 -5.60 -11.72
N ALA A 1007 -12.44 -6.00 -10.44
CA ALA A 1007 -11.25 -5.93 -9.60
C ALA A 1007 -10.07 -6.69 -10.22
N SER A 1008 -8.87 -6.09 -10.18
CA SER A 1008 -7.64 -6.71 -10.70
C SER A 1008 -7.65 -7.03 -12.20
N ALA A 1009 -8.61 -6.51 -12.98
CA ALA A 1009 -8.70 -6.73 -14.41
C ALA A 1009 -7.45 -6.24 -15.16
N SER A 1010 -6.94 -7.03 -16.10
CA SER A 1010 -5.94 -6.56 -17.05
C SER A 1010 -6.66 -5.77 -18.14
N VAL A 1011 -6.46 -4.45 -18.19
CA VAL A 1011 -7.09 -3.55 -19.17
C VAL A 1011 -6.01 -2.94 -20.06
N GLY A 1012 -6.21 -2.94 -21.39
CA GLY A 1012 -5.22 -2.41 -22.30
C GLY A 1012 -5.73 -1.97 -23.67
N LEU A 1013 -4.88 -1.21 -24.35
CA LEU A 1013 -5.06 -0.73 -25.71
C LEU A 1013 -4.08 -1.45 -26.63
N ALA A 1014 -4.59 -1.97 -27.74
CA ALA A 1014 -3.81 -2.54 -28.83
C ALA A 1014 -4.42 -2.10 -30.17
N PRO A 1015 -3.73 -2.31 -31.31
CA PRO A 1015 -4.30 -2.00 -32.62
C PRO A 1015 -5.66 -2.68 -32.83
N PRO A 1016 -6.54 -2.13 -33.69
CA PRO A 1016 -7.91 -2.61 -33.82
C PRO A 1016 -7.97 -4.09 -34.21
N GLY A 1017 -8.85 -4.85 -33.55
CA GLY A 1017 -8.94 -6.29 -33.72
C GLY A 1017 -10.12 -6.92 -32.98
N ASN A 1018 -10.24 -8.25 -33.02
CA ASN A 1018 -11.30 -9.00 -32.36
C ASN A 1018 -11.09 -9.09 -30.84
N ALA A 1019 -12.13 -9.41 -30.06
CA ALA A 1019 -11.95 -9.66 -28.63
C ALA A 1019 -10.84 -10.69 -28.39
N GLY A 1020 -9.95 -10.40 -27.43
CA GLY A 1020 -8.77 -11.21 -27.15
C GLY A 1020 -7.62 -11.09 -28.15
N SER A 1021 -7.72 -10.31 -29.24
CA SER A 1021 -6.66 -10.25 -30.27
C SER A 1021 -5.33 -9.69 -29.76
N TRP A 1022 -5.34 -8.92 -28.67
CA TRP A 1022 -4.14 -8.31 -28.09
C TRP A 1022 -3.07 -9.32 -27.64
N GLN A 1023 -3.42 -10.58 -27.34
CA GLN A 1023 -2.42 -11.61 -27.02
C GLN A 1023 -1.68 -12.15 -28.26
N TYR A 1024 -2.15 -11.83 -29.46
CA TYR A 1024 -1.55 -12.21 -30.76
C TYR A 1024 -0.85 -11.04 -31.45
N GLU A 1025 -0.93 -9.83 -30.88
CA GLU A 1025 -0.28 -8.64 -31.43
C GLU A 1025 1.24 -8.75 -31.37
N ASN A 1026 1.90 -8.49 -32.49
CA ASN A 1026 3.35 -8.60 -32.65
C ASN A 1026 4.01 -7.45 -33.44
N LYS A 1027 3.25 -6.66 -34.21
CA LYS A 1027 3.76 -5.55 -35.05
C LYS A 1027 3.52 -4.16 -34.46
N GLY A 1028 2.39 -3.94 -33.79
CA GLY A 1028 1.99 -2.65 -33.25
C GLY A 1028 2.55 -2.34 -31.86
N TYR A 1029 2.06 -1.25 -31.26
CA TYR A 1029 2.32 -0.89 -29.87
C TYR A 1029 1.13 -1.29 -28.99
N GLN A 1030 1.41 -1.69 -27.75
CA GLN A 1030 0.41 -2.14 -26.80
C GLN A 1030 0.60 -1.46 -25.45
N PHE A 1031 -0.48 -1.06 -24.79
CA PHE A 1031 -0.43 -0.37 -23.51
C PHE A 1031 -1.39 -1.06 -22.55
N TRP A 1032 -0.98 -1.37 -21.33
CA TRP A 1032 -1.86 -2.04 -20.38
C TRP A 1032 -1.56 -1.63 -18.95
N THR A 1033 -2.58 -1.81 -18.11
CA THR A 1033 -2.54 -1.58 -16.66
C THR A 1033 -3.42 -2.61 -15.97
N GLN A 1034 -3.30 -2.70 -14.66
CA GLN A 1034 -4.24 -3.45 -13.83
C GLN A 1034 -5.26 -2.50 -13.22
N ALA A 1035 -6.54 -2.88 -13.25
CA ALA A 1035 -7.61 -2.12 -12.62
C ALA A 1035 -7.59 -2.28 -11.09
N ASP A 1036 -8.00 -1.23 -10.36
CA ASP A 1036 -8.10 -1.25 -8.90
C ASP A 1036 -9.24 -2.15 -8.40
N HIS A 1037 -9.44 -2.22 -7.07
CA HIS A 1037 -10.50 -3.02 -6.45
C HIS A 1037 -11.94 -2.59 -6.83
N LYS A 1038 -12.13 -1.37 -7.33
CA LYS A 1038 -13.41 -0.85 -7.87
C LYS A 1038 -13.51 -0.99 -9.39
N GLY A 1039 -12.49 -1.52 -10.05
CA GLY A 1039 -12.41 -1.66 -11.51
C GLY A 1039 -11.97 -0.38 -12.24
N ASN A 1040 -11.49 0.65 -11.53
CA ASN A 1040 -10.95 1.85 -12.19
C ASN A 1040 -9.58 1.55 -12.81
N PHE A 1041 -9.31 2.12 -13.98
CA PHE A 1041 -8.03 1.97 -14.66
C PHE A 1041 -7.56 3.30 -15.26
N VAL A 1042 -6.23 3.47 -15.32
CA VAL A 1042 -5.58 4.58 -16.04
C VAL A 1042 -4.39 4.02 -16.83
N ILE A 1043 -4.42 4.21 -18.15
CA ILE A 1043 -3.33 3.87 -19.06
C ILE A 1043 -2.69 5.19 -19.50
N LYS A 1044 -1.39 5.39 -19.18
CA LYS A 1044 -0.63 6.62 -19.45
C LYS A 1044 0.41 6.39 -20.56
N GLY A 1045 0.92 7.48 -21.15
CA GLY A 1045 2.04 7.44 -22.10
C GLY A 1045 1.70 6.81 -23.45
N ILE A 1046 0.43 6.78 -23.83
CA ILE A 1046 -0.07 6.12 -25.05
C ILE A 1046 0.35 6.93 -26.28
N ARG A 1047 0.91 6.28 -27.30
CA ARG A 1047 1.26 6.93 -28.57
C ARG A 1047 -0.03 7.37 -29.31
N PRO A 1048 -0.05 8.51 -30.01
CA PRO A 1048 -1.19 8.90 -30.84
C PRO A 1048 -1.50 7.83 -31.89
N GLY A 1049 -2.78 7.51 -32.08
CA GLY A 1049 -3.19 6.40 -32.93
C GLY A 1049 -4.64 5.98 -32.71
N LEU A 1050 -5.07 4.95 -33.43
CA LEU A 1050 -6.38 4.31 -33.29
C LEU A 1050 -6.20 2.95 -32.64
N TYR A 1051 -6.94 2.69 -31.56
CA TYR A 1051 -6.81 1.48 -30.75
C TYR A 1051 -8.19 0.87 -30.47
N ASN A 1052 -8.26 -0.42 -30.15
CA ASN A 1052 -9.39 -0.95 -29.37
C ASN A 1052 -8.94 -1.16 -27.92
N LEU A 1053 -9.87 -0.93 -26.98
CA LEU A 1053 -9.68 -1.29 -25.58
C LEU A 1053 -10.13 -2.73 -25.37
N PHE A 1054 -9.22 -3.55 -24.84
CA PHE A 1054 -9.41 -4.94 -24.49
C PHE A 1054 -9.29 -5.09 -22.97
N ALA A 1055 -10.00 -6.06 -22.40
CA ALA A 1055 -9.74 -6.46 -21.03
C ALA A 1055 -10.04 -7.94 -20.80
N TRP A 1056 -9.55 -8.45 -19.67
CA TRP A 1056 -10.07 -9.65 -19.03
C TRP A 1056 -9.96 -9.50 -17.52
N VAL A 1057 -10.84 -10.20 -16.80
CA VAL A 1057 -10.97 -10.10 -15.35
C VAL A 1057 -10.70 -11.48 -14.76
N PRO A 1058 -9.75 -11.64 -13.81
CA PRO A 1058 -9.54 -12.91 -13.13
C PRO A 1058 -10.85 -13.41 -12.50
N GLY A 1059 -11.18 -14.69 -12.68
CA GLY A 1059 -12.45 -15.26 -12.22
C GLY A 1059 -13.64 -14.97 -13.12
N VAL A 1060 -13.45 -14.36 -14.30
CA VAL A 1060 -14.52 -14.08 -15.27
C VAL A 1060 -14.14 -14.62 -16.65
N ILE A 1061 -14.98 -15.53 -17.15
CA ILE A 1061 -14.75 -16.21 -18.43
C ILE A 1061 -14.73 -15.25 -19.63
N GLY A 1062 -13.81 -15.45 -20.59
CA GLY A 1062 -13.79 -14.79 -21.90
C GLY A 1062 -12.90 -13.55 -22.03
N ASP A 1063 -13.09 -12.81 -23.12
CA ASP A 1063 -12.36 -11.58 -23.47
C ASP A 1063 -13.33 -10.41 -23.66
N TYR A 1064 -13.09 -9.30 -22.96
CA TYR A 1064 -13.80 -8.05 -23.19
C TYR A 1064 -13.15 -7.25 -24.33
N LYS A 1065 -13.99 -6.61 -25.14
CA LYS A 1065 -13.62 -5.56 -26.09
C LYS A 1065 -14.62 -4.41 -25.97
N TYR A 1066 -14.14 -3.18 -25.80
CA TYR A 1066 -14.96 -2.00 -26.00
C TYR A 1066 -15.29 -1.84 -27.48
N GLY A 1067 -16.59 -1.75 -27.81
CA GLY A 1067 -17.08 -1.73 -29.18
C GLY A 1067 -16.47 -0.61 -30.05
N PRO A 1068 -16.55 0.66 -29.61
CA PRO A 1068 -15.89 1.77 -30.28
C PRO A 1068 -14.35 1.68 -30.23
N SER A 1069 -13.70 2.14 -31.30
CA SER A 1069 -12.26 2.36 -31.31
C SER A 1069 -11.90 3.67 -30.62
N VAL A 1070 -10.87 3.65 -29.78
CA VAL A 1070 -10.36 4.82 -29.05
C VAL A 1070 -9.29 5.50 -29.92
N LYS A 1071 -9.57 6.74 -30.36
CA LYS A 1071 -8.61 7.57 -31.09
C LYS A 1071 -7.84 8.45 -30.08
N VAL A 1072 -6.59 8.10 -29.83
CA VAL A 1072 -5.69 8.86 -28.95
C VAL A 1072 -4.97 9.93 -29.77
N ALA A 1073 -4.95 11.17 -29.27
CA ALA A 1073 -4.21 12.28 -29.87
C ALA A 1073 -3.03 12.71 -28.98
N SER A 1074 -2.14 13.53 -29.53
CA SER A 1074 -1.03 14.12 -28.77
C SER A 1074 -1.56 14.90 -27.56
N GLY A 1075 -1.08 14.60 -26.35
CA GLY A 1075 -1.52 15.24 -25.11
C GLY A 1075 -2.97 14.97 -24.68
N SER A 1076 -3.73 14.13 -25.37
CA SER A 1076 -5.16 13.93 -25.05
C SER A 1076 -5.34 13.12 -23.77
N ASN A 1077 -6.16 13.60 -22.85
CA ASN A 1077 -6.66 12.82 -21.71
C ASN A 1077 -8.11 12.38 -21.97
N ILE A 1078 -8.31 11.09 -22.26
CA ILE A 1078 -9.62 10.52 -22.60
C ILE A 1078 -10.19 9.83 -21.37
N ARG A 1079 -11.36 10.29 -20.92
CA ARG A 1079 -12.15 9.61 -19.87
C ARG A 1079 -13.31 8.86 -20.51
N LEU A 1080 -13.27 7.54 -20.45
CA LEU A 1080 -14.37 6.67 -20.83
C LEU A 1080 -15.41 6.63 -19.71
N SER A 1081 -16.68 6.46 -20.07
CA SER A 1081 -17.76 6.16 -19.13
C SER A 1081 -17.58 4.78 -18.49
N ASN A 1082 -18.46 4.42 -17.55
CA ASN A 1082 -18.49 3.08 -16.99
C ASN A 1082 -18.68 2.04 -18.11
N LEU A 1083 -17.69 1.17 -18.25
CA LEU A 1083 -17.66 0.06 -19.19
C LEU A 1083 -18.25 -1.16 -18.49
N VAL A 1084 -19.13 -1.90 -19.16
CA VAL A 1084 -19.74 -3.12 -18.61
C VAL A 1084 -19.31 -4.30 -19.47
N TYR A 1085 -18.59 -5.24 -18.86
CA TYR A 1085 -18.33 -6.54 -19.44
C TYR A 1085 -19.46 -7.51 -19.08
N GLU A 1086 -20.18 -7.97 -20.09
CA GLU A 1086 -21.15 -9.06 -19.99
C GLU A 1086 -20.46 -10.36 -20.43
N PRO A 1087 -19.95 -11.20 -19.50
CA PRO A 1087 -19.29 -12.45 -19.86
C PRO A 1087 -20.24 -13.42 -20.57
N PRO A 1088 -19.73 -14.25 -21.51
CA PRO A 1088 -20.54 -15.24 -22.21
C PRO A 1088 -21.35 -16.14 -21.27
N ARG A 1089 -22.66 -16.19 -21.50
CA ARG A 1089 -23.65 -16.89 -20.67
C ARG A 1089 -24.76 -17.51 -21.53
N THR A 1090 -24.89 -18.83 -21.51
CA THR A 1090 -25.99 -19.55 -22.19
C THR A 1090 -27.12 -19.89 -21.23
N GLY A 1091 -26.79 -20.06 -19.95
CA GLY A 1091 -27.77 -20.23 -18.87
C GLY A 1091 -27.15 -20.64 -17.53
N PRO A 1092 -27.93 -21.26 -16.63
CA PRO A 1092 -27.45 -21.69 -15.32
C PRO A 1092 -26.26 -22.66 -15.41
N THR A 1093 -25.25 -22.44 -14.56
CA THR A 1093 -24.14 -23.39 -14.37
C THR A 1093 -24.69 -24.68 -13.74
N LEU A 1094 -24.44 -25.83 -14.35
CA LEU A 1094 -24.67 -27.13 -13.71
C LEU A 1094 -23.48 -27.50 -12.82
N TRP A 1095 -22.26 -27.30 -13.35
CA TRP A 1095 -21.00 -27.47 -12.63
C TRP A 1095 -19.85 -26.78 -13.37
N GLU A 1096 -18.72 -26.64 -12.68
CA GLU A 1096 -17.50 -26.02 -13.16
C GLU A 1096 -16.24 -26.68 -12.56
N ILE A 1097 -15.11 -26.53 -13.23
CA ILE A 1097 -13.80 -27.10 -12.89
C ILE A 1097 -12.73 -26.03 -13.19
N GLY A 1098 -11.89 -25.70 -12.20
CA GLY A 1098 -10.88 -24.63 -12.29
C GLY A 1098 -11.43 -23.22 -12.01
N THR A 1099 -10.60 -22.21 -12.26
CA THR A 1099 -10.92 -20.78 -12.15
C THR A 1099 -10.58 -20.09 -13.48
N PRO A 1100 -11.46 -19.26 -14.06
CA PRO A 1100 -11.14 -18.59 -15.33
C PRO A 1100 -10.21 -17.39 -15.10
N ASP A 1101 -8.91 -17.65 -14.99
CA ASP A 1101 -7.84 -16.64 -14.80
C ASP A 1101 -6.68 -16.74 -15.82
N ARG A 1102 -6.82 -17.67 -16.77
CA ARG A 1102 -5.93 -18.00 -17.91
C ARG A 1102 -4.71 -18.84 -17.56
N VAL A 1103 -4.62 -19.39 -16.35
CA VAL A 1103 -3.52 -20.27 -15.95
C VAL A 1103 -4.01 -21.63 -15.48
N ALA A 1104 -3.10 -22.60 -15.37
CA ALA A 1104 -3.36 -23.93 -14.83
C ALA A 1104 -2.77 -24.12 -13.41
N ALA A 1105 -2.61 -23.03 -12.65
CA ALA A 1105 -1.82 -22.98 -11.42
C ALA A 1105 -2.54 -23.58 -10.21
N GLU A 1106 -3.87 -23.61 -10.24
CA GLU A 1106 -4.75 -24.14 -9.20
C GLU A 1106 -5.02 -25.65 -9.34
N PHE A 1107 -4.64 -26.24 -10.47
CA PHE A 1107 -4.75 -27.68 -10.72
C PHE A 1107 -3.61 -28.48 -10.07
N PHE A 1108 -3.76 -29.81 -10.06
CA PHE A 1108 -2.77 -30.71 -9.46
C PHE A 1108 -1.46 -30.74 -10.26
N VAL A 1109 -0.48 -30.02 -9.74
CA VAL A 1109 0.94 -30.10 -10.13
C VAL A 1109 1.62 -31.14 -9.23
N PRO A 1110 2.15 -32.25 -9.77
CA PRO A 1110 2.84 -33.27 -8.99
C PRO A 1110 4.22 -32.77 -8.53
N ASP A 1111 4.77 -33.40 -7.49
CA ASP A 1111 6.18 -33.23 -7.15
C ASP A 1111 7.08 -33.90 -8.22
N PRO A 1112 8.34 -33.44 -8.40
CA PRO A 1112 9.29 -34.08 -9.30
C PRO A 1112 9.67 -35.49 -8.83
N LYS A 1113 10.42 -36.22 -9.66
CA LYS A 1113 11.19 -37.37 -9.16
C LYS A 1113 12.33 -36.82 -8.30
N PRO A 1114 12.65 -37.38 -7.12
CA PRO A 1114 13.75 -36.87 -6.27
C PRO A 1114 15.11 -36.79 -6.98
N ALA A 1115 15.34 -37.64 -7.99
CA ALA A 1115 16.56 -37.60 -8.80
C ALA A 1115 16.62 -36.44 -9.81
N LEU A 1116 15.54 -35.65 -9.99
CA LEU A 1116 15.37 -34.59 -10.98
C LEU A 1116 14.94 -33.24 -10.36
N GLU A 1117 14.91 -33.14 -9.05
CA GLU A 1117 14.47 -31.96 -8.29
C GLU A 1117 15.45 -30.79 -8.46
N ASN A 1118 14.94 -29.57 -8.52
CA ASN A 1118 15.72 -28.32 -8.49
C ASN A 1118 15.23 -27.48 -7.31
N HIS A 1119 16.08 -27.30 -6.31
CA HIS A 1119 15.71 -26.73 -5.02
C HIS A 1119 15.29 -25.25 -5.08
N LEU A 1120 15.45 -24.58 -6.22
CA LEU A 1120 14.89 -23.24 -6.47
C LEU A 1120 13.35 -23.24 -6.49
N TYR A 1121 12.71 -24.38 -6.78
CA TYR A 1121 11.27 -24.48 -7.09
C TYR A 1121 10.46 -25.33 -6.09
N ASP A 1122 11.05 -25.80 -4.99
CA ASP A 1122 10.37 -26.71 -4.03
C ASP A 1122 9.22 -26.03 -3.28
N ARG A 1123 9.27 -24.70 -3.14
CA ARG A 1123 8.30 -23.89 -2.36
C ARG A 1123 7.40 -22.99 -3.19
N PHE A 1124 7.89 -22.51 -4.32
CA PHE A 1124 7.21 -21.55 -5.20
C PHE A 1124 7.46 -21.96 -6.66
N ASP A 1125 6.52 -21.65 -7.55
CA ASP A 1125 6.59 -22.02 -8.97
C ASP A 1125 6.90 -23.51 -9.18
N LYS A 1126 6.33 -24.42 -8.36
CA LYS A 1126 6.55 -25.88 -8.42
C LYS A 1126 6.42 -26.47 -9.82
N PHE A 1127 5.55 -25.89 -10.64
CA PHE A 1127 5.37 -26.24 -12.05
C PHE A 1127 6.62 -26.09 -12.92
N ARG A 1128 7.68 -25.43 -12.42
CA ARG A 1128 8.98 -25.28 -13.09
C ARG A 1128 10.02 -26.36 -12.78
N GLN A 1129 9.61 -27.41 -12.06
CA GLN A 1129 10.41 -28.62 -11.89
C GLN A 1129 10.44 -29.43 -13.20
N TYR A 1130 11.55 -30.11 -13.47
CA TYR A 1130 11.69 -30.90 -14.70
C TYR A 1130 10.89 -32.21 -14.65
N GLY A 1131 10.31 -32.61 -15.78
CA GLY A 1131 9.74 -33.94 -15.97
C GLY A 1131 8.34 -34.14 -15.37
N LEU A 1132 7.68 -33.08 -14.90
CA LEU A 1132 6.35 -33.19 -14.27
C LEU A 1132 5.30 -33.81 -15.19
N TRP A 1133 5.32 -33.50 -16.48
CA TRP A 1133 4.45 -34.13 -17.49
C TRP A 1133 4.57 -35.65 -17.49
N ASN A 1134 5.77 -36.19 -17.25
CA ASN A 1134 6.06 -37.61 -17.29
C ASN A 1134 5.59 -38.35 -16.02
N ARG A 1135 5.20 -37.63 -14.97
CA ARG A 1135 4.58 -38.24 -13.77
C ARG A 1135 3.16 -38.77 -14.05
N TYR A 1136 2.49 -38.30 -15.11
CA TYR A 1136 1.09 -38.62 -15.39
C TYR A 1136 0.82 -40.15 -15.44
N ALA A 1137 1.58 -40.91 -16.22
CA ALA A 1137 1.39 -42.36 -16.34
C ALA A 1137 1.72 -43.13 -15.05
N GLU A 1138 2.55 -42.57 -14.16
CA GLU A 1138 2.90 -43.17 -12.86
C GLU A 1138 1.79 -42.97 -11.82
N ILE A 1139 1.14 -41.80 -11.84
CA ILE A 1139 0.04 -41.42 -10.95
C ILE A 1139 -1.26 -42.10 -11.38
N TYR A 1140 -1.44 -42.30 -12.69
CA TYR A 1140 -2.60 -42.94 -13.30
C TYR A 1140 -2.21 -44.27 -14.00
N PRO A 1141 -1.74 -45.30 -13.28
CA PRO A 1141 -1.06 -46.46 -13.88
C PRO A 1141 -1.98 -47.48 -14.56
N ARG A 1142 -3.25 -47.57 -14.18
CA ARG A 1142 -4.21 -48.58 -14.70
C ARG A 1142 -5.25 -48.03 -15.68
N GLN A 1143 -5.60 -46.77 -15.52
CA GLN A 1143 -6.60 -46.05 -16.30
C GLN A 1143 -6.24 -44.56 -16.26
N ASP A 1144 -6.73 -43.79 -17.22
CA ASP A 1144 -6.57 -42.34 -17.23
C ASP A 1144 -7.43 -41.62 -16.18
N LEU A 1145 -7.24 -40.30 -16.07
CA LEU A 1145 -7.88 -39.43 -15.09
C LEU A 1145 -9.41 -39.53 -15.12
N VAL A 1146 -10.00 -39.84 -13.96
CA VAL A 1146 -11.46 -39.85 -13.75
C VAL A 1146 -11.81 -38.81 -12.70
N TYR A 1147 -12.49 -37.74 -13.11
CA TYR A 1147 -12.95 -36.65 -12.26
C TYR A 1147 -14.47 -36.78 -12.03
N THR A 1148 -14.91 -36.87 -10.79
CA THR A 1148 -16.35 -36.98 -10.46
C THR A 1148 -16.84 -35.66 -9.86
N VAL A 1149 -17.72 -34.96 -10.57
CA VAL A 1149 -18.31 -33.69 -10.14
C VAL A 1149 -19.00 -33.86 -8.78
N GLY A 1150 -18.70 -32.97 -7.84
CA GLY A 1150 -19.21 -33.02 -6.48
C GLY A 1150 -18.47 -33.97 -5.52
N VAL A 1151 -17.49 -34.75 -6.03
CA VAL A 1151 -16.68 -35.68 -5.22
C VAL A 1151 -15.18 -35.39 -5.34
N SER A 1152 -14.68 -35.20 -6.55
CA SER A 1152 -13.28 -34.87 -6.85
C SER A 1152 -12.96 -33.39 -6.62
N ASN A 1153 -11.73 -33.09 -6.22
CA ASN A 1153 -11.21 -31.73 -6.05
C ASN A 1153 -10.15 -31.44 -7.13
N TYR A 1154 -10.34 -30.39 -7.92
CA TYR A 1154 -9.47 -30.12 -9.06
C TYR A 1154 -8.03 -29.77 -8.67
N SER A 1155 -7.76 -29.23 -7.48
CA SER A 1155 -6.38 -28.97 -7.02
C SER A 1155 -5.60 -30.22 -6.61
N ARG A 1156 -6.26 -31.39 -6.63
CA ARG A 1156 -5.69 -32.68 -6.21
C ARG A 1156 -5.87 -33.81 -7.23
N ASP A 1157 -7.01 -33.79 -7.93
CA ASP A 1157 -7.48 -34.90 -8.75
C ASP A 1157 -7.51 -34.54 -10.25
N TRP A 1158 -7.33 -33.26 -10.60
CA TRP A 1158 -7.23 -32.77 -11.98
C TRP A 1158 -5.80 -32.38 -12.30
N PHE A 1159 -5.11 -33.17 -13.13
CA PHE A 1159 -3.71 -32.96 -13.46
C PHE A 1159 -3.51 -31.69 -14.29
N PHE A 1160 -2.48 -30.89 -14.01
CA PHE A 1160 -2.32 -29.55 -14.59
C PHE A 1160 -2.20 -29.50 -16.13
N ALA A 1161 -1.69 -30.58 -16.76
CA ALA A 1161 -1.50 -30.65 -18.21
C ALA A 1161 -2.07 -31.95 -18.80
N HIS A 1162 -2.99 -31.84 -19.75
CA HIS A 1162 -3.56 -32.97 -20.48
C HIS A 1162 -2.59 -33.45 -21.56
N VAL A 1163 -1.71 -34.36 -21.14
CA VAL A 1163 -0.60 -34.95 -21.92
C VAL A 1163 -0.95 -36.35 -22.42
N THR A 1164 -0.17 -36.83 -23.38
CA THR A 1164 -0.19 -38.22 -23.84
C THR A 1164 0.25 -39.19 -22.74
N ARG A 1165 -0.25 -40.43 -22.81
CA ARG A 1165 0.18 -41.52 -21.93
C ARG A 1165 1.52 -42.06 -22.41
N HIS A 1166 2.48 -42.27 -21.51
CA HIS A 1166 3.73 -42.98 -21.80
C HIS A 1166 3.57 -44.46 -21.46
N GLU A 1167 3.90 -45.36 -22.40
CA GLU A 1167 3.73 -46.82 -22.24
C GLU A 1167 5.05 -47.57 -21.97
N GLY A 1168 6.19 -46.87 -21.98
CA GLY A 1168 7.52 -47.48 -22.02
C GLY A 1168 8.17 -47.34 -23.39
N ASP A 1169 9.47 -47.62 -23.48
CA ASP A 1169 10.27 -47.63 -24.72
C ASP A 1169 10.15 -46.38 -25.61
N GLY A 1170 9.85 -45.21 -25.01
CA GLY A 1170 9.62 -43.96 -25.73
C GLY A 1170 8.30 -43.92 -26.52
N LYS A 1171 7.42 -44.92 -26.35
CA LYS A 1171 6.10 -44.99 -26.96
C LYS A 1171 5.10 -44.13 -26.18
N TYR A 1172 4.36 -43.30 -26.91
CA TYR A 1172 3.29 -42.48 -26.38
C TYR A 1172 1.96 -42.85 -27.04
N THR A 1173 0.88 -42.83 -26.28
CA THR A 1173 -0.48 -43.12 -26.75
C THR A 1173 -1.46 -42.03 -26.31
N ALA A 1174 -2.66 -42.06 -26.88
CA ALA A 1174 -3.69 -41.10 -26.53
C ALA A 1174 -4.14 -41.31 -25.07
N ALA A 1175 -4.35 -40.21 -24.35
CA ALA A 1175 -4.97 -40.25 -23.03
C ALA A 1175 -6.43 -39.78 -23.15
N THR A 1176 -7.36 -40.43 -22.44
CA THR A 1176 -8.79 -40.06 -22.40
C THR A 1176 -9.24 -39.84 -20.96
N TRP A 1177 -9.39 -38.59 -20.56
CA TRP A 1177 -9.92 -38.21 -19.25
C TRP A 1177 -11.44 -38.28 -19.24
N LYS A 1178 -12.03 -38.65 -18.10
CA LYS A 1178 -13.48 -38.80 -17.93
C LYS A 1178 -13.99 -37.83 -16.87
N ILE A 1179 -14.96 -36.99 -17.20
CA ILE A 1179 -15.73 -36.21 -16.22
C ILE A 1179 -17.06 -36.91 -16.00
N LEU A 1180 -17.29 -37.45 -14.80
CA LEU A 1180 -18.55 -38.06 -14.38
C LEU A 1180 -19.38 -37.02 -13.62
N PHE A 1181 -20.68 -36.95 -13.91
CA PHE A 1181 -21.60 -36.00 -13.30
C PHE A 1181 -23.03 -36.52 -13.36
N GLU A 1182 -23.90 -36.01 -12.52
CA GLU A 1182 -25.31 -36.43 -12.48
C GLU A 1182 -26.23 -35.26 -12.85
N ILE A 1183 -27.22 -35.51 -13.71
CA ILE A 1183 -28.27 -34.56 -14.08
C ILE A 1183 -29.60 -35.09 -13.53
N LYS A 1184 -30.35 -34.26 -12.78
CA LYS A 1184 -31.63 -34.67 -12.19
C LYS A 1184 -32.78 -34.75 -13.21
N ALA A 1185 -32.80 -33.86 -14.20
CA ALA A 1185 -33.80 -33.82 -15.27
C ALA A 1185 -33.16 -33.31 -16.56
N VAL A 1186 -33.43 -33.96 -17.69
CA VAL A 1186 -32.84 -33.60 -18.99
C VAL A 1186 -33.90 -33.03 -19.93
N ASN A 1187 -33.72 -31.79 -20.36
CA ASN A 1187 -34.50 -31.23 -21.45
C ASN A 1187 -34.03 -31.86 -22.77
N ARG A 1188 -34.68 -32.95 -23.19
CA ARG A 1188 -34.34 -33.69 -24.43
C ARG A 1188 -34.42 -32.85 -25.71
N ALA A 1189 -35.27 -31.82 -25.73
CA ALA A 1189 -35.42 -30.88 -26.85
C ALA A 1189 -34.50 -29.64 -26.71
N GLY A 1190 -33.89 -29.44 -25.55
CA GLY A 1190 -33.02 -28.31 -25.25
C GLY A 1190 -31.57 -28.55 -25.66
N ASN A 1191 -30.80 -27.46 -25.71
CA ASN A 1191 -29.35 -27.50 -25.89
C ASN A 1191 -28.64 -27.21 -24.56
N TYR A 1192 -27.52 -27.87 -24.35
CA TYR A 1192 -26.58 -27.63 -23.25
C TYR A 1192 -25.28 -27.10 -23.85
N THR A 1193 -24.54 -26.25 -23.11
CA THR A 1193 -23.23 -25.75 -23.56
C THR A 1193 -22.15 -26.26 -22.64
N LEU A 1194 -21.35 -27.18 -23.16
CA LEU A 1194 -20.15 -27.72 -22.52
C LEU A 1194 -18.91 -27.15 -23.20
N ARG A 1195 -17.77 -27.69 -22.79
CA ARG A 1195 -16.56 -27.82 -23.61
C ARG A 1195 -16.13 -29.31 -23.72
N VAL A 1196 -16.47 -30.02 -24.83
CA VAL A 1196 -15.99 -31.36 -25.33
C VAL A 1196 -17.01 -32.57 -25.28
N ARG A 1197 -16.62 -33.86 -25.44
CA ARG A 1197 -17.47 -35.03 -25.87
C ARG A 1197 -18.38 -35.62 -24.78
N VAL A 1198 -19.40 -36.43 -25.13
CA VAL A 1198 -20.43 -36.94 -24.20
C VAL A 1198 -20.84 -38.40 -24.45
N ASN A 1199 -20.99 -39.17 -23.36
CA ASN A 1199 -21.66 -40.46 -23.15
C ASN A 1199 -21.27 -41.69 -24.00
N ASP A 1200 -20.66 -41.56 -25.17
CA ASP A 1200 -20.05 -42.65 -25.93
C ASP A 1200 -18.55 -42.38 -26.14
N GLU A 1201 -17.70 -43.32 -25.73
CA GLU A 1201 -16.24 -43.24 -25.88
C GLU A 1201 -15.78 -43.66 -27.29
N SER A 1202 -16.56 -44.52 -27.96
CA SER A 1202 -16.29 -45.11 -29.26
C SER A 1202 -16.83 -44.30 -30.46
N GLY A 1203 -17.79 -43.42 -30.21
CA GLY A 1203 -18.37 -42.52 -31.20
C GLY A 1203 -17.43 -41.39 -31.69
N PRO A 1204 -17.77 -40.74 -32.81
CA PRO A 1204 -17.01 -39.59 -33.32
C PRO A 1204 -17.03 -38.40 -32.34
N PRO A 1205 -15.96 -37.59 -32.28
CA PRO A 1205 -15.92 -36.43 -31.40
C PRO A 1205 -16.99 -35.39 -31.75
N ILE A 1206 -17.82 -35.01 -30.76
CA ILE A 1206 -18.74 -33.86 -30.85
C ILE A 1206 -17.99 -32.56 -31.17
N PHE A 1207 -16.72 -32.45 -30.72
CA PHE A 1207 -15.85 -31.32 -31.02
C PHE A 1207 -14.37 -31.73 -31.08
N SER A 1208 -13.60 -31.02 -31.90
CA SER A 1208 -12.14 -31.07 -31.95
C SER A 1208 -11.58 -29.65 -32.01
N THR A 1209 -10.53 -29.37 -31.23
CA THR A 1209 -9.81 -28.08 -31.24
C THR A 1209 -9.03 -27.84 -32.54
N GLY A 1210 -8.83 -28.87 -33.36
CA GLY A 1210 -7.89 -28.83 -34.48
C GLY A 1210 -6.44 -28.74 -34.03
N LEU A 1211 -5.59 -28.07 -34.82
CA LEU A 1211 -4.17 -27.88 -34.51
C LEU A 1211 -3.93 -26.50 -33.87
N ILE A 1212 -3.84 -26.47 -32.54
CA ILE A 1212 -3.45 -25.28 -31.76
C ILE A 1212 -2.06 -25.45 -31.10
N GLY A 1213 -1.50 -24.34 -30.62
CA GLY A 1213 -0.21 -24.28 -29.93
C GLY A 1213 1.02 -24.27 -30.85
N LYS A 1214 1.93 -25.24 -30.67
CA LYS A 1214 3.35 -25.23 -31.14
C LYS A 1214 4.26 -24.22 -30.42
N ASP A 1215 3.87 -23.84 -29.21
CA ASP A 1215 4.59 -22.96 -28.27
C ASP A 1215 5.62 -23.67 -27.37
N ASN A 1216 5.52 -24.99 -27.25
CA ASN A 1216 6.25 -25.85 -26.31
C ASN A 1216 6.09 -25.45 -24.84
N ALA A 1217 4.96 -24.84 -24.42
CA ALA A 1217 4.76 -24.32 -23.07
C ALA A 1217 5.01 -25.37 -21.97
N ILE A 1218 4.51 -26.60 -22.13
CA ILE A 1218 4.70 -27.72 -21.18
C ILE A 1218 6.17 -28.09 -21.04
N ALA A 1219 6.91 -28.23 -22.16
CA ALA A 1219 8.35 -28.52 -22.15
C ALA A 1219 9.19 -27.36 -21.60
N ARG A 1220 8.62 -26.16 -21.56
CA ARG A 1220 9.26 -24.91 -21.14
C ARG A 1220 8.81 -24.47 -19.75
N HIS A 1221 8.34 -25.39 -18.90
CA HIS A 1221 7.99 -25.06 -17.51
C HIS A 1221 6.89 -24.00 -17.40
N GLY A 1222 5.94 -24.00 -18.33
CA GLY A 1222 4.78 -23.11 -18.34
C GLY A 1222 3.53 -23.76 -17.74
N ILE A 1223 2.73 -22.94 -17.06
CA ILE A 1223 1.33 -23.21 -16.62
C ILE A 1223 0.29 -22.60 -17.56
N HIS A 1224 0.74 -21.90 -18.60
CA HIS A 1224 -0.10 -21.27 -19.61
C HIS A 1224 0.66 -21.12 -20.93
N GLY A 1225 -0.08 -20.81 -21.98
CA GLY A 1225 0.41 -20.39 -23.30
C GLY A 1225 -0.55 -19.33 -23.84
N LEU A 1226 -0.76 -19.28 -25.16
CA LEU A 1226 -1.87 -18.47 -25.70
C LEU A 1226 -3.23 -19.03 -25.23
N TYR A 1227 -4.13 -18.13 -24.86
CA TYR A 1227 -5.48 -18.44 -24.38
C TYR A 1227 -6.43 -18.76 -25.53
N TRP A 1228 -7.27 -19.79 -25.35
CA TRP A 1228 -8.29 -20.20 -26.32
C TRP A 1228 -9.63 -20.46 -25.62
N LEU A 1229 -10.70 -19.84 -26.14
CA LEU A 1229 -12.06 -20.01 -25.64
C LEU A 1229 -12.89 -20.81 -26.65
N TYR A 1230 -13.54 -21.88 -26.19
CA TYR A 1230 -14.45 -22.69 -27.01
C TYR A 1230 -15.83 -22.79 -26.35
N GLY A 1231 -16.91 -22.64 -27.10
CA GLY A 1231 -18.27 -22.98 -26.69
C GLY A 1231 -18.75 -24.17 -27.51
N ILE A 1232 -19.19 -25.26 -26.86
CA ILE A 1232 -19.49 -26.53 -27.53
C ILE A 1232 -20.92 -26.94 -27.15
N VAL A 1233 -21.81 -26.95 -28.15
CA VAL A 1233 -23.21 -27.29 -27.95
C VAL A 1233 -23.39 -28.81 -27.91
N ILE A 1234 -24.06 -29.31 -26.87
CA ILE A 1234 -24.54 -30.68 -26.76
C ILE A 1234 -26.06 -30.67 -26.92
N PRO A 1235 -26.63 -31.45 -27.85
CA PRO A 1235 -28.06 -31.70 -27.89
C PRO A 1235 -28.53 -32.49 -26.67
N GLY A 1236 -29.60 -32.05 -26.00
CA GLY A 1236 -30.12 -32.67 -24.78
C GLY A 1236 -30.49 -34.16 -24.93
N PHE A 1237 -30.82 -34.62 -26.14
CA PHE A 1237 -31.05 -36.04 -26.40
C PHE A 1237 -29.82 -36.94 -26.15
N GLN A 1238 -28.60 -36.40 -26.16
CA GLN A 1238 -27.36 -37.14 -25.86
C GLN A 1238 -27.10 -37.30 -24.36
N LEU A 1239 -27.87 -36.64 -23.49
CA LEU A 1239 -27.74 -36.70 -22.04
C LEU A 1239 -28.80 -37.63 -21.43
N TYR A 1240 -28.46 -38.26 -20.31
CA TYR A 1240 -29.36 -39.12 -19.53
C TYR A 1240 -29.75 -38.46 -18.22
N GLU A 1241 -30.91 -38.83 -17.68
CA GLU A 1241 -31.25 -38.54 -16.29
C GLU A 1241 -30.48 -39.52 -15.39
N GLY A 1242 -29.92 -39.01 -14.30
CA GLY A 1242 -28.88 -39.72 -13.54
C GLY A 1242 -27.49 -39.47 -14.13
N ARG A 1243 -26.68 -40.54 -14.21
CA ARG A 1243 -25.24 -40.46 -14.45
C ARG A 1243 -24.87 -40.27 -15.92
N ASN A 1244 -24.03 -39.26 -16.18
CA ASN A 1244 -23.46 -38.93 -17.47
C ASN A 1244 -21.93 -38.94 -17.38
N THR A 1245 -21.26 -39.12 -18.52
CA THR A 1245 -19.80 -39.06 -18.66
C THR A 1245 -19.41 -38.18 -19.84
N ILE A 1246 -18.38 -37.36 -19.66
CA ILE A 1246 -17.73 -36.57 -20.71
C ILE A 1246 -16.34 -37.10 -20.95
N PHE A 1247 -15.95 -37.23 -22.21
CA PHE A 1247 -14.65 -37.80 -22.61
C PHE A 1247 -13.77 -36.73 -23.24
N LEU A 1248 -12.62 -36.47 -22.62
CA LEU A 1248 -11.62 -35.53 -23.11
C LEU A 1248 -10.41 -36.32 -23.60
N THR A 1249 -10.18 -36.39 -24.92
CA THR A 1249 -9.09 -37.21 -25.49
C THR A 1249 -7.97 -36.36 -26.06
N GLN A 1250 -6.76 -36.47 -25.50
CA GLN A 1250 -5.53 -36.01 -26.15
C GLN A 1250 -5.10 -37.06 -27.19
N SER A 1251 -5.61 -36.92 -28.42
CA SER A 1251 -5.50 -37.96 -29.46
C SER A 1251 -4.11 -38.09 -30.09
N ARG A 1252 -3.18 -37.15 -29.88
CA ARG A 1252 -1.92 -37.08 -30.63
C ARG A 1252 -0.75 -37.74 -29.89
N GLY A 1253 -0.72 -39.07 -29.84
CA GLY A 1253 0.33 -39.92 -29.25
C GLY A 1253 1.76 -39.79 -29.83
N SER A 1254 2.15 -38.69 -30.47
CA SER A 1254 3.45 -38.58 -31.18
C SER A 1254 4.62 -38.08 -30.30
N GLY A 1255 4.52 -38.13 -28.98
CA GLY A 1255 5.55 -37.68 -28.03
C GLY A 1255 5.02 -36.99 -26.77
N PRO A 1256 5.88 -36.74 -25.77
CA PRO A 1256 5.47 -36.30 -24.42
C PRO A 1256 4.88 -34.89 -24.38
N PHE A 1257 5.34 -34.01 -25.28
CA PHE A 1257 4.94 -32.60 -25.32
C PHE A 1257 3.70 -32.35 -26.19
N LYS A 1258 2.95 -33.40 -26.54
CA LYS A 1258 1.63 -33.28 -27.18
C LYS A 1258 0.58 -33.19 -26.08
N GLY A 1259 0.38 -31.97 -25.60
CA GLY A 1259 -0.59 -31.70 -24.56
C GLY A 1259 -1.21 -30.32 -24.69
N LEU A 1260 -2.20 -30.07 -23.83
CA LEU A 1260 -2.79 -28.76 -23.57
C LEU A 1260 -2.94 -28.59 -22.07
N MET A 1261 -3.04 -27.35 -21.61
CA MET A 1261 -3.38 -27.02 -20.23
C MET A 1261 -4.79 -26.45 -20.22
N TYR A 1262 -5.59 -26.85 -19.23
CA TYR A 1262 -6.90 -26.25 -19.01
C TYR A 1262 -6.73 -25.05 -18.08
N ASP A 1263 -7.62 -24.07 -18.27
CA ASP A 1263 -7.85 -22.93 -17.38
C ASP A 1263 -9.19 -23.20 -16.67
N TYR A 1264 -10.28 -23.20 -17.45
CA TYR A 1264 -11.62 -23.37 -16.90
C TYR A 1264 -12.56 -24.18 -17.81
N ILE A 1265 -13.30 -25.11 -17.20
CA ILE A 1265 -14.36 -25.89 -17.85
C ILE A 1265 -15.68 -25.65 -17.12
N ARG A 1266 -16.74 -25.32 -17.87
CA ARG A 1266 -18.10 -25.12 -17.36
C ARG A 1266 -19.11 -25.88 -18.22
N LEU A 1267 -20.11 -26.46 -17.58
CA LEU A 1267 -21.33 -26.94 -18.24
C LEU A 1267 -22.51 -26.04 -17.87
N GLU A 1268 -23.20 -25.52 -18.88
CA GLU A 1268 -24.44 -24.74 -18.74
C GLU A 1268 -25.64 -25.46 -19.36
N THR A 1269 -26.81 -25.32 -18.74
CA THR A 1269 -28.10 -25.63 -19.38
C THR A 1269 -28.68 -24.37 -20.03
N THR A 1270 -29.60 -24.54 -20.98
CA THR A 1270 -30.43 -23.44 -21.49
C THR A 1270 -31.43 -22.96 -20.43
N TRP A 1271 -31.80 -21.68 -20.48
CA TRP A 1271 -32.91 -21.15 -19.69
C TRP A 1271 -34.23 -21.82 -20.12
N VAL A 1272 -34.86 -22.55 -19.20
CA VAL A 1272 -36.21 -23.08 -19.39
C VAL A 1272 -37.21 -21.96 -19.07
N ASP A 1273 -38.14 -21.63 -19.97
CA ASP A 1273 -39.25 -20.72 -19.65
C ASP A 1273 -40.16 -21.44 -18.65
N THR A 1274 -40.10 -21.04 -17.38
CA THR A 1274 -40.78 -21.72 -16.26
C THR A 1274 -42.31 -21.55 -16.29
N ARG A 1275 -42.88 -20.91 -17.31
CA ARG A 1275 -44.33 -20.79 -17.52
C ARG A 1275 -45.04 -22.07 -17.99
N GLN A 1276 -44.34 -23.20 -18.09
CA GLN A 1276 -44.94 -24.52 -18.39
C GLN A 1276 -44.92 -25.52 -17.22
N TYR A 1277 -44.47 -25.13 -16.02
CA TYR A 1277 -44.41 -26.01 -14.85
C TYR A 1277 -44.93 -25.34 -13.56
N HIS A 1278 -46.12 -24.73 -13.66
CA HIS A 1278 -46.96 -24.32 -12.53
C HIS A 1278 -48.41 -24.71 -12.79
#